data_AF-A0A0N0AQM6-F1
#
_entry.id   AF-A0A0N0AQM6-F1
#
_cell.length_a   1.000
_cell.length_b   1.000
_cell.length_c   1.000
_cell.angle_alpha   90.00
_cell.angle_beta   90.00
_cell.angle_gamma   90.00
#
_symmetry.space_group_name_H-M   'P 1'
#
loop_
_entity.id
_entity.type
_entity.pdbx_description
1 polymer ?
#
loop_
_entity_poly.entity_id
_entity_poly.type
_entity_poly.pdbx_seq_one_letter_code
_entity_poly.pdbx_strand_id
1 'polypeptide(L)'
;MPGAPDPEAFWRLLREGRSAVRDVPEDRAGPASGPGSVTALAGGHPGVRYGGYLEAVDGFDPAFFGISPREATAMDPQQRLVLELAWEALEHAGVLPAALRSTATGVFVGSLADEYAALARRTGPGRHTLTGTTRGILANRVSYVLGLRGPSIAVDTAQSSSLVAVHLACESLRRGESGLALAGGVNLIVDPASTAAVARFGGLSPDGHCYTFDRRANGYVRGEGAGLVLLKPLDAALADGDRVHAVLLGSAVNNDGTTDGLTVPSPEAQADVVRRACAAAGVSPEALQYVELHGTGTPVGDPLEARGLGLARDGAEDRPVLEVGSVKTNIGHLEGAAGIAGLLKTVLGVARRELPATLNHAEPHPDIDLAGLRLAVRTEPGAWPRADERLLAGVSSFGMGGTNCHVVVAEPPAPAGGTAVPAGAPASAGTGARASAASEAAVAEPGLPLVLSARTPAALREQAARTAALIEREGGVPPGLARALATTRTAFEHRAAVTGDARTGLAALAAGRASAGVVTGTVAAAGPGPDAGPGPAVLFPGQGSQRLGMGRRAHAESPVWRAAFDEAAEALAPHLPRRVEDVLWAEPGTEEAALLGRTAFTQPALFAVEVATLRWLASVGLEPAFVAGHSIGEVAAAHVADVLDLDRAAELIAVRGRLMDALPEGGGMLALGAAEEIATALLAHTAGTVAIAAVNGPASVVLSGETAALDEIAARAAERGLRHRRLDVSHAFHSPLMDPMADEFRRTLSGFAFRPARIPFVSTVTGDLVTTTDADHWVEHARRPVRFDAAVRRLTALGATVLLEAGPGTTLSALGREITGRSAAHVPVLGKDGAPAAALGRLFTAGATPDWDAVAPPGGPLPELPTYPFQRERHWLDAGPEAAGPEVADPGRTLPAPEPGAGTASASASGSAVDPLREQRVVDEVAAVLGFADPARLDRTATFKDLGIDSLGLVELRDRLSAVLGTDLPAATLFAHPTTEALLGLLRADAPEKAVAVVRERDVEDPVVIVGMGCRFPGGVASPEDLWRLVAGGVDAIGPFPTDRGWNLDSLFADDPDRPGTSTTRHGGFLDAVAEFDAEFFGISPREALALDPQQRLLLQTSWEALERAGIDPHSLKDSDTGVFIGATASDYAPRLHEGGAGSDGYLLTGSTISVASGRIAYVLGLRGPALTVDTACSSSLVALDLAVRAVRSGECSTALAGGVAVMASPGMFVEFSRQRGLSADGRCRAFGADADGTGWAEGAGILVVERLSRARREGHRVLAVVAGSAVNQDGA
;
A
#
# COMPACT_ATOMS: atom_id res chain seq x y z
N MET A 1 15.40 3.69 12.24
CA MET A 1 15.91 3.99 13.61
C MET A 1 17.17 4.85 13.50
N PRO A 2 17.61 5.57 14.56
CA PRO A 2 18.85 6.34 14.53
C PRO A 2 20.04 5.44 14.17
N GLY A 3 20.83 5.83 13.16
CA GLY A 3 21.97 5.05 12.67
C GLY A 3 21.64 3.68 12.04
N ALA A 4 20.36 3.37 11.81
CA ALA A 4 19.91 2.07 11.29
C ALA A 4 18.66 2.21 10.38
N PRO A 5 18.83 2.11 9.05
CA PRO A 5 17.73 2.30 8.09
C PRO A 5 16.76 1.10 8.00
N ASP A 6 17.19 -0.10 8.41
CA ASP A 6 16.41 -1.34 8.30
C ASP A 6 16.63 -2.27 9.53
N PRO A 7 15.82 -3.34 9.70
CA PRO A 7 15.93 -4.25 10.85
C PRO A 7 17.28 -4.99 10.96
N GLU A 8 17.97 -5.24 9.86
CA GLU A 8 19.27 -5.92 9.85
C GLU A 8 20.40 -4.97 10.29
N ALA A 9 20.39 -3.73 9.80
CA ALA A 9 21.28 -2.67 10.27
C ALA A 9 21.02 -2.34 11.75
N PHE A 10 19.75 -2.36 12.18
CA PHE A 10 19.39 -2.17 13.59
C PHE A 10 19.93 -3.30 14.45
N TRP A 11 19.76 -4.55 14.04
CA TRP A 11 20.35 -5.69 14.73
C TRP A 11 21.88 -5.58 14.83
N ARG A 12 22.55 -5.23 13.73
CA ARG A 12 24.01 -5.05 13.71
C ARG A 12 24.46 -4.00 14.72
N LEU A 13 23.77 -2.85 14.77
CA LEU A 13 24.04 -1.80 15.75
C LEU A 13 23.90 -2.30 17.20
N LEU A 14 22.85 -3.06 17.49
CA LEU A 14 22.60 -3.63 18.82
C LEU A 14 23.64 -4.70 19.19
N ARG A 15 23.94 -5.63 18.27
CA ARG A 15 24.88 -6.73 18.48
C ARG A 15 26.32 -6.25 18.66
N GLU A 16 26.71 -5.20 17.94
CA GLU A 16 28.01 -4.53 18.09
C GLU A 16 28.11 -3.66 19.35
N GLY A 17 27.01 -3.48 20.10
CA GLY A 17 26.98 -2.67 21.31
C GLY A 17 27.22 -1.18 21.04
N ARG A 18 26.78 -0.65 19.89
CA ARG A 18 26.96 0.75 19.53
C ARG A 18 25.83 1.63 20.04
N SER A 19 26.17 2.89 20.38
CA SER A 19 25.21 3.96 20.63
C SER A 19 25.07 4.84 19.38
N ALA A 20 23.83 5.17 19.02
CA ALA A 20 23.46 6.13 17.98
C ALA A 20 23.17 7.54 18.53
N VAL A 21 23.30 7.74 19.85
CA VAL A 21 23.19 9.07 20.44
C VAL A 21 24.34 9.94 19.94
N ARG A 22 23.99 11.13 19.43
CA ARG A 22 24.92 12.11 18.85
C ARG A 22 24.53 13.53 19.25
N ASP A 23 25.36 14.49 18.87
CA ASP A 23 25.03 15.91 18.99
C ASP A 23 23.82 16.28 18.09
N VAL A 24 23.02 17.27 18.50
CA VAL A 24 21.90 17.79 17.70
C VAL A 24 22.40 18.23 16.31
N PRO A 25 21.79 17.75 15.21
CA PRO A 25 22.13 18.18 13.85
C PRO A 25 22.01 19.70 13.66
N GLU A 26 22.89 20.28 12.85
CA GLU A 26 22.92 21.75 12.60
C GLU A 26 21.58 22.27 12.05
N ASP A 27 20.91 21.50 11.20
CA ASP A 27 19.60 21.82 10.61
C ASP A 27 18.43 21.66 11.59
N ARG A 28 18.68 21.19 12.82
CA ARG A 28 17.71 21.05 13.92
C ARG A 28 18.04 21.92 15.13
N ALA A 29 19.28 22.41 15.28
CA ALA A 29 19.72 23.15 16.46
C ALA A 29 19.26 24.63 16.49
N GLY A 30 18.84 25.18 15.35
CA GLY A 30 18.65 26.63 15.16
C GLY A 30 19.98 27.40 15.14
N PRO A 31 19.98 28.73 14.94
CA PRO A 31 21.21 29.52 14.84
C PRO A 31 22.00 29.48 16.17
N ALA A 32 23.24 28.97 16.14
CA ALA A 32 24.04 28.54 17.29
C ALA A 32 24.17 29.53 18.48
N SER A 33 24.08 30.84 18.22
CA SER A 33 24.24 31.91 19.24
C SER A 33 23.06 32.89 19.32
N GLY A 34 21.96 32.63 18.60
CA GLY A 34 20.80 33.51 18.55
C GLY A 34 19.74 33.22 19.62
N PRO A 35 18.80 34.14 19.89
CA PRO A 35 17.64 33.97 20.80
C PRO A 35 16.66 32.83 20.46
N GLY A 36 17.00 31.92 19.55
CA GLY A 36 16.18 30.77 19.14
C GLY A 36 16.96 29.45 19.04
N SER A 37 18.21 29.38 19.52
CA SER A 37 18.92 28.09 19.62
C SER A 37 18.34 27.22 20.72
N VAL A 38 18.39 25.89 20.56
CA VAL A 38 17.93 24.93 21.60
C VAL A 38 18.59 25.24 22.96
N THR A 39 19.90 25.51 22.96
CA THR A 39 20.68 25.80 24.18
C THR A 39 20.21 27.08 24.88
N ALA A 40 19.90 28.14 24.13
CA ALA A 40 19.37 29.39 24.68
C ALA A 40 17.96 29.19 25.26
N LEU A 41 17.08 28.47 24.55
CA LEU A 41 15.70 28.20 24.98
C LEU A 41 15.63 27.32 26.25
N ALA A 42 16.58 26.40 26.39
CA ALA A 42 16.66 25.47 27.52
C ALA A 42 17.40 26.01 28.74
N GLY A 43 17.77 27.30 28.77
CA GLY A 43 18.48 27.90 29.90
C GLY A 43 19.88 27.30 30.15
N GLY A 44 20.52 26.75 29.11
CA GLY A 44 21.87 26.17 29.20
C GLY A 44 21.95 24.74 29.76
N HIS A 45 20.84 24.00 29.87
CA HIS A 45 20.88 22.59 30.30
C HIS A 45 21.76 21.74 29.35
N PRO A 46 22.83 21.06 29.80
CA PRO A 46 23.80 20.41 28.92
C PRO A 46 23.22 19.24 28.11
N GLY A 47 22.22 18.55 28.66
CA GLY A 47 21.56 17.40 28.02
C GLY A 47 20.87 17.71 26.70
N VAL A 48 20.51 18.98 26.42
CA VAL A 48 19.84 19.35 25.16
C VAL A 48 20.74 19.27 23.93
N ARG A 49 22.04 19.10 24.15
CA ARG A 49 23.02 18.87 23.08
C ARG A 49 22.87 17.48 22.46
N TYR A 50 22.27 16.50 23.16
CA TYR A 50 22.31 15.10 22.76
C TYR A 50 20.94 14.59 22.31
N GLY A 51 20.95 13.70 21.31
CA GLY A 51 19.77 12.99 20.85
C GLY A 51 20.10 11.82 19.92
N GLY A 52 19.18 10.86 19.81
CA GLY A 52 19.21 9.85 18.76
C GLY A 52 18.43 10.34 17.53
N TYR A 53 19.10 10.82 16.49
CA TYR A 53 18.44 11.42 15.32
C TYR A 53 18.43 10.48 14.11
N LEU A 54 17.37 10.56 13.32
CA LEU A 54 17.37 9.98 11.97
C LEU A 54 18.33 10.78 11.07
N GLU A 55 18.82 10.17 9.99
CA GLU A 55 19.75 10.83 9.08
C GLU A 55 19.08 11.92 8.24
N ALA A 56 17.83 11.69 7.83
CA ALA A 56 16.99 12.66 7.15
C ALA A 56 15.53 12.39 7.50
N VAL A 57 14.76 13.47 7.68
CA VAL A 57 13.31 13.42 7.94
C VAL A 57 12.53 14.24 6.92
N ASP A 58 13.21 14.98 6.05
CA ASP A 58 12.61 15.80 4.99
C ASP A 58 12.48 15.05 3.66
N GLY A 59 13.17 13.91 3.49
CA GLY A 59 13.11 13.07 2.29
C GLY A 59 11.81 12.25 2.18
N PHE A 60 11.16 12.28 1.01
CA PHE A 60 9.98 11.44 0.71
C PHE A 60 9.80 11.26 -0.81
N ASP A 61 9.25 10.13 -1.26
CA ASP A 61 8.90 9.88 -2.67
C ASP A 61 7.39 10.07 -2.90
N PRO A 62 6.91 11.31 -3.14
CA PRO A 62 5.48 11.57 -3.21
C PRO A 62 4.83 11.01 -4.48
N ALA A 63 5.58 10.96 -5.59
CA ALA A 63 5.09 10.44 -6.86
C ALA A 63 4.75 8.94 -6.76
N PHE A 64 5.53 8.18 -5.96
CA PHE A 64 5.25 6.77 -5.73
C PHE A 64 3.86 6.51 -5.14
N PHE A 65 3.41 7.40 -4.25
CA PHE A 65 2.13 7.29 -3.53
C PHE A 65 0.99 8.11 -4.17
N GLY A 66 1.20 8.72 -5.34
CA GLY A 66 0.19 9.57 -5.99
C GLY A 66 -0.08 10.88 -5.23
N ILE A 67 0.93 11.41 -4.53
CA ILE A 67 0.85 12.63 -3.73
C ILE A 67 1.54 13.77 -4.49
N SER A 68 0.94 14.96 -4.49
CA SER A 68 1.57 16.12 -5.12
C SER A 68 2.72 16.68 -4.26
N PRO A 69 3.79 17.25 -4.85
CA PRO A 69 4.87 17.87 -4.08
C PRO A 69 4.40 18.94 -3.08
N ARG A 70 3.33 19.69 -3.43
CA ARG A 70 2.74 20.70 -2.54
C ARG A 70 2.03 20.09 -1.32
N GLU A 71 1.38 18.95 -1.50
CA GLU A 71 0.79 18.20 -0.38
C GLU A 71 1.88 17.58 0.48
N ALA A 72 2.90 16.95 -0.13
CA ALA A 72 4.03 16.36 0.57
C ALA A 72 4.79 17.35 1.46
N THR A 73 4.94 18.60 1.02
CA THR A 73 5.54 19.68 1.83
C THR A 73 4.67 20.07 3.03
N ALA A 74 3.34 19.97 2.93
CA ALA A 74 2.43 20.25 4.05
C ALA A 74 2.25 19.03 4.99
N MET A 75 2.64 17.83 4.57
CA MET A 75 2.56 16.61 5.36
C MET A 75 3.63 16.58 6.45
N ASP A 76 3.19 16.32 7.68
CA ASP A 76 4.04 15.93 8.80
C ASP A 76 4.94 14.77 8.32
N PRO A 77 6.27 14.90 8.46
CA PRO A 77 7.18 13.82 8.10
C PRO A 77 6.92 12.50 8.86
N GLN A 78 6.21 12.52 9.98
CA GLN A 78 5.69 11.30 10.61
C GLN A 78 4.73 10.53 9.68
N GLN A 79 3.81 11.21 8.98
CA GLN A 79 2.91 10.58 8.01
C GLN A 79 3.67 9.99 6.82
N ARG A 80 4.67 10.71 6.33
CA ARG A 80 5.52 10.28 5.22
C ARG A 80 6.29 9.00 5.58
N LEU A 81 6.92 8.99 6.75
CA LEU A 81 7.71 7.86 7.23
C LEU A 81 6.83 6.61 7.51
N VAL A 82 5.67 6.78 8.13
CA VAL A 82 4.73 5.67 8.37
C VAL A 82 4.22 5.07 7.05
N LEU A 83 4.00 5.89 6.03
CA LEU A 83 3.55 5.43 4.71
C LEU A 83 4.61 4.60 3.99
N GLU A 84 5.88 5.04 3.99
CA GLU A 84 7.00 4.25 3.47
C GLU A 84 7.20 2.95 4.26
N LEU A 85 7.19 3.02 5.59
CA LEU A 85 7.33 1.84 6.46
C LEU A 85 6.20 0.83 6.29
N ALA A 86 4.97 1.29 6.03
CA ALA A 86 3.84 0.40 5.79
C ALA A 86 4.06 -0.42 4.51
N TRP A 87 4.57 0.22 3.46
CA TRP A 87 4.96 -0.46 2.22
C TRP A 87 6.12 -1.44 2.44
N GLU A 88 7.17 -0.99 3.14
CA GLU A 88 8.35 -1.81 3.45
C GLU A 88 7.99 -3.03 4.30
N ALA A 89 7.12 -2.89 5.30
CA ALA A 89 6.65 -3.99 6.14
C ALA A 89 5.89 -5.05 5.33
N LEU A 90 5.06 -4.63 4.37
CA LEU A 90 4.36 -5.55 3.45
C LEU A 90 5.33 -6.29 2.53
N GLU A 91 6.28 -5.58 1.91
CA GLU A 91 7.30 -6.21 1.07
C GLU A 91 8.24 -7.15 1.84
N HIS A 92 8.59 -6.79 3.08
CA HIS A 92 9.40 -7.62 3.96
C HIS A 92 8.65 -8.90 4.37
N ALA A 93 7.34 -8.82 4.57
CA ALA A 93 6.48 -9.98 4.82
C ALA A 93 6.17 -10.79 3.54
N GLY A 94 6.52 -10.27 2.36
CA GLY A 94 6.20 -10.87 1.08
C GLY A 94 4.73 -10.74 0.66
N VAL A 95 3.99 -9.82 1.28
CA VAL A 95 2.57 -9.55 1.00
C VAL A 95 2.45 -8.48 -0.07
N LEU A 96 1.71 -8.78 -1.15
CA LEU A 96 1.45 -7.82 -2.21
C LEU A 96 0.37 -6.80 -1.79
N PRO A 97 0.66 -5.48 -1.82
CA PRO A 97 -0.33 -4.46 -1.48
C PRO A 97 -1.64 -4.55 -2.29
N ALA A 98 -1.57 -4.97 -3.55
CA ALA A 98 -2.75 -5.15 -4.40
C ALA A 98 -3.72 -6.22 -3.85
N ALA A 99 -3.22 -7.27 -3.19
CA ALA A 99 -4.03 -8.33 -2.61
C ALA A 99 -4.80 -7.85 -1.35
N LEU A 100 -4.40 -6.73 -0.75
CA LEU A 100 -5.04 -6.18 0.45
C LEU A 100 -6.15 -5.18 0.15
N ARG A 101 -6.30 -4.74 -1.10
CA ARG A 101 -7.35 -3.79 -1.49
C ARG A 101 -8.71 -4.34 -1.12
N SER A 102 -9.55 -3.50 -0.52
CA SER A 102 -10.89 -3.81 -0.01
C SER A 102 -10.96 -4.82 1.14
N THR A 103 -9.83 -5.36 1.60
CA THR A 103 -9.80 -6.29 2.74
C THR A 103 -9.97 -5.54 4.06
N ALA A 104 -10.46 -6.24 5.09
CA ALA A 104 -10.50 -5.75 6.46
C ALA A 104 -9.09 -5.80 7.11
N THR A 105 -8.09 -5.19 6.49
CA THR A 105 -6.76 -5.03 7.09
C THR A 105 -6.77 -3.78 7.98
N GLY A 106 -6.38 -3.92 9.25
CA GLY A 106 -6.36 -2.82 10.21
C GLY A 106 -5.02 -2.07 10.24
N VAL A 107 -5.05 -0.80 10.68
CA VAL A 107 -3.86 0.06 10.83
C VAL A 107 -3.90 0.77 12.19
N PHE A 108 -2.89 0.53 13.03
CA PHE A 108 -2.81 1.05 14.39
C PHE A 108 -1.46 1.74 14.62
N VAL A 109 -1.47 3.06 14.81
CA VAL A 109 -0.22 3.84 14.89
C VAL A 109 -0.18 4.66 16.18
N GLY A 110 0.84 4.42 17.00
CA GLY A 110 1.15 5.25 18.15
C GLY A 110 1.98 6.47 17.78
N SER A 111 1.57 7.65 18.26
CA SER A 111 2.36 8.89 18.16
C SER A 111 2.07 9.75 19.40
N LEU A 112 3.04 10.57 19.83
CA LEU A 112 2.94 11.47 21.00
C LEU A 112 2.85 12.94 20.59
N ALA A 113 3.64 13.40 19.61
CA ALA A 113 3.88 14.81 19.37
C ALA A 113 3.39 15.24 17.96
N ASP A 114 2.93 16.48 17.85
CA ASP A 114 2.53 17.14 16.59
C ASP A 114 3.35 18.43 16.41
N GLU A 115 4.67 18.26 16.31
CA GLU A 115 5.61 19.38 16.23
C GLU A 115 5.57 20.06 14.85
N TYR A 116 5.18 19.34 13.79
CA TYR A 116 5.07 19.90 12.45
C TYR A 116 3.86 20.84 12.31
N ALA A 117 2.74 20.58 13.00
CA ALA A 117 1.63 21.55 13.09
C ALA A 117 2.09 22.89 13.68
N ALA A 118 2.97 22.87 14.69
CA ALA A 118 3.50 24.09 15.28
C ALA A 118 4.33 24.90 14.27
N LEU A 119 5.11 24.22 13.41
CA LEU A 119 5.82 24.86 12.32
C LEU A 119 4.86 25.42 11.25
N ALA A 120 3.84 24.67 10.86
CA ALA A 120 2.85 25.10 9.87
C ALA A 120 2.05 26.33 10.30
N ARG A 121 1.77 26.46 11.61
CA ARG A 121 1.13 27.67 12.16
C ARG A 121 1.99 28.92 11.99
N ARG A 122 3.32 28.82 12.04
CA ARG A 122 4.24 29.97 11.87
C ARG A 122 4.35 30.45 10.43
N THR A 123 4.25 29.55 9.46
CA THR A 123 4.38 29.85 8.04
C THR A 123 3.06 30.24 7.37
N GLY A 124 1.94 30.04 8.06
CA GLY A 124 0.59 30.34 7.61
C GLY A 124 -0.10 29.11 7.00
N PRO A 125 -1.34 28.78 7.40
CA PRO A 125 -2.01 27.56 6.94
C PRO A 125 -2.37 27.66 5.44
N GLY A 126 -2.18 26.55 4.72
CA GLY A 126 -2.63 26.38 3.34
C GLY A 126 -3.52 25.14 3.20
N ARG A 127 -4.16 24.99 2.02
CA ARG A 127 -5.21 23.98 1.74
C ARG A 127 -4.95 22.52 2.18
N HIS A 128 -3.68 22.14 2.37
CA HIS A 128 -3.26 20.78 2.71
C HIS A 128 -2.80 20.63 4.16
N THR A 129 -2.73 21.73 4.92
CA THR A 129 -2.15 21.77 6.27
C THR A 129 -2.95 20.92 7.25
N LEU A 130 -4.29 20.98 7.21
CA LEU A 130 -5.14 20.20 8.11
C LEU A 130 -4.91 18.70 7.94
N THR A 131 -5.08 18.18 6.72
CA THR A 131 -4.85 16.77 6.40
C THR A 131 -3.38 16.37 6.52
N GLY A 132 -2.46 17.32 6.39
CA GLY A 132 -1.02 17.09 6.49
C GLY A 132 -0.53 16.97 7.93
N THR A 133 -1.22 17.56 8.91
CA THR A 133 -0.74 17.65 10.30
C THR A 133 -1.64 16.94 11.32
N THR A 134 -2.91 16.71 11.01
CA THR A 134 -3.83 15.99 11.91
C THR A 134 -3.35 14.56 12.20
N ARG A 135 -3.30 14.17 13.47
CA ARG A 135 -2.75 12.87 13.91
C ARG A 135 -3.57 11.67 13.43
N GLY A 136 -4.90 11.74 13.45
CA GLY A 136 -5.76 10.69 12.90
C GLY A 136 -5.45 10.33 11.44
N ILE A 137 -4.85 11.25 10.67
CA ILE A 137 -4.46 10.99 9.28
C ILE A 137 -3.25 10.07 9.15
N LEU A 138 -2.44 9.87 10.20
CA LEU A 138 -1.31 8.91 10.20
C LEU A 138 -1.75 7.51 9.76
N ALA A 139 -2.79 6.97 10.41
CA ALA A 139 -3.33 5.66 10.09
C ALA A 139 -4.24 5.70 8.84
N ASN A 140 -5.07 6.74 8.73
CA ASN A 140 -6.04 6.85 7.64
C ASN A 140 -5.34 6.97 6.27
N ARG A 141 -4.21 7.67 6.17
CA ARG A 141 -3.49 7.83 4.90
C ARG A 141 -2.89 6.51 4.41
N VAL A 142 -2.39 5.66 5.30
CA VAL A 142 -1.96 4.29 4.97
C VAL A 142 -3.15 3.49 4.44
N SER A 143 -4.29 3.56 5.15
CA SER A 143 -5.51 2.83 4.79
C SER A 143 -6.04 3.29 3.42
N TYR A 144 -6.06 4.60 3.18
CA TYR A 144 -6.44 5.21 1.90
C TYR A 144 -5.52 4.73 0.77
N VAL A 145 -4.22 4.97 0.87
CA VAL A 145 -3.26 4.66 -0.21
C VAL A 145 -3.24 3.17 -0.58
N LEU A 146 -3.39 2.29 0.42
CA LEU A 146 -3.38 0.84 0.23
C LEU A 146 -4.79 0.25 -0.04
N GLY A 147 -5.85 1.05 0.06
CA GLY A 147 -7.24 0.62 -0.13
C GLY A 147 -7.76 -0.32 0.95
N LEU A 148 -7.32 -0.17 2.20
CA LEU A 148 -7.69 -1.03 3.33
C LEU A 148 -9.00 -0.56 3.98
N ARG A 149 -9.81 -1.50 4.49
CA ARG A 149 -11.14 -1.24 5.08
C ARG A 149 -11.29 -1.65 6.54
N GLY A 150 -10.22 -2.13 7.18
CA GLY A 150 -10.23 -2.45 8.60
C GLY A 150 -10.20 -1.20 9.49
N PRO A 151 -10.18 -1.37 10.83
CA PRO A 151 -10.02 -0.26 11.76
C PRO A 151 -8.74 0.53 11.48
N SER A 152 -8.83 1.86 11.52
CA SER A 152 -7.69 2.76 11.29
C SER A 152 -7.61 3.78 12.41
N ILE A 153 -6.64 3.61 13.31
CA ILE A 153 -6.61 4.28 14.60
C ILE A 153 -5.22 4.85 14.88
N ALA A 154 -5.17 6.16 15.17
CA ALA A 154 -4.04 6.77 15.84
C ALA A 154 -4.29 6.82 17.36
N VAL A 155 -3.32 6.35 18.15
CA VAL A 155 -3.43 6.27 19.62
C VAL A 155 -2.36 7.12 20.30
N ASP A 156 -2.76 7.81 21.37
CA ASP A 156 -1.85 8.56 22.24
C ASP A 156 -2.05 8.14 23.71
N THR A 157 -1.08 7.39 24.22
CA THR A 157 -0.90 7.08 25.65
C THR A 157 0.51 7.48 26.10
N ALA A 158 1.02 8.55 25.50
CA ALA A 158 2.36 9.04 25.66
C ALA A 158 3.48 8.03 25.28
N GLN A 159 4.41 7.73 26.17
CA GLN A 159 5.54 6.84 25.88
C GLN A 159 5.11 5.37 25.64
N SER A 160 3.89 4.99 26.01
CA SER A 160 3.34 3.65 25.75
C SER A 160 2.57 3.53 24.43
N SER A 161 2.37 4.64 23.68
CA SER A 161 1.48 4.70 22.50
C SER A 161 1.70 3.57 21.50
N SER A 162 2.94 3.33 21.07
CA SER A 162 3.23 2.29 20.07
C SER A 162 2.99 0.86 20.56
N LEU A 163 3.19 0.58 21.85
CA LEU A 163 2.92 -0.75 22.39
C LEU A 163 1.41 -0.96 22.63
N VAL A 164 0.69 0.10 23.00
CA VAL A 164 -0.78 0.10 23.03
C VAL A 164 -1.36 -0.10 21.62
N ALA A 165 -0.79 0.52 20.59
CA ALA A 165 -1.19 0.29 19.20
C ALA A 165 -1.06 -1.19 18.80
N VAL A 166 0.05 -1.84 19.20
CA VAL A 166 0.24 -3.30 19.00
C VAL A 166 -0.79 -4.12 19.78
N HIS A 167 -1.11 -3.74 21.01
CA HIS A 167 -2.16 -4.40 21.80
C HIS A 167 -3.54 -4.31 21.11
N LEU A 168 -3.95 -3.11 20.66
CA LEU A 168 -5.20 -2.91 19.93
C LEU A 168 -5.28 -3.72 18.63
N ALA A 169 -4.16 -3.81 17.90
CA ALA A 169 -4.06 -4.65 16.70
C ALA A 169 -4.23 -6.14 17.01
N CYS A 170 -3.61 -6.63 18.09
CA CYS A 170 -3.78 -8.02 18.54
C CYS A 170 -5.24 -8.32 18.92
N GLU A 171 -5.91 -7.39 19.60
CA GLU A 171 -7.33 -7.54 19.95
C GLU A 171 -8.24 -7.56 18.71
N SER A 172 -7.97 -6.70 17.73
CA SER A 172 -8.70 -6.67 16.45
C SER A 172 -8.59 -8.01 15.70
N LEU A 173 -7.37 -8.59 15.66
CA LEU A 173 -7.12 -9.90 15.03
C LEU A 173 -7.83 -11.04 15.76
N ARG A 174 -7.74 -11.10 17.10
CA ARG A 174 -8.36 -12.16 17.91
C ARG A 174 -9.89 -12.19 17.77
N ARG A 175 -10.50 -11.03 17.53
CA ARG A 175 -11.96 -10.88 17.36
C ARG A 175 -12.42 -11.13 15.92
N GLY A 176 -11.50 -11.18 14.96
CA GLY A 176 -11.79 -11.34 13.54
C GLY A 176 -12.29 -10.06 12.86
N GLU A 177 -12.10 -8.90 13.49
CA GLU A 177 -12.38 -7.60 12.86
C GLU A 177 -11.33 -7.22 11.83
N SER A 178 -10.11 -7.72 12.03
CA SER A 178 -9.06 -7.66 11.04
C SER A 178 -8.54 -9.06 10.71
N GLY A 179 -8.32 -9.34 9.42
CA GLY A 179 -7.61 -10.54 8.99
C GLY A 179 -6.09 -10.38 9.03
N LEU A 180 -5.63 -9.14 8.94
CA LEU A 180 -4.23 -8.70 8.95
C LEU A 180 -4.18 -7.31 9.59
N ALA A 181 -3.09 -6.96 10.29
CA ALA A 181 -2.96 -5.64 10.90
C ALA A 181 -1.53 -5.09 10.81
N LEU A 182 -1.41 -3.81 10.41
CA LEU A 182 -0.19 -3.03 10.57
C LEU A 182 -0.23 -2.32 11.92
N ALA A 183 0.82 -2.47 12.73
CA ALA A 183 0.87 -1.86 14.06
C ALA A 183 2.26 -1.31 14.40
N GLY A 184 2.34 -0.18 15.09
CA GLY A 184 3.61 0.34 15.60
C GLY A 184 3.53 1.80 16.02
N GLY A 185 4.55 2.59 15.71
CA GLY A 185 4.52 4.02 16.03
C GLY A 185 5.71 4.80 15.53
N VAL A 186 5.62 6.13 15.70
CA VAL A 186 6.56 7.12 15.16
C VAL A 186 6.75 8.27 16.15
N ASN A 187 7.98 8.81 16.19
CA ASN A 187 8.35 10.00 16.94
C ASN A 187 9.45 10.77 16.21
N LEU A 188 9.32 12.08 16.06
CA LEU A 188 10.32 12.96 15.45
C LEU A 188 10.54 14.21 16.32
N ILE A 189 11.75 14.78 16.27
CA ILE A 189 12.14 15.99 17.01
C ILE A 189 12.37 17.10 15.97
N VAL A 190 11.30 17.86 15.71
CA VAL A 190 11.24 18.87 14.66
C VAL A 190 11.43 20.29 15.21
N ASP A 191 10.83 20.61 16.36
CA ASP A 191 10.88 21.96 16.94
C ASP A 191 11.88 22.05 18.11
N PRO A 192 12.93 22.88 18.02
CA PRO A 192 13.84 23.18 19.12
C PRO A 192 13.18 23.48 20.48
N ALA A 193 12.01 24.13 20.46
CA ALA A 193 11.29 24.52 21.66
C ALA A 193 10.74 23.30 22.43
N SER A 194 10.46 22.17 21.75
CA SER A 194 9.99 20.96 22.42
C SER A 194 11.07 20.35 23.31
N THR A 195 12.31 20.28 22.82
CA THR A 195 13.46 19.81 23.59
C THR A 195 13.73 20.70 24.81
N ALA A 196 13.60 22.02 24.65
CA ALA A 196 13.73 22.95 25.77
C ALA A 196 12.64 22.75 26.84
N ALA A 197 11.40 22.48 26.44
CA ALA A 197 10.30 22.19 27.37
C ALA A 197 10.57 20.90 28.17
N VAL A 198 11.05 19.84 27.51
CA VAL A 198 11.44 18.58 28.18
C VAL A 198 12.62 18.78 29.13
N ALA A 199 13.58 19.64 28.77
CA ALA A 199 14.69 20.00 29.66
C ALA A 199 14.20 20.70 30.94
N ARG A 200 13.26 21.65 30.82
CA ARG A 200 12.64 22.34 31.98
C ARG A 200 11.80 21.41 32.84
N PHE A 201 11.19 20.38 32.24
CA PHE A 201 10.48 19.32 32.96
C PHE A 201 11.44 18.45 33.81
N GLY A 202 12.75 18.44 33.51
CA GLY A 202 13.77 17.75 34.30
C GLY A 202 13.96 16.28 33.93
N GLY A 203 13.47 15.84 32.76
CA GLY A 203 13.57 14.45 32.32
C GLY A 203 14.89 14.08 31.63
N LEU A 204 15.70 15.07 31.23
CA LEU A 204 16.88 14.84 30.38
C LEU A 204 18.15 14.55 31.17
N SER A 205 18.90 13.54 30.73
CA SER A 205 20.25 13.28 31.25
C SER A 205 21.21 14.41 30.83
N PRO A 206 21.94 15.03 31.77
CA PRO A 206 22.96 16.02 31.44
C PRO A 206 24.17 15.44 30.69
N ASP A 207 24.39 14.12 30.80
CA ASP A 207 25.57 13.43 30.26
C ASP A 207 25.36 12.91 28.84
N GLY A 208 24.13 12.96 28.32
CA GLY A 208 23.81 12.42 27.00
C GLY A 208 23.74 10.90 26.96
N HIS A 209 23.43 10.24 28.07
CA HIS A 209 23.30 8.78 28.15
C HIS A 209 22.07 8.37 28.98
N CYS A 210 21.40 7.29 28.54
CA CYS A 210 20.42 6.61 29.40
C CYS A 210 21.19 5.60 30.28
N TYR A 211 21.23 5.83 31.59
CA TYR A 211 21.92 5.01 32.58
C TYR A 211 20.97 3.99 33.24
N THR A 212 20.35 3.12 32.44
CA THR A 212 19.33 2.17 32.92
C THR A 212 19.88 1.24 34.00
N PHE A 213 19.22 1.26 35.17
CA PHE A 213 19.53 0.49 36.39
C PHE A 213 20.95 0.73 36.95
N ASP A 214 21.65 1.75 36.47
CA ASP A 214 22.99 2.12 36.92
C ASP A 214 22.92 3.20 38.00
N ARG A 215 23.89 3.24 38.91
CA ARG A 215 24.01 4.27 39.96
C ARG A 215 24.00 5.71 39.42
N ARG A 216 24.35 5.93 38.16
CA ARG A 216 24.37 7.24 37.49
C ARG A 216 23.03 7.66 36.87
N ALA A 217 21.96 6.86 37.02
CA ALA A 217 20.62 7.19 36.54
C ALA A 217 20.23 8.65 36.87
N ASN A 218 20.13 9.49 35.84
CA ASN A 218 19.95 10.93 35.98
C ASN A 218 19.05 11.55 34.90
N GLY A 219 18.29 10.70 34.18
CA GLY A 219 17.41 11.12 33.09
C GLY A 219 17.63 10.30 31.82
N TYR A 220 16.86 10.61 30.78
CA TYR A 220 16.95 9.96 29.48
C TYR A 220 17.47 10.93 28.41
N VAL A 221 17.81 10.38 27.24
CA VAL A 221 18.13 11.15 26.03
C VAL A 221 16.97 11.02 25.06
N ARG A 222 16.50 12.12 24.44
CA ARG A 222 15.42 12.04 23.44
C ARG A 222 15.90 11.31 22.18
N GLY A 223 14.98 10.68 21.46
CA GLY A 223 15.29 10.11 20.16
C GLY A 223 14.13 10.14 19.17
N GLU A 224 14.50 10.03 17.91
CA GLU A 224 13.62 9.94 16.75
C GLU A 224 13.58 8.51 16.22
N GLY A 225 12.44 8.12 15.65
CA GLY A 225 12.36 6.89 14.91
C GLY A 225 10.94 6.43 14.72
N ALA A 226 10.80 5.42 13.89
CA ALA A 226 9.55 4.75 13.65
C ALA A 226 9.80 3.26 13.40
N GLY A 227 8.77 2.47 13.66
CA GLY A 227 8.74 1.05 13.35
C GLY A 227 7.30 0.60 13.15
N LEU A 228 7.12 -0.38 12.28
CA LEU A 228 5.86 -1.09 12.07
C LEU A 228 6.13 -2.59 12.07
N VAL A 229 5.16 -3.34 12.57
CA VAL A 229 5.07 -4.80 12.45
C VAL A 229 3.80 -5.15 11.70
N LEU A 230 3.87 -6.20 10.87
CA LEU A 230 2.71 -6.82 10.26
C LEU A 230 2.29 -8.02 11.12
N LEU A 231 1.04 -8.03 11.56
CA LEU A 231 0.48 -9.02 12.47
C LEU A 231 -0.62 -9.81 11.78
N LYS A 232 -0.62 -11.12 12.02
CA LYS A 232 -1.57 -12.08 11.48
C LYS A 232 -1.84 -13.18 12.51
N PRO A 233 -3.05 -13.76 12.57
CA PRO A 233 -3.29 -14.97 13.36
C PRO A 233 -2.30 -16.07 12.97
N LEU A 234 -1.72 -16.75 13.95
CA LEU A 234 -0.61 -17.69 13.72
C LEU A 234 -1.02 -18.86 12.82
N ASP A 235 -2.23 -19.37 12.98
CA ASP A 235 -2.81 -20.43 12.15
C ASP A 235 -2.92 -20.00 10.68
N ALA A 236 -3.41 -18.78 10.43
CA ALA A 236 -3.47 -18.21 9.08
C ALA A 236 -2.06 -17.96 8.50
N ALA A 237 -1.12 -17.48 9.31
CA ALA A 237 0.27 -17.27 8.88
C ALA A 237 0.95 -18.59 8.48
N LEU A 238 0.74 -19.65 9.25
CA LEU A 238 1.27 -20.98 8.94
C LEU A 238 0.59 -21.60 7.71
N ALA A 239 -0.72 -21.39 7.53
CA ALA A 239 -1.45 -21.86 6.36
C ALA A 239 -0.96 -21.20 5.06
N ASP A 240 -0.66 -19.91 5.11
CA ASP A 240 -0.19 -19.14 3.96
C ASP A 240 1.32 -19.27 3.72
N GLY A 241 2.04 -19.99 4.61
CA GLY A 241 3.48 -20.22 4.50
C GLY A 241 4.32 -18.99 4.84
N ASP A 242 3.78 -18.04 5.61
CA ASP A 242 4.46 -16.81 5.99
C ASP A 242 5.68 -17.08 6.87
N ARG A 243 6.71 -16.22 6.74
CA ARG A 243 7.83 -16.23 7.68
C ARG A 243 7.40 -15.61 9.02
N VAL A 244 7.25 -16.44 10.04
CA VAL A 244 6.92 -15.99 11.40
C VAL A 244 8.20 -15.67 12.18
N HIS A 245 8.43 -14.39 12.51
CA HIS A 245 9.61 -13.97 13.29
C HIS A 245 9.46 -14.26 14.79
N ALA A 246 8.27 -14.05 15.34
CA ALA A 246 7.90 -14.28 16.73
C ALA A 246 6.37 -14.36 16.86
N VAL A 247 5.87 -14.79 18.01
CA VAL A 247 4.45 -14.88 18.34
C VAL A 247 4.15 -13.99 19.54
N LEU A 248 3.15 -13.11 19.42
CA LEU A 248 2.65 -12.29 20.53
C LEU A 248 1.56 -13.09 21.27
N LEU A 249 1.91 -13.70 22.41
CA LEU A 249 1.02 -14.62 23.12
C LEU A 249 -0.08 -13.91 23.89
N GLY A 250 0.26 -12.79 24.52
CA GLY A 250 -0.64 -12.06 25.39
C GLY A 250 -0.15 -10.63 25.57
N SER A 251 -1.08 -9.73 25.87
CA SER A 251 -0.78 -8.34 26.15
C SER A 251 -1.82 -7.77 27.09
N ALA A 252 -1.46 -6.74 27.84
CA ALA A 252 -2.38 -6.04 28.73
C ALA A 252 -2.04 -4.55 28.83
N VAL A 253 -3.06 -3.75 29.12
CA VAL A 253 -2.96 -2.31 29.38
C VAL A 253 -3.68 -1.99 30.70
N ASN A 254 -3.10 -1.11 31.51
CA ASN A 254 -3.72 -0.58 32.73
C ASN A 254 -3.27 0.87 33.00
N ASN A 255 -3.60 1.42 34.17
CA ASN A 255 -3.13 2.73 34.61
C ASN A 255 -2.62 2.70 36.06
N ASP A 256 -1.68 3.59 36.38
CA ASP A 256 -1.10 3.76 37.72
C ASP A 256 -2.14 4.20 38.78
N GLY A 257 -3.23 4.88 38.37
CA GLY A 257 -4.20 5.46 39.29
C GLY A 257 -3.62 6.61 40.09
N THR A 258 -4.04 6.78 41.34
CA THR A 258 -3.53 7.87 42.20
C THR A 258 -2.15 7.51 42.77
N THR A 259 -1.16 8.36 42.48
CA THR A 259 0.21 8.30 43.03
C THR A 259 0.59 9.64 43.68
N ASP A 260 1.83 9.80 44.17
CA ASP A 260 2.31 11.05 44.79
C ASP A 260 2.37 12.25 43.82
N GLY A 261 2.23 11.99 42.51
CA GLY A 261 2.07 13.01 41.49
C GLY A 261 1.76 12.36 40.14
N LEU A 262 1.07 13.07 39.26
CA LEU A 262 0.55 12.54 37.98
C LEU A 262 1.57 11.78 37.13
N THR A 263 2.84 12.15 37.18
CA THR A 263 3.92 11.57 36.39
C THR A 263 4.80 10.58 37.17
N VAL A 264 4.44 10.25 38.41
CA VAL A 264 5.15 9.30 39.26
C VAL A 264 4.55 7.91 39.05
N PRO A 265 5.36 6.91 38.63
CA PRO A 265 4.84 5.58 38.30
C PRO A 265 4.44 4.76 39.53
N SER A 266 3.59 3.74 39.35
CA SER A 266 3.20 2.79 40.41
C SER A 266 3.82 1.41 40.19
N PRO A 267 4.65 0.89 41.14
CA PRO A 267 5.20 -0.45 41.03
C PRO A 267 4.11 -1.54 41.14
N GLU A 268 3.04 -1.30 41.90
CA GLU A 268 1.90 -2.21 42.00
C GLU A 268 1.13 -2.30 40.67
N ALA A 269 0.86 -1.18 40.01
CA ALA A 269 0.19 -1.17 38.71
C ALA A 269 1.08 -1.82 37.62
N GLN A 270 2.39 -1.58 37.65
CA GLN A 270 3.34 -2.25 36.75
C GLN A 270 3.39 -3.77 36.99
N ALA A 271 3.32 -4.22 38.24
CA ALA A 271 3.23 -5.65 38.55
C ALA A 271 1.94 -6.27 37.99
N ASP A 272 0.81 -5.56 38.14
CA ASP A 272 -0.49 -6.01 37.66
C ASP A 272 -0.57 -6.12 36.14
N VAL A 273 -0.02 -5.17 35.38
CA VAL A 273 -0.02 -5.26 33.91
C VAL A 273 0.82 -6.44 33.41
N VAL A 274 1.95 -6.73 34.06
CA VAL A 274 2.77 -7.92 33.76
C VAL A 274 1.98 -9.20 34.03
N ARG A 275 1.36 -9.32 35.21
CA ARG A 275 0.53 -10.49 35.57
C ARG A 275 -0.64 -10.68 34.60
N ARG A 276 -1.34 -9.61 34.23
CA ARG A 276 -2.47 -9.66 33.28
C ARG A 276 -2.00 -10.12 31.89
N ALA A 277 -0.89 -9.59 31.39
CA ALA A 277 -0.34 -9.98 30.09
C ALA A 277 0.13 -11.45 30.09
N CYS A 278 0.78 -11.90 31.16
CA CYS A 278 1.16 -13.30 31.37
C CYS A 278 -0.07 -14.22 31.46
N ALA A 279 -1.11 -13.82 32.19
CA ALA A 279 -2.36 -14.56 32.28
C ALA A 279 -3.06 -14.68 30.91
N ALA A 280 -3.12 -13.59 30.14
CA ALA A 280 -3.65 -13.59 28.77
C ALA A 280 -2.84 -14.49 27.83
N ALA A 281 -1.53 -14.61 28.06
CA ALA A 281 -0.64 -15.53 27.34
C ALA A 281 -0.69 -16.98 27.83
N GLY A 282 -1.37 -17.26 28.96
CA GLY A 282 -1.37 -18.58 29.60
C GLY A 282 -0.01 -19.00 30.16
N VAL A 283 0.83 -18.05 30.57
CA VAL A 283 2.17 -18.30 31.12
C VAL A 283 2.34 -17.69 32.50
N SER A 284 3.24 -18.24 33.31
CA SER A 284 3.62 -17.66 34.61
C SER A 284 4.61 -16.51 34.43
N PRO A 285 4.53 -15.40 35.20
CA PRO A 285 5.56 -14.36 35.20
C PRO A 285 6.99 -14.88 35.46
N GLU A 286 7.13 -15.98 36.19
CA GLU A 286 8.39 -16.66 36.49
C GLU A 286 9.00 -17.35 35.27
N ALA A 287 8.19 -17.68 34.25
CA ALA A 287 8.64 -18.34 33.04
C ALA A 287 9.42 -17.39 32.11
N LEU A 288 9.18 -16.07 32.21
CA LEU A 288 9.88 -15.06 31.41
C LEU A 288 11.40 -15.19 31.59
N GLN A 289 12.12 -15.22 30.47
CA GLN A 289 13.59 -15.34 30.42
C GLN A 289 14.25 -13.98 30.26
N TYR A 290 13.59 -13.07 29.55
CA TYR A 290 14.06 -11.72 29.29
C TYR A 290 12.91 -10.71 29.44
N VAL A 291 13.18 -9.52 29.97
CA VAL A 291 12.28 -8.37 29.84
C VAL A 291 13.03 -7.20 29.20
N GLU A 292 12.51 -6.75 28.06
CA GLU A 292 12.83 -5.43 27.53
C GLU A 292 12.08 -4.38 28.34
N LEU A 293 12.84 -3.66 29.17
CA LEU A 293 12.34 -2.68 30.12
C LEU A 293 11.81 -1.43 29.42
N HIS A 294 10.96 -0.68 30.13
CA HIS A 294 10.79 0.72 29.84
C HIS A 294 12.11 1.47 30.11
N GLY A 295 12.77 1.24 31.25
CA GLY A 295 14.19 1.46 31.51
C GLY A 295 14.75 2.77 30.97
N THR A 296 14.26 3.91 31.48
CA THR A 296 14.64 5.25 30.99
C THR A 296 15.94 5.77 31.58
N GLY A 297 16.48 5.16 32.64
CA GLY A 297 17.66 5.69 33.32
C GLY A 297 17.32 6.83 34.26
N THR A 298 16.10 6.85 34.80
CA THR A 298 15.65 7.91 35.72
C THR A 298 15.82 7.47 37.17
N PRO A 299 16.22 8.37 38.09
CA PRO A 299 16.51 8.00 39.48
C PRO A 299 15.28 7.49 40.24
N VAL A 300 14.07 7.88 39.81
CA VAL A 300 12.80 7.44 40.43
C VAL A 300 12.19 6.26 39.67
N GLY A 301 12.18 6.31 38.33
CA GLY A 301 11.50 5.29 37.52
C GLY A 301 12.19 3.94 37.57
N ASP A 302 13.52 3.91 37.51
CA ASP A 302 14.28 2.66 37.45
C ASP A 302 14.09 1.79 38.71
N PRO A 303 14.17 2.31 39.95
CA PRO A 303 13.84 1.53 41.15
C PRO A 303 12.40 1.03 41.21
N LEU A 304 11.43 1.84 40.76
CA LEU A 304 10.01 1.46 40.76
C LEU A 304 9.72 0.35 39.75
N GLU A 305 10.34 0.40 38.56
CA GLU A 305 10.24 -0.67 37.57
C GLU A 305 10.85 -1.99 38.06
N ALA A 306 12.04 -1.94 38.68
CA ALA A 306 12.64 -3.13 39.26
C ALA A 306 11.75 -3.74 40.37
N ARG A 307 11.17 -2.90 41.23
CA ARG A 307 10.22 -3.34 42.26
C ARG A 307 8.95 -3.93 41.66
N GLY A 308 8.38 -3.33 40.61
CA GLY A 308 7.20 -3.85 39.91
C GLY A 308 7.43 -5.24 39.32
N LEU A 309 8.59 -5.46 38.67
CA LEU A 309 8.99 -6.79 38.19
C LEU A 309 9.18 -7.80 39.34
N GLY A 310 9.74 -7.33 40.46
CA GLY A 310 9.86 -8.13 41.69
C GLY A 310 8.52 -8.62 42.21
N LEU A 311 7.57 -7.69 42.36
CA LEU A 311 6.20 -7.95 42.81
C LEU A 311 5.45 -8.88 41.85
N ALA A 312 5.63 -8.71 40.53
CA ALA A 312 4.98 -9.57 39.53
C ALA A 312 5.34 -11.06 39.68
N ARG A 313 6.52 -11.36 40.26
CA ARG A 313 7.15 -12.69 40.34
C ARG A 313 7.25 -13.24 41.76
N ASP A 314 6.43 -12.77 42.69
CA ASP A 314 6.58 -13.00 44.15
C ASP A 314 6.10 -14.40 44.63
N GLY A 315 5.99 -15.39 43.73
CA GLY A 315 5.37 -16.69 44.02
C GLY A 315 6.30 -17.85 44.38
N ALA A 316 7.63 -17.74 44.19
CA ALA A 316 8.56 -18.86 44.39
C ALA A 316 9.91 -18.44 44.99
N GLU A 317 10.30 -19.08 46.11
CA GLU A 317 11.60 -18.85 46.79
C GLU A 317 12.81 -19.17 45.88
N ASP A 318 12.64 -20.08 44.91
CA ASP A 318 13.70 -20.58 44.01
C ASP A 318 13.56 -20.10 42.55
N ARG A 319 12.90 -18.95 42.32
CA ARG A 319 12.61 -18.42 40.97
C ARG A 319 13.89 -18.23 40.11
N PRO A 320 13.86 -18.56 38.80
CA PRO A 320 14.99 -18.32 37.89
C PRO A 320 15.43 -16.85 37.86
N VAL A 321 16.69 -16.60 37.51
CA VAL A 321 17.12 -15.22 37.22
C VAL A 321 16.43 -14.74 35.94
N LEU A 322 15.85 -13.55 36.00
CA LEU A 322 15.28 -12.87 34.83
C LEU A 322 16.33 -11.90 34.29
N GLU A 323 16.71 -12.07 33.03
CA GLU A 323 17.56 -11.09 32.37
C GLU A 323 16.73 -9.87 31.94
N VAL A 324 17.33 -8.69 32.04
CA VAL A 324 16.69 -7.43 31.69
C VAL A 324 17.60 -6.54 30.85
N GLY A 325 16.99 -5.69 30.02
CA GLY A 325 17.73 -4.72 29.24
C GLY A 325 16.87 -3.62 28.66
N SER A 326 17.51 -2.59 28.08
CA SER A 326 16.82 -1.45 27.46
C SER A 326 17.53 -0.96 26.21
N VAL A 327 16.79 -0.91 25.10
CA VAL A 327 17.20 -0.37 23.80
C VAL A 327 17.51 1.13 23.89
N LYS A 328 16.96 1.84 24.88
CA LYS A 328 17.15 3.28 25.06
C LYS A 328 18.61 3.64 25.34
N THR A 329 19.39 2.69 25.84
CA THR A 329 20.84 2.84 26.03
C THR A 329 21.62 2.92 24.72
N ASN A 330 21.05 2.40 23.62
CA ASN A 330 21.63 2.46 22.27
C ASN A 330 21.12 3.66 21.46
N ILE A 331 19.81 3.92 21.45
CA ILE A 331 19.20 4.87 20.49
C ILE A 331 18.48 6.06 21.13
N GLY A 332 18.55 6.20 22.46
CA GLY A 332 17.73 7.15 23.20
C GLY A 332 16.28 6.70 23.35
N HIS A 333 15.47 7.53 24.01
CA HIS A 333 14.06 7.31 24.23
C HIS A 333 13.24 7.86 23.06
N LEU A 334 12.68 6.97 22.25
CA LEU A 334 11.87 7.34 21.08
C LEU A 334 10.42 7.75 21.43
N GLU A 335 10.17 8.20 22.65
CA GLU A 335 8.86 8.67 23.14
C GLU A 335 7.68 7.81 22.64
N GLY A 336 6.81 8.33 21.76
CA GLY A 336 5.65 7.59 21.23
C GLY A 336 6.01 6.28 20.48
N ALA A 337 7.22 6.18 19.93
CA ALA A 337 7.77 5.01 19.25
C ALA A 337 8.66 4.12 20.15
N ALA A 338 8.76 4.40 21.45
CA ALA A 338 9.66 3.65 22.33
C ALA A 338 9.26 2.18 22.49
N GLY A 339 7.97 1.90 22.60
CA GLY A 339 7.43 0.54 22.72
C GLY A 339 7.75 -0.33 21.51
N ILE A 340 7.54 0.19 20.29
CA ILE A 340 7.84 -0.56 19.06
C ILE A 340 9.34 -0.79 18.89
N ALA A 341 10.21 0.12 19.31
CA ALA A 341 11.66 -0.10 19.30
C ALA A 341 12.09 -1.25 20.21
N GLY A 342 11.54 -1.32 21.42
CA GLY A 342 11.77 -2.43 22.35
C GLY A 342 11.21 -3.76 21.82
N LEU A 343 10.02 -3.72 21.22
CA LEU A 343 9.42 -4.90 20.57
C LEU A 343 10.29 -5.42 19.42
N LEU A 344 10.75 -4.54 18.53
CA LEU A 344 11.62 -4.92 17.41
C LEU A 344 12.93 -5.55 17.89
N LYS A 345 13.61 -4.94 18.89
CA LYS A 345 14.81 -5.55 19.51
C LYS A 345 14.51 -6.96 20.04
N THR A 346 13.38 -7.13 20.73
CA THR A 346 12.97 -8.41 21.31
C THR A 346 12.67 -9.45 20.25
N VAL A 347 11.88 -9.11 19.22
CA VAL A 347 11.56 -10.00 18.09
C VAL A 347 12.83 -10.41 17.33
N LEU A 348 13.73 -9.46 17.08
CA LEU A 348 15.02 -9.73 16.42
C LEU A 348 15.90 -10.66 17.27
N GLY A 349 15.88 -10.51 18.60
CA GLY A 349 16.60 -11.37 19.53
C GLY A 349 16.02 -12.78 19.58
N VAL A 350 14.69 -12.93 19.63
CA VAL A 350 13.98 -14.23 19.56
C VAL A 350 14.31 -14.94 18.25
N ALA A 351 14.16 -14.23 17.11
CA ALA A 351 14.40 -14.80 15.79
C ALA A 351 15.85 -15.27 15.58
N ARG A 352 16.81 -14.64 16.27
CA ARG A 352 18.24 -15.00 16.20
C ARG A 352 18.74 -15.82 17.40
N ARG A 353 17.87 -16.11 18.37
CA ARG A 353 18.18 -16.78 19.65
C ARG A 353 19.38 -16.15 20.38
N GLU A 354 19.51 -14.83 20.32
CA GLU A 354 20.63 -14.05 20.87
C GLU A 354 20.08 -12.80 21.57
N LEU A 355 20.71 -12.37 22.67
CA LEU A 355 20.41 -11.12 23.35
C LEU A 355 21.59 -10.15 23.23
N PRO A 356 21.39 -8.91 22.74
CA PRO A 356 22.40 -7.87 22.72
C PRO A 356 22.61 -7.24 24.11
N ALA A 357 23.73 -6.54 24.30
CA ALA A 357 24.05 -5.83 25.53
C ALA A 357 23.19 -4.57 25.74
N THR A 358 22.88 -4.29 27.00
CA THR A 358 22.44 -2.99 27.51
C THR A 358 23.67 -2.17 27.84
N LEU A 359 23.75 -0.96 27.27
CA LEU A 359 24.91 -0.09 27.44
C LEU A 359 24.82 0.70 28.74
N ASN A 360 25.94 1.32 29.12
CA ASN A 360 26.03 2.27 30.23
C ASN A 360 25.75 1.70 31.64
N HIS A 361 25.68 0.38 31.81
CA HIS A 361 25.54 -0.27 33.12
C HIS A 361 26.90 -0.77 33.64
N ALA A 362 27.45 -0.05 34.62
CA ALA A 362 28.73 -0.35 35.26
C ALA A 362 28.58 -0.70 36.75
N GLU A 363 27.74 0.02 37.49
CA GLU A 363 27.46 -0.24 38.91
C GLU A 363 25.95 -0.24 39.15
N PRO A 364 25.38 -1.23 39.87
CA PRO A 364 23.96 -1.26 40.18
C PRO A 364 23.49 -0.01 40.93
N HIS A 365 22.26 0.44 40.63
CA HIS A 365 21.62 1.52 41.38
C HIS A 365 21.43 1.12 42.86
N PRO A 366 21.74 2.00 43.83
CA PRO A 366 21.73 1.66 45.25
C PRO A 366 20.35 1.27 45.79
N ASP A 367 19.28 1.81 45.20
CA ASP A 367 17.89 1.50 45.58
C ASP A 367 17.32 0.27 44.85
N ILE A 368 18.15 -0.47 44.10
CA ILE A 368 17.74 -1.68 43.37
C ILE A 368 18.50 -2.89 43.91
N ASP A 369 17.81 -3.74 44.67
CA ASP A 369 18.33 -5.04 45.10
C ASP A 369 18.20 -6.08 43.98
N LEU A 370 19.08 -6.01 42.96
CA LEU A 370 19.07 -6.94 41.83
C LEU A 370 19.16 -8.41 42.29
N ALA A 371 19.95 -8.69 43.32
CA ALA A 371 20.16 -10.05 43.83
C ALA A 371 18.88 -10.60 44.49
N GLY A 372 18.26 -9.84 45.42
CA GLY A 372 17.00 -10.23 46.07
C GLY A 372 15.83 -10.30 45.09
N LEU A 373 15.81 -9.43 44.09
CA LEU A 373 14.80 -9.44 43.03
C LEU A 373 15.03 -10.53 41.96
N ARG A 374 16.17 -11.24 42.00
CA ARG A 374 16.60 -12.24 41.00
C ARG A 374 16.56 -11.66 39.58
N LEU A 375 17.10 -10.45 39.43
CA LEU A 375 17.26 -9.73 38.16
C LEU A 375 18.74 -9.66 37.78
N ALA A 376 19.04 -9.77 36.49
CA ALA A 376 20.38 -9.55 35.96
C ALA A 376 20.33 -8.65 34.72
N VAL A 377 21.10 -7.57 34.72
CA VAL A 377 21.20 -6.69 33.55
C VAL A 377 22.10 -7.35 32.51
N ARG A 378 21.62 -7.46 31.27
CA ARG A 378 22.40 -8.03 30.17
C ARG A 378 23.49 -7.05 29.73
N THR A 379 24.74 -7.23 30.15
CA THR A 379 25.85 -6.30 29.84
C THR A 379 26.73 -6.73 28.66
N GLU A 380 26.59 -7.96 28.18
CA GLU A 380 27.35 -8.50 27.04
C GLU A 380 26.40 -9.20 26.04
N PRO A 381 26.68 -9.15 24.72
CA PRO A 381 25.92 -9.93 23.76
C PRO A 381 26.17 -11.44 23.96
N GLY A 382 25.14 -12.27 23.75
CA GLY A 382 25.31 -13.72 23.86
C GLY A 382 24.03 -14.52 23.65
N ALA A 383 24.11 -15.84 23.86
CA ALA A 383 22.98 -16.75 23.71
C ALA A 383 21.78 -16.38 24.60
N TRP A 384 20.59 -16.70 24.10
CA TRP A 384 19.34 -16.50 24.85
C TRP A 384 19.32 -17.35 26.16
N PRO A 385 18.80 -16.84 27.28
CA PRO A 385 18.77 -17.57 28.56
C PRO A 385 17.82 -18.76 28.49
N ARG A 386 18.23 -19.94 28.99
CA ARG A 386 17.42 -21.18 28.93
C ARG A 386 16.95 -21.50 27.50
N ALA A 387 17.88 -21.47 26.54
CA ALA A 387 17.60 -21.64 25.11
C ALA A 387 17.05 -23.03 24.72
N ASP A 388 17.09 -23.99 25.63
CA ASP A 388 16.51 -25.33 25.57
C ASP A 388 15.01 -25.36 25.90
N GLU A 389 14.48 -24.31 26.53
CA GLU A 389 13.06 -24.09 26.75
C GLU A 389 12.46 -23.21 25.64
N ARG A 390 11.13 -23.09 25.61
CA ARG A 390 10.46 -22.15 24.74
C ARG A 390 10.93 -20.72 25.04
N LEU A 391 11.43 -20.00 24.05
CA LEU A 391 11.88 -18.63 24.28
C LEU A 391 10.70 -17.72 24.67
N LEU A 392 10.80 -17.05 25.82
CA LEU A 392 9.75 -16.18 26.36
C LEU A 392 10.34 -14.85 26.85
N ALA A 393 9.82 -13.74 26.32
CA ALA A 393 10.18 -12.39 26.72
C ALA A 393 8.97 -11.52 27.03
N GLY A 394 9.15 -10.57 27.94
CA GLY A 394 8.24 -9.45 28.14
C GLY A 394 8.78 -8.17 27.50
N VAL A 395 7.89 -7.29 27.04
CA VAL A 395 8.22 -5.93 26.58
C VAL A 395 7.34 -4.96 27.33
N SER A 396 7.95 -4.02 28.06
CA SER A 396 7.25 -3.02 28.88
C SER A 396 7.34 -1.62 28.27
N SER A 397 6.25 -0.86 28.31
CA SER A 397 6.29 0.59 28.07
C SER A 397 5.29 1.32 28.95
N PHE A 398 5.75 2.37 29.65
CA PHE A 398 4.98 3.11 30.66
C PHE A 398 4.87 4.58 30.25
N GLY A 399 3.64 5.09 30.15
CA GLY A 399 3.36 6.46 29.75
C GLY A 399 3.30 7.41 30.95
N MET A 400 3.70 8.67 30.74
CA MET A 400 3.71 9.69 31.80
C MET A 400 2.31 10.10 32.32
N GLY A 401 1.24 9.74 31.61
CA GLY A 401 -0.14 9.83 32.10
C GLY A 401 -0.58 8.64 32.95
N GLY A 402 0.35 7.74 33.29
CA GLY A 402 0.14 6.53 34.10
C GLY A 402 -0.24 5.29 33.29
N THR A 403 -0.47 5.38 31.98
CA THR A 403 -0.90 4.23 31.17
C THR A 403 0.26 3.28 30.88
N ASN A 404 0.16 2.06 31.40
CA ASN A 404 1.18 1.01 31.23
C ASN A 404 0.73 -0.02 30.22
N CYS A 405 1.67 -0.55 29.43
CA CYS A 405 1.44 -1.66 28.52
C CYS A 405 2.55 -2.71 28.66
N HIS A 406 2.17 -3.99 28.65
CA HIS A 406 3.11 -5.11 28.62
C HIS A 406 2.69 -6.15 27.57
N VAL A 407 3.66 -6.66 26.80
CA VAL A 407 3.44 -7.68 25.76
C VAL A 407 4.35 -8.88 26.02
N VAL A 408 3.77 -10.09 25.98
CA VAL A 408 4.50 -11.36 26.07
C VAL A 408 4.81 -11.88 24.67
N VAL A 409 6.09 -12.01 24.35
CA VAL A 409 6.63 -12.45 23.07
C VAL A 409 7.22 -13.85 23.22
N ALA A 410 6.98 -14.72 22.24
CA ALA A 410 7.53 -16.06 22.19
C ALA A 410 8.13 -16.42 20.83
N GLU A 411 9.00 -17.43 20.81
CA GLU A 411 9.43 -18.02 19.54
C GLU A 411 8.27 -18.70 18.78
N PRO A 412 8.33 -18.75 17.44
CA PRO A 412 7.37 -19.49 16.63
C PRO A 412 7.47 -21.01 16.86
N PRO A 413 6.38 -21.77 16.63
CA PRO A 413 6.44 -23.23 16.70
C PRO A 413 7.42 -23.80 15.66
N ALA A 414 8.10 -24.89 16.00
CA ALA A 414 9.00 -25.57 15.07
C ALA A 414 8.22 -26.06 13.83
N PRO A 415 8.78 -25.92 12.60
CA PRO A 415 8.12 -26.40 11.39
C PRO A 415 7.81 -27.90 11.48
N ALA A 416 6.54 -28.27 11.31
CA ALA A 416 6.15 -29.67 11.26
C ALA A 416 6.72 -30.32 9.99
N GLY A 417 7.82 -31.07 10.11
CA GLY A 417 8.31 -31.96 9.04
C GLY A 417 9.76 -31.83 8.57
N GLY A 418 10.64 -31.10 9.26
CA GLY A 418 12.08 -31.09 8.93
C GLY A 418 12.91 -31.79 10.01
N THR A 419 13.62 -32.87 9.67
CA THR A 419 14.67 -33.42 10.52
C THR A 419 15.67 -32.33 10.87
N ALA A 420 15.92 -32.13 12.18
CA ALA A 420 16.88 -31.16 12.69
C ALA A 420 18.23 -31.30 11.99
N VAL A 421 18.62 -30.30 11.20
CA VAL A 421 20.02 -30.09 10.83
C VAL A 421 20.58 -29.13 11.88
N PRO A 422 21.58 -29.53 12.69
CA PRO A 422 22.17 -28.64 13.68
C PRO A 422 22.82 -27.44 13.00
N ALA A 423 22.43 -26.24 13.41
CA ALA A 423 23.17 -25.03 13.08
C ALA A 423 24.45 -24.99 13.92
N GLY A 424 25.61 -24.96 13.25
CA GLY A 424 26.88 -24.50 13.84
C GLY A 424 27.82 -25.58 14.38
N ALA A 425 28.77 -26.00 13.54
CA ALA A 425 30.12 -26.31 13.97
C ALA A 425 31.10 -25.56 13.04
N PRO A 426 32.09 -24.81 13.56
CA PRO A 426 33.08 -24.16 12.72
C PRO A 426 34.01 -25.23 12.13
N ALA A 427 34.11 -25.30 10.81
CA ALA A 427 35.07 -26.17 10.14
C ALA A 427 36.49 -25.67 10.48
N SER A 428 37.15 -26.38 11.39
CA SER A 428 38.56 -26.17 11.72
C SER A 428 39.44 -26.46 10.52
N ALA A 429 40.43 -25.60 10.29
CA ALA A 429 41.49 -25.75 9.30
C ALA A 429 42.19 -27.12 9.42
N GLY A 430 42.16 -27.88 8.32
CA GLY A 430 42.89 -29.13 8.13
C GLY A 430 43.36 -29.21 6.68
N THR A 431 44.67 -29.12 6.49
CA THR A 431 45.40 -29.10 5.22
C THR A 431 45.25 -30.36 4.37
N GLY A 432 45.14 -30.21 3.04
CA GLY A 432 45.67 -31.19 2.08
C GLY A 432 44.74 -31.72 0.99
N ALA A 433 44.89 -31.16 -0.22
CA ALA A 433 44.78 -31.83 -1.52
C ALA A 433 43.44 -32.49 -1.94
N ARG A 434 42.62 -31.72 -2.68
CA ARG A 434 42.29 -31.96 -4.12
C ARG A 434 41.37 -30.86 -4.62
N ALA A 435 41.97 -29.77 -5.08
CA ALA A 435 41.35 -28.84 -6.01
C ALA A 435 41.76 -29.23 -7.42
N SER A 436 40.84 -29.78 -8.21
CA SER A 436 40.81 -29.52 -9.66
C SER A 436 39.42 -29.83 -10.23
N ALA A 437 38.86 -28.82 -10.92
CA ALA A 437 37.73 -28.86 -11.84
C ALA A 437 36.31 -28.86 -11.25
N ALA A 438 35.82 -27.64 -10.93
CA ALA A 438 34.46 -27.16 -11.25
C ALA A 438 34.32 -25.69 -10.81
N SER A 439 34.84 -24.79 -11.65
CA SER A 439 34.39 -23.39 -11.68
C SER A 439 33.11 -23.40 -12.52
N GLU A 440 31.97 -23.70 -11.90
CA GLU A 440 30.67 -23.63 -12.57
C GLU A 440 29.99 -22.30 -12.23
N ALA A 441 29.56 -21.62 -13.29
CA ALA A 441 28.95 -20.30 -13.27
C ALA A 441 27.74 -20.25 -12.33
N ALA A 442 27.55 -19.12 -11.65
CA ALA A 442 26.37 -18.85 -10.84
C ALA A 442 25.14 -18.62 -11.76
N VAL A 443 24.62 -19.71 -12.33
CA VAL A 443 23.38 -19.69 -13.11
C VAL A 443 22.21 -19.45 -12.16
N ALA A 444 21.29 -18.56 -12.52
CA ALA A 444 19.98 -18.44 -11.88
C ALA A 444 19.32 -19.83 -11.77
N GLU A 445 18.42 -20.03 -10.80
CA GLU A 445 17.71 -21.31 -10.65
C GLU A 445 17.23 -21.84 -12.02
N PRO A 446 17.53 -23.11 -12.37
CA PRO A 446 17.33 -23.59 -13.73
C PRO A 446 15.85 -23.44 -14.14
N GLY A 447 15.59 -22.50 -15.06
CA GLY A 447 14.29 -22.30 -15.71
C GLY A 447 13.58 -20.96 -15.46
N LEU A 448 14.04 -20.10 -14.54
CA LEU A 448 13.35 -18.84 -14.19
C LEU A 448 14.18 -17.57 -14.43
N PRO A 449 13.59 -16.49 -14.99
CA PRO A 449 14.24 -15.18 -15.06
C PRO A 449 14.21 -14.47 -13.69
N LEU A 450 15.23 -13.67 -13.39
CA LEU A 450 15.15 -12.69 -12.30
C LEU A 450 14.36 -11.48 -12.80
N VAL A 451 13.12 -11.32 -12.33
CA VAL A 451 12.26 -10.20 -12.70
C VAL A 451 12.38 -9.05 -11.70
N LEU A 452 12.41 -7.82 -12.21
CA LEU A 452 12.53 -6.60 -11.40
C LEU A 452 11.58 -5.56 -11.97
N SER A 453 10.99 -4.74 -11.10
CA SER A 453 10.20 -3.59 -11.55
C SER A 453 10.28 -2.41 -10.61
N ALA A 454 10.09 -1.21 -11.14
CA ALA A 454 9.94 0.01 -10.36
C ALA A 454 9.09 1.07 -11.07
N ARG A 455 8.66 2.10 -10.34
CA ARG A 455 7.90 3.21 -10.93
C ARG A 455 8.72 4.18 -11.77
N THR A 456 10.04 4.16 -11.62
CA THR A 456 10.95 5.01 -12.39
C THR A 456 12.17 4.22 -12.89
N PRO A 457 12.83 4.68 -13.97
CA PRO A 457 14.07 4.05 -14.42
C PRO A 457 15.19 4.11 -13.39
N ALA A 458 15.23 5.15 -12.56
CA ALA A 458 16.24 5.31 -11.52
C ALA A 458 16.05 4.27 -10.40
N ALA A 459 14.80 4.11 -9.92
CA ALA A 459 14.45 3.10 -8.95
C ALA A 459 14.73 1.67 -9.46
N LEU A 460 14.48 1.39 -10.75
CA LEU A 460 14.79 0.08 -11.33
C LEU A 460 16.30 -0.24 -11.31
N ARG A 461 17.15 0.77 -11.60
CA ARG A 461 18.61 0.61 -11.51
C ARG A 461 19.07 0.38 -10.07
N GLU A 462 18.51 1.12 -9.13
CA GLU A 462 18.83 0.96 -7.71
C GLU A 462 18.38 -0.41 -7.20
N GLN A 463 17.21 -0.89 -7.61
CA GLN A 463 16.72 -2.22 -7.25
C GLN A 463 17.65 -3.32 -7.78
N ALA A 464 18.16 -3.16 -9.01
CA ALA A 464 19.16 -4.07 -9.57
C ALA A 464 20.46 -4.06 -8.74
N ALA A 465 20.92 -2.89 -8.30
CA ALA A 465 22.11 -2.76 -7.45
C ALA A 465 21.91 -3.40 -6.06
N ARG A 466 20.76 -3.18 -5.41
CA ARG A 466 20.41 -3.80 -4.13
C ARG A 466 20.33 -5.33 -4.24
N THR A 467 19.77 -5.84 -5.34
CA THR A 467 19.70 -7.29 -5.62
C THR A 467 21.08 -7.88 -5.89
N ALA A 468 21.97 -7.16 -6.59
CA ALA A 468 23.35 -7.58 -6.79
C ALA A 468 24.12 -7.64 -5.45
N ALA A 469 23.95 -6.63 -4.59
CA ALA A 469 24.56 -6.59 -3.26
C ALA A 469 24.08 -7.74 -2.36
N LEU A 470 22.80 -8.14 -2.47
CA LEU A 470 22.27 -9.35 -1.82
C LEU A 470 23.06 -10.59 -2.27
N ILE A 471 23.19 -10.83 -3.58
CA ILE A 471 23.93 -11.98 -4.13
C ILE A 471 25.40 -11.98 -3.69
N GLU A 472 26.02 -10.81 -3.60
CA GLU A 472 27.40 -10.67 -3.11
C GLU A 472 27.51 -11.03 -1.62
N ARG A 473 26.60 -10.52 -0.78
CA ARG A 473 26.57 -10.79 0.66
C ARG A 473 26.36 -12.26 0.97
N GLU A 474 25.46 -12.93 0.24
CA GLU A 474 25.16 -14.35 0.43
C GLU A 474 26.22 -15.27 -0.24
N GLY A 475 27.23 -14.70 -0.92
CA GLY A 475 28.29 -15.46 -1.59
C GLY A 475 27.87 -16.17 -2.89
N GLY A 476 26.62 -16.03 -3.31
CA GLY A 476 26.03 -16.72 -4.46
C GLY A 476 24.57 -16.32 -4.67
N VAL A 477 23.92 -16.85 -5.71
CA VAL A 477 22.47 -16.65 -5.91
C VAL A 477 21.72 -17.44 -4.84
N PRO A 478 20.95 -16.79 -3.94
CA PRO A 478 20.20 -17.52 -2.93
C PRO A 478 19.15 -18.43 -3.59
N PRO A 479 18.94 -19.66 -3.08
CA PRO A 479 17.82 -20.50 -3.49
C PRO A 479 16.50 -19.75 -3.34
N GLY A 480 15.60 -19.90 -4.30
CA GLY A 480 14.30 -19.24 -4.35
C GLY A 480 14.32 -17.76 -4.75
N LEU A 481 15.47 -17.14 -5.07
CA LEU A 481 15.55 -15.71 -5.40
C LEU A 481 14.63 -15.32 -6.57
N ALA A 482 14.64 -16.10 -7.66
CA ALA A 482 13.82 -15.81 -8.84
C ALA A 482 12.33 -15.85 -8.50
N ARG A 483 11.90 -16.89 -7.76
CA ARG A 483 10.52 -17.03 -7.28
C ARG A 483 10.14 -15.90 -6.33
N ALA A 484 11.00 -15.55 -5.37
CA ALA A 484 10.73 -14.49 -4.41
C ALA A 484 10.49 -13.15 -5.13
N LEU A 485 11.35 -12.80 -6.10
CA LEU A 485 11.19 -11.59 -6.91
C LEU A 485 9.88 -11.59 -7.72
N ALA A 486 9.46 -12.75 -8.20
CA ALA A 486 8.27 -12.89 -9.02
C ALA A 486 6.94 -12.87 -8.23
N THR A 487 6.92 -13.48 -7.04
CA THR A 487 5.69 -13.75 -6.26
C THR A 487 5.46 -12.76 -5.13
N THR A 488 6.52 -12.10 -4.63
CA THR A 488 6.45 -11.27 -3.41
C THR A 488 6.66 -9.77 -3.65
N ARG A 489 6.74 -9.33 -4.91
CA ARG A 489 6.98 -7.93 -5.29
C ARG A 489 5.93 -7.42 -6.26
N THR A 490 5.52 -6.16 -6.06
CA THR A 490 4.57 -5.48 -6.96
C THR A 490 5.20 -5.25 -8.33
N ALA A 491 4.49 -5.62 -9.40
CA ALA A 491 4.93 -5.46 -10.78
C ALA A 491 4.63 -4.05 -11.34
N PHE A 492 5.56 -3.11 -11.15
CA PHE A 492 5.46 -1.71 -11.61
C PHE A 492 5.69 -1.52 -13.12
N GLU A 493 5.63 -0.27 -13.59
CA GLU A 493 5.64 0.15 -14.99
C GLU A 493 6.99 -0.11 -15.68
N HIS A 494 8.11 0.24 -15.04
CA HIS A 494 9.44 -0.02 -15.58
C HIS A 494 9.88 -1.41 -15.15
N ARG A 495 10.03 -2.31 -16.11
CA ARG A 495 10.28 -3.74 -15.86
C ARG A 495 11.60 -4.16 -16.48
N ALA A 496 12.28 -5.08 -15.82
CA ALA A 496 13.43 -5.79 -16.35
C ALA A 496 13.35 -7.28 -16.04
N ALA A 497 13.97 -8.08 -16.89
CA ALA A 497 14.19 -9.50 -16.67
C ALA A 497 15.65 -9.84 -17.00
N VAL A 498 16.32 -10.52 -16.08
CA VAL A 498 17.69 -11.00 -16.25
C VAL A 498 17.66 -12.52 -16.42
N THR A 499 18.27 -12.99 -17.51
CA THR A 499 18.46 -14.39 -17.86
C THR A 499 19.95 -14.67 -18.06
N GLY A 500 20.41 -15.87 -17.70
CA GLY A 500 21.83 -16.23 -17.72
C GLY A 500 22.56 -15.85 -16.44
N ASP A 501 23.74 -15.23 -16.56
CA ASP A 501 24.57 -14.85 -15.40
C ASP A 501 23.95 -13.67 -14.64
N ALA A 502 23.45 -13.94 -13.44
CA ALA A 502 22.73 -12.96 -12.62
C ALA A 502 23.61 -11.74 -12.28
N ARG A 503 24.88 -11.96 -11.95
CA ARG A 503 25.81 -10.89 -11.55
C ARG A 503 26.05 -9.90 -12.69
N THR A 504 26.39 -10.41 -13.88
CA THR A 504 26.64 -9.59 -15.07
C THR A 504 25.39 -8.84 -15.49
N GLY A 505 24.23 -9.51 -15.50
CA GLY A 505 22.97 -8.91 -15.92
C GLY A 505 22.49 -7.81 -14.96
N LEU A 506 22.53 -8.05 -13.65
CA LEU A 506 22.17 -7.05 -12.64
C LEU A 506 23.14 -5.86 -12.63
N ALA A 507 24.44 -6.09 -12.79
CA ALA A 507 25.43 -5.03 -12.87
C ALA A 507 25.27 -4.16 -14.13
N ALA A 508 24.90 -4.76 -15.27
CA ALA A 508 24.58 -4.03 -16.49
C ALA A 508 23.31 -3.20 -16.31
N LEU A 509 22.26 -3.78 -15.74
CA LEU A 509 21.00 -3.10 -15.45
C LEU A 509 21.20 -1.92 -14.50
N ALA A 510 21.92 -2.12 -13.39
CA ALA A 510 22.27 -1.07 -12.43
C ALA A 510 23.03 0.10 -13.08
N ALA A 511 23.90 -0.19 -14.04
CA ALA A 511 24.65 0.82 -14.79
C ALA A 511 23.87 1.42 -15.99
N GLY A 512 22.64 0.99 -16.25
CA GLY A 512 21.84 1.43 -17.40
C GLY A 512 22.44 1.01 -18.75
N ARG A 513 23.21 -0.08 -18.80
CA ARG A 513 23.87 -0.60 -20.01
C ARG A 513 23.11 -1.80 -20.56
N ALA A 514 23.06 -1.91 -21.89
CA ALA A 514 22.58 -3.12 -22.55
C ALA A 514 23.51 -4.31 -22.26
N SER A 515 22.94 -5.49 -22.03
CA SER A 515 23.67 -6.75 -21.87
C SER A 515 22.90 -7.89 -22.51
N ALA A 516 23.63 -8.88 -23.03
CA ALA A 516 23.02 -10.15 -23.41
C ALA A 516 22.34 -10.77 -22.19
N GLY A 517 21.13 -11.29 -22.37
CA GLY A 517 20.33 -11.87 -21.30
C GLY A 517 19.52 -10.87 -20.46
N VAL A 518 19.65 -9.56 -20.68
CA VAL A 518 18.82 -8.54 -20.00
C VAL A 518 17.78 -7.99 -20.98
N VAL A 519 16.51 -8.08 -20.61
CA VAL A 519 15.39 -7.46 -21.33
C VAL A 519 14.78 -6.39 -20.44
N THR A 520 14.47 -5.22 -21.00
CA THR A 520 13.78 -4.14 -20.30
C THR A 520 12.56 -3.69 -21.09
N GLY A 521 11.55 -3.19 -20.39
CA GLY A 521 10.33 -2.65 -20.98
C GLY A 521 9.67 -1.62 -20.07
N THR A 522 8.83 -0.78 -20.66
CA THR A 522 7.96 0.14 -19.92
C THR A 522 6.53 -0.15 -20.33
N VAL A 523 5.70 -0.48 -19.36
CA VAL A 523 4.26 -0.69 -19.53
C VAL A 523 3.55 0.63 -19.21
N ALA A 524 2.46 0.94 -19.91
CA ALA A 524 1.60 2.05 -19.49
C ALA A 524 1.10 1.78 -18.06
N ALA A 525 1.03 2.81 -17.22
CA ALA A 525 0.49 2.67 -15.88
C ALA A 525 -0.95 2.14 -15.98
N ALA A 526 -1.16 0.87 -15.62
CA ALA A 526 -2.51 0.37 -15.41
C ALA A 526 -3.05 1.11 -14.19
N GLY A 527 -4.20 1.76 -14.32
CA GLY A 527 -4.93 2.24 -13.16
C GLY A 527 -5.09 1.10 -12.14
N PRO A 528 -5.03 1.37 -10.83
CA PRO A 528 -5.21 0.33 -9.84
C PRO A 528 -6.67 -0.18 -9.90
N GLY A 529 -6.91 -1.31 -10.55
CA GLY A 529 -8.25 -1.89 -10.63
C GLY A 529 -8.31 -3.23 -11.37
N PRO A 530 -9.44 -3.95 -11.28
CA PRO A 530 -9.71 -5.20 -12.00
C PRO A 530 -9.89 -5.01 -13.51
N ASP A 531 -9.81 -3.78 -14.00
CA ASP A 531 -9.95 -3.41 -15.42
C ASP A 531 -8.62 -3.54 -16.17
N ALA A 532 -7.96 -4.70 -16.05
CA ALA A 532 -7.06 -5.10 -17.12
C ALA A 532 -7.92 -5.16 -18.40
N GLY A 533 -7.55 -4.39 -19.42
CA GLY A 533 -8.18 -4.51 -20.74
C GLY A 533 -8.22 -5.97 -21.21
N PRO A 534 -8.94 -6.30 -22.29
CA PRO A 534 -9.05 -7.69 -22.72
C PRO A 534 -7.64 -8.30 -22.83
N GLY A 535 -7.52 -9.56 -22.40
CA GLY A 535 -6.25 -10.29 -22.31
C GLY A 535 -5.44 -10.30 -23.62
N PRO A 536 -4.25 -10.91 -23.63
CA PRO A 536 -3.36 -10.85 -24.79
C PRO A 536 -4.02 -11.43 -26.06
N ALA A 537 -3.71 -10.86 -27.21
CA ALA A 537 -4.01 -11.50 -28.49
C ALA A 537 -2.84 -12.40 -28.90
N VAL A 538 -3.11 -13.60 -29.41
CA VAL A 538 -2.08 -14.51 -29.91
C VAL A 538 -2.08 -14.54 -31.44
N LEU A 539 -0.89 -14.35 -32.00
CA LEU A 539 -0.60 -14.36 -33.44
C LEU A 539 0.20 -15.62 -33.80
N PHE A 540 -0.31 -16.39 -34.76
CA PHE A 540 0.35 -17.60 -35.24
C PHE A 540 1.08 -17.32 -36.57
N PRO A 541 2.41 -17.50 -36.65
CA PRO A 541 3.17 -17.19 -37.85
C PRO A 541 2.87 -18.13 -39.02
N GLY A 542 3.21 -17.67 -40.22
CA GLY A 542 3.11 -18.48 -41.44
C GLY A 542 4.42 -19.18 -41.81
N GLN A 543 4.39 -19.85 -42.96
CA GLN A 543 5.57 -20.39 -43.63
C GLN A 543 6.59 -19.28 -43.95
N GLY A 544 7.87 -19.57 -43.69
CA GLY A 544 8.98 -18.61 -43.75
C GLY A 544 9.62 -18.33 -42.38
N SER A 545 9.05 -18.84 -41.30
CA SER A 545 9.59 -18.73 -39.93
C SER A 545 10.34 -19.99 -39.46
N GLN A 546 10.23 -21.09 -40.22
CA GLN A 546 10.86 -22.37 -39.90
C GLN A 546 12.39 -22.28 -39.91
N ARG A 547 13.01 -23.06 -39.01
CA ARG A 547 14.46 -23.27 -38.97
C ARG A 547 14.76 -24.61 -38.32
N LEU A 548 15.86 -25.24 -38.73
CA LEU A 548 16.34 -26.44 -38.05
C LEU A 548 16.55 -26.17 -36.56
N GLY A 549 16.15 -27.13 -35.73
CA GLY A 549 16.29 -27.03 -34.27
C GLY A 549 15.29 -26.09 -33.58
N MET A 550 14.29 -25.54 -34.27
CA MET A 550 13.23 -24.78 -33.58
C MET A 550 12.49 -25.67 -32.57
N GLY A 551 12.11 -25.11 -31.42
CA GLY A 551 11.44 -25.83 -30.34
C GLY A 551 12.32 -26.82 -29.54
N ARG A 552 13.50 -27.23 -30.03
CA ARG A 552 14.34 -28.27 -29.37
C ARG A 552 14.68 -27.93 -27.93
N ARG A 553 15.04 -26.67 -27.67
CA ARG A 553 15.39 -26.20 -26.32
C ARG A 553 14.17 -26.15 -25.40
N ALA A 554 13.03 -25.65 -25.88
CA ALA A 554 11.78 -25.64 -25.13
C ALA A 554 11.31 -27.07 -24.79
N HIS A 555 11.47 -28.02 -25.71
CA HIS A 555 11.22 -29.45 -25.48
C HIS A 555 12.11 -30.02 -24.37
N ALA A 556 13.39 -29.65 -24.34
CA ALA A 556 14.33 -30.12 -23.32
C ALA A 556 14.05 -29.49 -21.94
N GLU A 557 13.69 -28.20 -21.89
CA GLU A 557 13.62 -27.40 -20.66
C GLU A 557 12.21 -27.32 -20.05
N SER A 558 11.13 -27.57 -20.80
CA SER A 558 9.75 -27.44 -20.33
C SER A 558 8.94 -28.74 -20.53
N PRO A 559 8.55 -29.43 -19.43
CA PRO A 559 7.72 -30.63 -19.52
C PRO A 559 6.36 -30.40 -20.17
N VAL A 560 5.73 -29.24 -19.93
CA VAL A 560 4.42 -28.89 -20.52
C VAL A 560 4.56 -28.69 -22.03
N TRP A 561 5.58 -27.94 -22.44
CA TRP A 561 5.83 -27.71 -23.87
C TRP A 561 6.14 -29.03 -24.58
N ARG A 562 6.97 -29.89 -23.95
CA ARG A 562 7.28 -31.25 -24.44
C ARG A 562 6.03 -32.07 -24.67
N ALA A 563 5.20 -32.24 -23.65
CA ALA A 563 3.98 -33.05 -23.75
C ALA A 563 3.04 -32.53 -24.85
N ALA A 564 2.88 -31.20 -24.93
CA ALA A 564 2.05 -30.57 -25.96
C ALA A 564 2.60 -30.77 -27.38
N PHE A 565 3.91 -30.68 -27.56
CA PHE A 565 4.55 -30.94 -28.85
C PHE A 565 4.45 -32.41 -29.23
N ASP A 566 4.72 -33.33 -28.30
CA ASP A 566 4.67 -34.77 -28.54
C ASP A 566 3.23 -35.19 -28.94
N GLU A 567 2.20 -34.63 -28.30
CA GLU A 567 0.80 -34.88 -28.69
C GLU A 567 0.47 -34.36 -30.10
N ALA A 568 0.92 -33.15 -30.45
CA ALA A 568 0.74 -32.61 -31.79
C ALA A 568 1.51 -33.43 -32.85
N ALA A 569 2.70 -33.91 -32.52
CA ALA A 569 3.50 -34.78 -33.39
C ALA A 569 2.83 -36.14 -33.61
N GLU A 570 2.25 -36.74 -32.56
CA GLU A 570 1.46 -37.98 -32.67
C GLU A 570 0.22 -37.80 -33.54
N ALA A 571 -0.52 -36.68 -33.39
CA ALA A 571 -1.67 -36.38 -34.24
C ALA A 571 -1.28 -36.22 -35.73
N LEU A 572 -0.08 -35.71 -36.00
CA LEU A 572 0.45 -35.55 -37.36
C LEU A 572 1.01 -36.85 -37.96
N ALA A 573 1.49 -37.79 -37.13
CA ALA A 573 2.20 -38.99 -37.56
C ALA A 573 1.44 -39.87 -38.58
N PRO A 574 0.11 -40.08 -38.48
CA PRO A 574 -0.65 -40.85 -39.47
C PRO A 574 -0.69 -40.20 -40.86
N HIS A 575 -0.44 -38.89 -40.95
CA HIS A 575 -0.60 -38.10 -42.18
C HIS A 575 0.72 -37.77 -42.87
N LEU A 576 1.86 -38.11 -42.26
CA LEU A 576 3.20 -37.81 -42.78
C LEU A 576 4.02 -39.09 -43.00
N PRO A 577 4.90 -39.12 -44.02
CA PRO A 577 5.73 -40.30 -44.29
C PRO A 577 6.90 -40.47 -43.30
N ARG A 578 7.15 -39.46 -42.46
CA ARG A 578 8.15 -39.43 -41.38
C ARG A 578 7.59 -38.62 -40.22
N ARG A 579 8.08 -38.88 -39.01
CA ARG A 579 7.72 -38.08 -37.83
C ARG A 579 8.30 -36.68 -37.96
N VAL A 580 7.60 -35.69 -37.43
CA VAL A 580 7.92 -34.28 -37.66
C VAL A 580 9.20 -33.86 -36.93
N GLU A 581 9.45 -34.42 -35.75
CA GLU A 581 10.63 -34.22 -34.93
C GLU A 581 11.92 -34.75 -35.57
N ASP A 582 11.84 -35.87 -36.30
CA ASP A 582 12.99 -36.45 -37.01
C ASP A 582 13.51 -35.49 -38.09
N VAL A 583 12.61 -34.72 -38.70
CA VAL A 583 12.92 -33.69 -39.72
C VAL A 583 13.32 -32.37 -39.04
N LEU A 584 12.56 -31.95 -38.03
CA LEU A 584 12.75 -30.67 -37.32
C LEU A 584 14.10 -30.58 -36.62
N TRP A 585 14.56 -31.71 -36.07
CA TRP A 585 15.76 -31.84 -35.26
C TRP A 585 16.84 -32.70 -35.93
N ALA A 586 16.73 -32.92 -37.24
CA ALA A 586 17.79 -33.51 -38.03
C ALA A 586 19.08 -32.68 -37.97
N GLU A 587 20.21 -33.36 -38.13
CA GLU A 587 21.52 -32.71 -38.26
C GLU A 587 21.59 -31.92 -39.58
N PRO A 588 22.12 -30.68 -39.59
CA PRO A 588 22.23 -29.90 -40.81
C PRO A 588 22.98 -30.63 -41.94
N GLY A 589 22.42 -30.62 -43.15
CA GLY A 589 23.03 -31.25 -44.33
C GLY A 589 22.65 -32.72 -44.55
N THR A 590 21.81 -33.31 -43.70
CA THR A 590 21.18 -34.62 -43.92
C THR A 590 20.01 -34.55 -44.90
N GLU A 591 19.60 -35.70 -45.45
CA GLU A 591 18.42 -35.80 -46.32
C GLU A 591 17.14 -35.43 -45.55
N GLU A 592 17.06 -35.84 -44.29
CA GLU A 592 15.98 -35.49 -43.36
C GLU A 592 15.90 -33.99 -43.11
N ALA A 593 17.03 -33.30 -42.90
CA ALA A 593 17.05 -31.85 -42.71
C ALA A 593 16.55 -31.08 -43.95
N ALA A 594 16.79 -31.60 -45.16
CA ALA A 594 16.32 -31.00 -46.40
C ALA A 594 14.78 -31.07 -46.53
N LEU A 595 14.13 -32.06 -45.89
CA LEU A 595 12.67 -32.18 -45.89
C LEU A 595 11.98 -30.99 -45.22
N LEU A 596 12.61 -30.30 -44.26
CA LEU A 596 12.00 -29.12 -43.62
C LEU A 596 11.73 -27.98 -44.61
N GLY A 597 12.44 -27.93 -45.74
CA GLY A 597 12.21 -26.98 -46.84
C GLY A 597 11.06 -27.38 -47.78
N ARG A 598 10.55 -28.63 -47.69
CA ARG A 598 9.40 -29.11 -48.46
C ARG A 598 8.11 -28.71 -47.76
N THR A 599 7.17 -28.17 -48.52
CA THR A 599 5.92 -27.61 -47.97
C THR A 599 5.11 -28.66 -47.21
N ALA A 600 5.17 -29.93 -47.63
CA ALA A 600 4.56 -31.07 -46.97
C ALA A 600 5.04 -31.31 -45.52
N PHE A 601 6.25 -30.87 -45.16
CA PHE A 601 6.78 -30.97 -43.79
C PHE A 601 6.85 -29.62 -43.09
N THR A 602 7.11 -28.52 -43.81
CA THR A 602 7.20 -27.17 -43.23
C THR A 602 5.92 -26.79 -42.48
N GLN A 603 4.75 -27.01 -43.09
CA GLN A 603 3.46 -26.60 -42.52
C GLN A 603 3.12 -27.39 -41.24
N PRO A 604 3.16 -28.74 -41.23
CA PRO A 604 3.01 -29.54 -40.01
C PRO A 604 3.99 -29.19 -38.89
N ALA A 605 5.27 -28.95 -39.24
CA ALA A 605 6.30 -28.64 -38.25
C ALA A 605 6.06 -27.30 -37.53
N LEU A 606 5.59 -26.28 -38.26
CA LEU A 606 5.21 -25.00 -37.67
C LEU A 606 4.00 -25.15 -36.74
N PHE A 607 2.97 -25.87 -37.19
CA PHE A 607 1.78 -26.15 -36.40
C PHE A 607 2.08 -26.83 -35.06
N ALA A 608 2.93 -27.86 -35.06
CA ALA A 608 3.30 -28.55 -33.82
C ALA A 608 3.99 -27.60 -32.82
N VAL A 609 4.87 -26.71 -33.29
CA VAL A 609 5.55 -25.69 -32.45
C VAL A 609 4.57 -24.63 -31.96
N GLU A 610 3.65 -24.17 -32.80
CA GLU A 610 2.62 -23.18 -32.50
C GLU A 610 1.67 -23.67 -31.40
N VAL A 611 1.13 -24.89 -31.55
CA VAL A 611 0.25 -25.53 -30.56
C VAL A 611 0.97 -25.74 -29.23
N ALA A 612 2.21 -26.24 -29.26
CA ALA A 612 3.01 -26.45 -28.05
C ALA A 612 3.31 -25.14 -27.31
N THR A 613 3.59 -24.07 -28.06
CA THR A 613 3.86 -22.74 -27.49
C THR A 613 2.63 -22.15 -26.83
N LEU A 614 1.45 -22.31 -27.44
CA LEU A 614 0.22 -21.85 -26.81
C LEU A 614 -0.11 -22.64 -25.54
N ARG A 615 -0.03 -23.97 -25.57
CA ARG A 615 -0.32 -24.76 -24.36
C ARG A 615 0.64 -24.42 -23.22
N TRP A 616 1.87 -24.04 -23.55
CA TRP A 616 2.79 -23.48 -22.56
C TRP A 616 2.33 -22.10 -22.03
N LEU A 617 1.87 -21.19 -22.88
CA LEU A 617 1.29 -19.90 -22.43
C LEU A 617 0.11 -20.11 -21.48
N ALA A 618 -0.81 -21.02 -21.81
CA ALA A 618 -1.94 -21.38 -20.94
C ALA A 618 -1.46 -21.92 -19.58
N SER A 619 -0.41 -22.76 -19.57
CA SER A 619 0.15 -23.29 -18.31
C SER A 619 0.81 -22.26 -17.40
N VAL A 620 1.13 -21.07 -17.93
CA VAL A 620 1.66 -19.94 -17.17
C VAL A 620 0.60 -18.86 -16.95
N GLY A 621 -0.69 -19.21 -17.09
CA GLY A 621 -1.83 -18.34 -16.80
C GLY A 621 -2.17 -17.32 -17.90
N LEU A 622 -1.58 -17.43 -19.09
CA LEU A 622 -1.81 -16.51 -20.21
C LEU A 622 -2.76 -17.11 -21.24
N GLU A 623 -4.05 -16.93 -21.02
CA GLU A 623 -5.10 -17.30 -21.97
C GLU A 623 -5.29 -16.20 -23.04
N PRO A 624 -5.44 -16.55 -24.33
CA PRO A 624 -5.69 -15.57 -25.38
C PRO A 624 -7.11 -15.02 -25.30
N ALA A 625 -7.25 -13.69 -25.28
CA ALA A 625 -8.56 -13.06 -25.47
C ALA A 625 -8.98 -13.02 -26.95
N PHE A 626 -7.99 -13.04 -27.84
CA PHE A 626 -8.19 -13.06 -29.28
C PHE A 626 -7.11 -13.91 -29.95
N VAL A 627 -7.44 -14.49 -31.10
CA VAL A 627 -6.46 -15.21 -31.94
C VAL A 627 -6.54 -14.77 -33.40
N ALA A 628 -5.39 -14.75 -34.06
CA ALA A 628 -5.27 -14.57 -35.50
C ALA A 628 -4.05 -15.34 -36.02
N GLY A 629 -4.07 -15.76 -37.27
CA GLY A 629 -2.95 -16.51 -37.86
C GLY A 629 -2.60 -16.03 -39.25
N HIS A 630 -1.31 -16.00 -39.57
CA HIS A 630 -0.82 -15.62 -40.89
C HIS A 630 -0.75 -16.85 -41.79
N SER A 631 -1.60 -16.90 -42.83
CA SER A 631 -1.65 -18.06 -43.75
C SER A 631 -1.83 -19.35 -42.94
N ILE A 632 -0.85 -20.25 -42.95
CA ILE A 632 -0.98 -21.53 -42.26
C ILE A 632 -1.20 -21.42 -40.75
N GLY A 633 -0.69 -20.36 -40.09
CA GLY A 633 -0.95 -20.12 -38.68
C GLY A 633 -2.45 -19.95 -38.36
N GLU A 634 -3.29 -19.66 -39.36
CA GLU A 634 -4.74 -19.57 -39.19
C GLU A 634 -5.36 -20.93 -38.83
N VAL A 635 -4.74 -22.04 -39.23
CA VAL A 635 -5.13 -23.41 -38.81
C VAL A 635 -4.86 -23.62 -37.33
N ALA A 636 -3.70 -23.15 -36.83
CA ALA A 636 -3.40 -23.17 -35.40
C ALA A 636 -4.39 -22.28 -34.63
N ALA A 637 -4.67 -21.07 -35.12
CA ALA A 637 -5.67 -20.18 -34.54
C ALA A 637 -7.07 -20.83 -34.45
N ALA A 638 -7.50 -21.53 -35.51
CA ALA A 638 -8.77 -22.23 -35.55
C ALA A 638 -8.82 -23.42 -34.57
N HIS A 639 -7.73 -24.20 -34.46
CA HIS A 639 -7.65 -25.25 -33.44
C HIS A 639 -7.81 -24.68 -32.03
N VAL A 640 -7.10 -23.59 -31.77
CA VAL A 640 -7.06 -22.92 -30.47
C VAL A 640 -8.39 -22.27 -30.11
N ALA A 641 -9.09 -21.74 -31.09
CA ALA A 641 -10.44 -21.22 -30.94
C ALA A 641 -11.50 -22.34 -30.82
N ASP A 642 -11.11 -23.61 -30.70
CA ASP A 642 -11.97 -24.79 -30.64
C ASP A 642 -12.83 -25.04 -31.89
N VAL A 643 -12.50 -24.40 -33.02
CA VAL A 643 -13.17 -24.60 -34.32
C VAL A 643 -12.84 -25.98 -34.89
N LEU A 644 -11.62 -26.47 -34.63
CA LEU A 644 -11.13 -27.80 -35.00
C LEU A 644 -10.49 -28.47 -33.78
N ASP A 645 -10.73 -29.77 -33.57
CA ASP A 645 -9.87 -30.54 -32.67
C ASP A 645 -8.48 -30.77 -33.28
N LEU A 646 -7.56 -31.24 -32.44
CA LEU A 646 -6.16 -31.44 -32.81
C LEU A 646 -6.01 -32.41 -33.99
N ASP A 647 -6.74 -33.53 -33.98
CA ASP A 647 -6.67 -34.55 -35.03
C ASP A 647 -7.12 -33.98 -36.39
N ARG A 648 -8.22 -33.23 -36.43
CA ARG A 648 -8.69 -32.60 -37.67
C ARG A 648 -7.81 -31.45 -38.11
N ALA A 649 -7.27 -30.65 -37.20
CA ALA A 649 -6.30 -29.62 -37.55
C ALA A 649 -5.01 -30.24 -38.14
N ALA A 650 -4.53 -31.34 -37.56
CA ALA A 650 -3.40 -32.13 -38.03
C ALA A 650 -3.64 -32.74 -39.42
N GLU A 651 -4.83 -33.28 -39.67
CA GLU A 651 -5.22 -33.78 -40.99
C GLU A 651 -5.29 -32.65 -42.03
N LEU A 652 -5.96 -31.53 -41.71
CA LEU A 652 -6.09 -30.38 -42.61
C LEU A 652 -4.73 -29.86 -43.05
N ILE A 653 -3.82 -29.65 -42.10
CA ILE A 653 -2.51 -29.06 -42.37
C ILE A 653 -1.61 -30.01 -43.19
N ALA A 654 -1.66 -31.31 -42.90
CA ALA A 654 -0.92 -32.31 -43.65
C ALA A 654 -1.45 -32.47 -45.09
N VAL A 655 -2.78 -32.50 -45.26
CA VAL A 655 -3.41 -32.57 -46.59
C VAL A 655 -3.10 -31.32 -47.40
N ARG A 656 -3.23 -30.12 -46.81
CA ARG A 656 -2.89 -28.85 -47.46
C ARG A 656 -1.43 -28.84 -47.91
N GLY A 657 -0.51 -29.20 -47.00
CA GLY A 657 0.92 -29.26 -47.29
C GLY A 657 1.25 -30.21 -48.44
N ARG A 658 0.69 -31.44 -48.41
CA ARG A 658 0.87 -32.45 -49.46
C ARG A 658 0.35 -32.00 -50.82
N LEU A 659 -0.86 -31.43 -50.87
CA LEU A 659 -1.46 -30.98 -52.12
C LEU A 659 -0.70 -29.80 -52.72
N MET A 660 -0.26 -28.85 -51.89
CA MET A 660 0.56 -27.71 -52.33
C MET A 660 1.95 -28.14 -52.81
N ASP A 661 2.54 -29.17 -52.20
CA ASP A 661 3.85 -29.71 -52.60
C ASP A 661 3.78 -30.50 -53.92
N ALA A 662 2.60 -30.98 -54.31
CA ALA A 662 2.35 -31.73 -55.54
C ALA A 662 1.97 -30.86 -56.75
N LEU A 663 1.85 -29.54 -56.58
CA LEU A 663 1.54 -28.62 -57.67
C LEU A 663 2.72 -28.50 -58.66
N PRO A 664 2.48 -28.07 -59.91
CA PRO A 664 3.56 -27.88 -60.87
C PRO A 664 4.58 -26.82 -60.42
N GLU A 665 5.86 -27.11 -60.68
CA GLU A 665 6.96 -26.15 -60.50
C GLU A 665 6.82 -24.95 -61.47
N GLY A 666 7.43 -23.81 -61.14
CA GLY A 666 7.44 -22.60 -61.98
C GLY A 666 6.71 -21.38 -61.42
N GLY A 667 6.05 -21.53 -60.27
CA GLY A 667 5.52 -20.42 -59.46
C GLY A 667 6.52 -19.96 -58.40
N GLY A 668 6.45 -18.69 -58.00
CA GLY A 668 7.25 -18.16 -56.89
C GLY A 668 6.54 -17.02 -56.14
N MET A 669 7.27 -16.40 -55.20
CA MET A 669 6.79 -15.25 -54.44
C MET A 669 7.84 -14.14 -54.36
N LEU A 670 7.39 -12.89 -54.36
CA LEU A 670 8.23 -11.69 -54.28
C LEU A 670 7.72 -10.78 -53.15
N ALA A 671 8.54 -10.53 -52.14
CA ALA A 671 8.26 -9.49 -51.16
C ALA A 671 8.59 -8.11 -51.76
N LEU A 672 7.67 -7.16 -51.64
CA LEU A 672 7.75 -5.81 -52.18
C LEU A 672 7.53 -4.79 -51.05
N GLY A 673 8.48 -3.87 -50.90
CA GLY A 673 8.42 -2.76 -49.96
C GLY A 673 7.58 -1.60 -50.50
N ALA A 674 6.28 -1.81 -50.63
CA ALA A 674 5.32 -0.83 -51.17
C ALA A 674 3.94 -0.99 -50.54
N ALA A 675 3.10 0.05 -50.67
CA ALA A 675 1.68 -0.01 -50.29
C ALA A 675 0.88 -0.88 -51.29
N GLU A 676 -0.28 -1.38 -50.85
CA GLU A 676 -1.15 -2.26 -51.66
C GLU A 676 -1.56 -1.61 -52.99
N GLU A 677 -1.82 -0.30 -52.99
CA GLU A 677 -2.22 0.43 -54.19
C GLU A 677 -1.11 0.43 -55.25
N ILE A 678 0.14 0.60 -54.80
CA ILE A 678 1.32 0.59 -55.67
C ILE A 678 1.55 -0.83 -56.21
N ALA A 679 1.43 -1.84 -55.36
CA ALA A 679 1.53 -3.25 -55.77
C ALA A 679 0.46 -3.61 -56.80
N THR A 680 -0.79 -3.19 -56.57
CA THR A 680 -1.91 -3.40 -57.50
C THR A 680 -1.66 -2.74 -58.86
N ALA A 681 -1.11 -1.53 -58.88
CA ALA A 681 -0.75 -0.85 -60.12
C ALA A 681 0.35 -1.58 -60.92
N LEU A 682 1.29 -2.24 -60.23
CA LEU A 682 2.33 -3.06 -60.90
C LEU A 682 1.75 -4.35 -61.49
N LEU A 683 0.68 -4.89 -60.90
CA LEU A 683 0.02 -6.11 -61.37
C LEU A 683 -0.84 -5.92 -62.63
N ALA A 684 -1.24 -4.69 -62.96
CA ALA A 684 -2.16 -4.39 -64.06
C ALA A 684 -1.73 -4.97 -65.43
N HIS A 685 -0.44 -5.25 -65.63
CA HIS A 685 0.12 -5.78 -66.88
C HIS A 685 0.34 -7.30 -66.90
N THR A 686 0.01 -8.00 -65.82
CA THR A 686 0.32 -9.44 -65.64
C THR A 686 -0.78 -10.38 -66.15
N ALA A 687 -1.85 -9.84 -66.75
CA ALA A 687 -3.01 -10.61 -67.23
C ALA A 687 -3.61 -11.59 -66.20
N GLY A 688 -3.43 -11.34 -64.90
CA GLY A 688 -3.94 -12.18 -63.82
C GLY A 688 -3.07 -13.38 -63.45
N THR A 689 -1.86 -13.54 -64.00
CA THR A 689 -0.93 -14.62 -63.65
C THR A 689 -0.18 -14.38 -62.34
N VAL A 690 -0.26 -13.16 -61.78
CA VAL A 690 0.28 -12.78 -60.47
C VAL A 690 -0.82 -12.13 -59.63
N ALA A 691 -0.89 -12.52 -58.37
CA ALA A 691 -1.79 -11.96 -57.37
C ALA A 691 -1.03 -11.38 -56.18
N ILE A 692 -1.71 -10.56 -55.38
CA ILE A 692 -1.25 -10.24 -54.03
C ILE A 692 -1.52 -11.47 -53.16
N ALA A 693 -0.49 -11.99 -52.52
CA ALA A 693 -0.57 -13.11 -51.61
C ALA A 693 -0.72 -12.68 -50.15
N ALA A 694 -0.13 -11.55 -49.76
CA ALA A 694 -0.28 -11.01 -48.41
C ALA A 694 -0.11 -9.49 -48.38
N VAL A 695 -0.91 -8.83 -47.55
CA VAL A 695 -0.72 -7.44 -47.13
C VAL A 695 -0.31 -7.49 -45.67
N ASN A 696 0.99 -7.32 -45.42
CA ASN A 696 1.61 -7.51 -44.11
C ASN A 696 1.75 -6.21 -43.32
N GLY A 697 1.57 -5.06 -43.98
CA GLY A 697 1.70 -3.75 -43.38
C GLY A 697 1.61 -2.65 -44.44
N PRO A 698 1.66 -1.37 -44.01
CA PRO A 698 1.44 -0.22 -44.89
C PRO A 698 2.46 -0.09 -46.03
N ALA A 699 3.64 -0.68 -45.89
CA ALA A 699 4.68 -0.70 -46.92
C ALA A 699 5.27 -2.11 -47.14
N SER A 700 4.49 -3.16 -46.87
CA SER A 700 4.96 -4.55 -46.94
C SER A 700 3.91 -5.46 -47.58
N VAL A 701 4.10 -5.78 -48.85
CA VAL A 701 3.20 -6.62 -49.65
C VAL A 701 3.98 -7.80 -50.23
N VAL A 702 3.34 -8.97 -50.33
CA VAL A 702 3.91 -10.14 -51.00
C VAL A 702 3.10 -10.45 -52.25
N LEU A 703 3.78 -10.58 -53.38
CA LEU A 703 3.22 -10.97 -54.66
C LEU A 703 3.50 -12.45 -54.92
N SER A 704 2.57 -13.14 -55.58
CA SER A 704 2.71 -14.55 -55.91
C SER A 704 2.10 -14.90 -57.26
N GLY A 705 2.83 -15.69 -58.05
CA GLY A 705 2.44 -16.08 -59.40
C GLY A 705 3.60 -16.69 -60.17
N GLU A 706 3.51 -16.64 -61.50
CA GLU A 706 4.55 -17.18 -62.39
C GLU A 706 5.91 -16.48 -62.22
N THR A 707 6.99 -17.27 -62.26
CA THR A 707 8.35 -16.78 -61.99
C THR A 707 8.77 -15.67 -62.94
N ALA A 708 8.49 -15.80 -64.24
CA ALA A 708 8.84 -14.82 -65.26
C ALA A 708 8.10 -13.48 -65.07
N ALA A 709 6.81 -13.52 -64.76
CA ALA A 709 6.02 -12.31 -64.48
C ALA A 709 6.50 -11.59 -63.21
N LEU A 710 6.92 -12.35 -62.19
CA LEU A 710 7.53 -11.79 -60.98
C LEU A 710 8.89 -11.14 -61.24
N ASP A 711 9.69 -11.67 -62.16
CA ASP A 711 10.98 -11.07 -62.55
C ASP A 711 10.77 -9.73 -63.28
N GLU A 712 9.75 -9.63 -64.13
CA GLU A 712 9.36 -8.36 -64.76
C GLU A 712 8.91 -7.32 -63.72
N ILE A 713 8.12 -7.74 -62.73
CA ILE A 713 7.69 -6.86 -61.64
C ILE A 713 8.90 -6.42 -60.81
N ALA A 714 9.84 -7.32 -60.53
CA ALA A 714 11.06 -6.99 -59.80
C ALA A 714 11.91 -5.94 -60.55
N ALA A 715 12.05 -6.07 -61.88
CA ALA A 715 12.73 -5.08 -62.70
C ALA A 715 12.05 -3.70 -62.64
N ARG A 716 10.72 -3.66 -62.77
CA ARG A 716 9.93 -2.40 -62.65
C ARG A 716 9.97 -1.81 -61.25
N ALA A 717 10.01 -2.65 -60.22
CA ALA A 717 10.19 -2.22 -58.84
C ALA A 717 11.57 -1.58 -58.65
N ALA A 718 12.62 -2.17 -59.23
CA ALA A 718 13.97 -1.62 -59.23
C ALA A 718 14.04 -0.24 -59.92
N GLU A 719 13.39 -0.09 -61.08
CA GLU A 719 13.30 1.19 -61.81
C GLU A 719 12.63 2.30 -60.98
N ARG A 720 11.67 1.92 -60.12
CA ARG A 720 10.96 2.84 -59.22
C ARG A 720 11.65 3.01 -57.86
N GLY A 721 12.83 2.42 -57.67
CA GLY A 721 13.57 2.47 -56.40
C GLY A 721 12.91 1.72 -55.24
N LEU A 722 11.98 0.80 -55.54
CA LEU A 722 11.28 0.02 -54.52
C LEU A 722 12.13 -1.17 -54.06
N ARG A 723 12.21 -1.36 -52.74
CA ARG A 723 12.85 -2.53 -52.14
C ARG A 723 12.06 -3.78 -52.52
N HIS A 724 12.73 -4.83 -53.00
CA HIS A 724 12.09 -6.10 -53.34
C HIS A 724 13.03 -7.28 -53.08
N ARG A 725 12.48 -8.46 -52.79
CA ARG A 725 13.25 -9.68 -52.53
C ARG A 725 12.45 -10.93 -52.91
N ARG A 726 13.06 -11.83 -53.69
CA ARG A 726 12.48 -13.16 -53.97
C ARG A 726 12.43 -13.98 -52.67
N LEU A 727 11.30 -14.61 -52.40
CA LEU A 727 11.15 -15.49 -51.25
C LEU A 727 11.59 -16.92 -51.61
N ASP A 728 12.26 -17.56 -50.67
CA ASP A 728 12.70 -18.95 -50.79
C ASP A 728 11.51 -19.89 -50.49
N VAL A 729 10.70 -20.13 -51.51
CA VAL A 729 9.49 -20.95 -51.45
C VAL A 729 9.42 -21.83 -52.70
N SER A 730 8.82 -23.01 -52.56
CA SER A 730 8.71 -23.98 -53.65
C SER A 730 7.63 -23.61 -54.68
N HIS A 731 6.58 -22.89 -54.25
CA HIS A 731 5.39 -22.63 -55.07
C HIS A 731 4.82 -21.22 -54.84
N ALA A 732 3.87 -20.82 -55.69
CA ALA A 732 3.19 -19.54 -55.66
C ALA A 732 1.90 -19.56 -54.80
N PHE A 733 2.04 -19.58 -53.47
CA PHE A 733 0.90 -19.62 -52.54
C PHE A 733 -0.02 -18.39 -52.64
N HIS A 734 -1.32 -18.55 -52.36
CA HIS A 734 -2.31 -17.48 -52.40
C HIS A 734 -2.45 -16.81 -53.79
N SER A 735 -2.37 -17.62 -54.84
CA SER A 735 -2.43 -17.20 -56.24
C SER A 735 -3.31 -18.15 -57.07
N PRO A 736 -3.67 -17.80 -58.32
CA PRO A 736 -4.37 -18.71 -59.24
C PRO A 736 -3.70 -20.07 -59.42
N LEU A 737 -2.38 -20.16 -59.19
CA LEU A 737 -1.65 -21.43 -59.27
C LEU A 737 -2.03 -22.43 -58.16
N MET A 738 -2.84 -22.03 -57.18
CA MET A 738 -3.44 -22.92 -56.17
C MET A 738 -4.77 -23.55 -56.63
N ASP A 739 -5.39 -23.07 -57.72
CA ASP A 739 -6.68 -23.59 -58.20
C ASP A 739 -6.67 -25.11 -58.48
N PRO A 740 -5.57 -25.74 -58.99
CA PRO A 740 -5.57 -27.19 -59.26
C PRO A 740 -5.73 -28.08 -58.01
N MET A 741 -5.36 -27.60 -56.82
CA MET A 741 -5.56 -28.37 -55.58
C MET A 741 -6.95 -28.19 -54.96
N ALA A 742 -7.72 -27.19 -55.39
CA ALA A 742 -8.93 -26.73 -54.70
C ALA A 742 -10.01 -27.82 -54.58
N ASP A 743 -10.25 -28.59 -55.63
CA ASP A 743 -11.31 -29.61 -55.64
C ASP A 743 -10.98 -30.84 -54.79
N GLU A 744 -9.71 -31.27 -54.75
CA GLU A 744 -9.28 -32.35 -53.84
C GLU A 744 -9.28 -31.88 -52.39
N PHE A 745 -8.84 -30.63 -52.15
CA PHE A 745 -8.85 -30.06 -50.81
C PHE A 745 -10.28 -29.92 -50.27
N ARG A 746 -11.20 -29.34 -51.06
CA ARG A 746 -12.62 -29.23 -50.68
C ARG A 746 -13.26 -30.57 -50.37
N ARG A 747 -13.04 -31.58 -51.21
CA ARG A 747 -13.59 -32.93 -51.00
C ARG A 747 -13.13 -33.55 -49.68
N THR A 748 -11.86 -33.34 -49.33
CA THR A 748 -11.30 -33.84 -48.07
C THR A 748 -11.93 -33.12 -46.88
N LEU A 749 -12.05 -31.79 -46.94
CA LEU A 749 -12.60 -30.98 -45.85
C LEU A 749 -14.13 -31.07 -45.69
N SER A 750 -14.86 -31.52 -46.71
CA SER A 750 -16.32 -31.65 -46.64
C SER A 750 -16.80 -32.63 -45.56
N GLY A 751 -15.93 -33.53 -45.10
CA GLY A 751 -16.20 -34.45 -43.99
C GLY A 751 -15.88 -33.90 -42.60
N PHE A 752 -15.39 -32.66 -42.50
CA PHE A 752 -14.92 -32.09 -41.24
C PHE A 752 -16.08 -31.41 -40.50
N ALA A 753 -16.09 -31.56 -39.18
CA ALA A 753 -17.02 -30.84 -38.30
C ALA A 753 -16.35 -29.58 -37.77
N PHE A 754 -16.65 -28.44 -38.40
CA PHE A 754 -16.21 -27.13 -37.93
C PHE A 754 -17.17 -26.62 -36.84
N ARG A 755 -16.62 -26.32 -35.67
CA ARG A 755 -17.38 -25.83 -34.52
C ARG A 755 -17.35 -24.30 -34.46
N PRO A 756 -18.32 -23.66 -33.79
CA PRO A 756 -18.24 -22.23 -33.49
C PRO A 756 -17.00 -21.91 -32.64
N ALA A 757 -16.36 -20.79 -32.94
CA ALA A 757 -15.18 -20.33 -32.21
C ALA A 757 -15.56 -19.95 -30.76
N ARG A 758 -14.85 -20.52 -29.78
CA ARG A 758 -15.00 -20.16 -28.35
C ARG A 758 -14.14 -18.97 -27.95
N ILE A 759 -13.04 -18.76 -28.66
CA ILE A 759 -12.16 -17.60 -28.52
C ILE A 759 -12.38 -16.72 -29.75
N PRO A 760 -12.62 -15.41 -29.59
CA PRO A 760 -12.74 -14.48 -30.69
C PRO A 760 -11.59 -14.62 -31.71
N PHE A 761 -11.94 -15.01 -32.93
CA PHE A 761 -11.00 -15.38 -33.97
C PHE A 761 -11.10 -14.37 -35.13
N VAL A 762 -10.00 -13.66 -35.42
CA VAL A 762 -9.92 -12.71 -36.53
C VAL A 762 -9.28 -13.42 -37.72
N SER A 763 -10.07 -13.64 -38.77
CA SER A 763 -9.58 -14.31 -39.97
C SER A 763 -8.74 -13.34 -40.81
N THR A 764 -7.62 -13.82 -41.35
CA THR A 764 -6.82 -13.01 -42.29
C THR A 764 -7.36 -13.05 -43.71
N VAL A 765 -8.39 -13.86 -43.99
CA VAL A 765 -9.10 -13.78 -45.28
C VAL A 765 -10.02 -12.57 -45.32
N THR A 766 -10.76 -12.32 -44.23
CA THR A 766 -11.75 -11.23 -44.14
C THR A 766 -11.17 -9.96 -43.52
N GLY A 767 -10.17 -10.08 -42.65
CA GLY A 767 -9.66 -8.98 -41.82
C GLY A 767 -10.56 -8.62 -40.64
N ASP A 768 -11.56 -9.45 -40.31
CA ASP A 768 -12.51 -9.24 -39.21
C ASP A 768 -12.82 -10.54 -38.45
N LEU A 769 -13.58 -10.43 -37.36
CA LEU A 769 -14.03 -11.55 -36.55
C LEU A 769 -14.87 -12.53 -37.35
N VAL A 770 -14.59 -13.82 -37.18
CA VAL A 770 -15.40 -14.92 -37.73
C VAL A 770 -15.86 -15.82 -36.59
N THR A 771 -17.14 -16.21 -36.63
CA THR A 771 -17.77 -17.03 -35.59
C THR A 771 -17.72 -18.53 -35.89
N THR A 772 -17.57 -18.90 -37.16
CA THR A 772 -17.40 -20.29 -37.63
C THR A 772 -16.65 -20.28 -38.96
N THR A 773 -16.06 -21.41 -39.32
CA THR A 773 -15.50 -21.65 -40.67
C THR A 773 -16.19 -22.87 -41.30
N ASP A 774 -15.96 -23.08 -42.60
CA ASP A 774 -16.40 -24.26 -43.33
C ASP A 774 -15.34 -24.68 -44.37
N ALA A 775 -15.60 -25.75 -45.12
CA ALA A 775 -14.67 -26.24 -46.14
C ALA A 775 -14.35 -25.17 -47.21
N ASP A 776 -15.32 -24.34 -47.59
CA ASP A 776 -15.12 -23.31 -48.60
C ASP A 776 -14.24 -22.18 -48.09
N HIS A 777 -14.40 -21.78 -46.83
CA HIS A 777 -13.50 -20.84 -46.16
C HIS A 777 -12.04 -21.28 -46.27
N TRP A 778 -11.73 -22.56 -46.01
CA TRP A 778 -10.34 -23.06 -46.06
C TRP A 778 -9.78 -23.16 -47.48
N VAL A 779 -10.63 -23.43 -48.47
CA VAL A 779 -10.24 -23.39 -49.89
C VAL A 779 -9.99 -21.95 -50.34
N GLU A 780 -10.84 -21.00 -49.93
CA GLU A 780 -10.61 -19.58 -50.16
C GLU A 780 -9.36 -19.09 -49.43
N HIS A 781 -9.13 -19.53 -48.20
CA HIS A 781 -7.94 -19.20 -47.41
C HIS A 781 -6.64 -19.67 -48.09
N ALA A 782 -6.64 -20.77 -48.85
CA ALA A 782 -5.47 -21.19 -49.63
C ALA A 782 -5.22 -20.31 -50.89
N ARG A 783 -6.21 -19.52 -51.30
CA ARG A 783 -6.27 -18.85 -52.61
C ARG A 783 -6.30 -17.32 -52.54
N ARG A 784 -6.88 -16.74 -51.49
CA ARG A 784 -7.08 -15.29 -51.27
C ARG A 784 -5.87 -14.65 -50.57
N PRO A 785 -5.66 -13.33 -50.70
CA PRO A 785 -4.60 -12.63 -49.98
C PRO A 785 -4.78 -12.68 -48.46
N VAL A 786 -3.68 -12.87 -47.74
CA VAL A 786 -3.60 -12.76 -46.28
C VAL A 786 -3.62 -11.28 -45.86
N ARG A 787 -4.69 -10.83 -45.23
CA ARG A 787 -4.94 -9.46 -44.71
C ARG A 787 -4.41 -9.31 -43.29
N PHE A 788 -3.12 -9.53 -43.09
CA PHE A 788 -2.51 -9.48 -41.76
C PHE A 788 -2.56 -8.09 -41.13
N ASP A 789 -2.37 -7.03 -41.92
CA ASP A 789 -2.46 -5.65 -41.45
C ASP A 789 -3.85 -5.29 -40.91
N ALA A 790 -4.90 -5.69 -41.63
CA ALA A 790 -6.29 -5.50 -41.21
C ALA A 790 -6.58 -6.27 -39.93
N ALA A 791 -6.15 -7.53 -39.84
CA ALA A 791 -6.34 -8.36 -38.66
C ALA A 791 -5.67 -7.74 -37.41
N VAL A 792 -4.42 -7.28 -37.51
CA VAL A 792 -3.72 -6.63 -36.39
C VAL A 792 -4.41 -5.33 -35.98
N ARG A 793 -4.82 -4.48 -36.94
CA ARG A 793 -5.57 -3.26 -36.64
C ARG A 793 -6.89 -3.58 -35.94
N ARG A 794 -7.56 -4.65 -36.35
CA ARG A 794 -8.81 -5.10 -35.75
C ARG A 794 -8.61 -5.57 -34.32
N LEU A 795 -7.57 -6.36 -34.04
CA LEU A 795 -7.22 -6.79 -32.68
C LEU A 795 -6.97 -5.59 -31.75
N THR A 796 -6.22 -4.58 -32.21
CA THR A 796 -6.01 -3.35 -31.42
C THR A 796 -7.30 -2.54 -31.25
N ALA A 797 -8.15 -2.46 -32.26
CA ALA A 797 -9.46 -1.82 -32.16
C ALA A 797 -10.43 -2.54 -31.21
N LEU A 798 -10.23 -3.84 -30.99
CA LEU A 798 -10.93 -4.64 -29.99
C LEU A 798 -10.33 -4.52 -28.58
N GLY A 799 -9.28 -3.71 -28.41
CA GLY A 799 -8.66 -3.41 -27.13
C GLY A 799 -7.41 -4.21 -26.79
N ALA A 800 -6.90 -5.07 -27.70
CA ALA A 800 -5.67 -5.84 -27.45
C ALA A 800 -4.43 -4.92 -27.42
N THR A 801 -3.79 -4.82 -26.26
CA THR A 801 -2.58 -4.00 -26.04
C THR A 801 -1.29 -4.82 -26.04
N VAL A 802 -1.38 -6.15 -25.92
CA VAL A 802 -0.26 -7.09 -25.98
C VAL A 802 -0.57 -8.17 -27.01
N LEU A 803 0.29 -8.29 -28.03
CA LEU A 803 0.19 -9.28 -29.10
C LEU A 803 1.37 -10.26 -29.01
N LEU A 804 1.07 -11.54 -28.82
CA LEU A 804 2.03 -12.61 -28.59
C LEU A 804 2.22 -13.43 -29.87
N GLU A 805 3.43 -13.46 -30.44
CA GLU A 805 3.76 -14.33 -31.57
C GLU A 805 4.10 -15.74 -31.04
N ALA A 806 3.16 -16.66 -31.18
CA ALA A 806 3.28 -18.04 -30.74
C ALA A 806 3.94 -18.91 -31.82
N GLY A 807 5.24 -18.72 -32.05
CA GLY A 807 5.99 -19.55 -32.99
C GLY A 807 7.51 -19.41 -32.86
N PRO A 808 8.28 -19.94 -33.82
CA PRO A 808 9.73 -20.14 -33.69
C PRO A 808 10.59 -18.88 -33.94
N GLY A 809 9.96 -17.75 -34.25
CA GLY A 809 10.60 -16.57 -34.83
C GLY A 809 10.16 -15.26 -34.19
N THR A 810 10.34 -14.17 -34.94
CA THR A 810 10.03 -12.79 -34.52
C THR A 810 9.39 -11.98 -35.66
N THR A 811 8.86 -12.67 -36.67
CA THR A 811 8.49 -12.07 -37.95
C THR A 811 7.20 -11.29 -37.81
N LEU A 812 6.16 -11.90 -37.23
CA LEU A 812 4.88 -11.22 -37.03
C LEU A 812 5.02 -10.06 -36.02
N SER A 813 5.85 -10.23 -35.00
CA SER A 813 6.15 -9.17 -34.03
C SER A 813 6.82 -7.95 -34.68
N ALA A 814 7.67 -8.17 -35.70
CA ALA A 814 8.30 -7.08 -36.43
C ALA A 814 7.29 -6.34 -37.34
N LEU A 815 6.46 -7.09 -38.06
CA LEU A 815 5.40 -6.54 -38.93
C LEU A 815 4.33 -5.81 -38.12
N GLY A 816 3.88 -6.40 -37.02
CA GLY A 816 2.90 -5.81 -36.11
C GLY A 816 3.36 -4.47 -35.54
N ARG A 817 4.64 -4.33 -35.16
CA ARG A 817 5.22 -3.04 -34.74
C ARG A 817 5.19 -1.98 -35.82
N GLU A 818 5.34 -2.35 -37.10
CA GLU A 818 5.20 -1.43 -38.22
C GLU A 818 3.76 -0.94 -38.39
N ILE A 819 2.77 -1.80 -38.08
CA ILE A 819 1.34 -1.49 -38.18
C ILE A 819 0.86 -0.61 -37.02
N THR A 820 1.21 -0.97 -35.78
CA THR A 820 0.64 -0.36 -34.57
C THR A 820 1.57 0.69 -33.93
N GLY A 821 2.84 0.73 -34.30
CA GLY A 821 3.83 1.59 -33.65
C GLY A 821 3.91 1.29 -32.15
N ARG A 822 3.67 2.31 -31.32
CA ARG A 822 3.71 2.21 -29.85
C ARG A 822 2.35 1.90 -29.21
N SER A 823 1.27 1.75 -30.00
CA SER A 823 -0.08 1.52 -29.47
C SER A 823 -0.29 0.11 -28.90
N ALA A 824 0.58 -0.84 -29.24
CA ALA A 824 0.54 -2.20 -28.69
C ALA A 824 1.95 -2.80 -28.59
N ALA A 825 2.18 -3.63 -27.58
CA ALA A 825 3.40 -4.41 -27.41
C ALA A 825 3.34 -5.68 -28.27
N HIS A 826 4.45 -6.02 -28.94
CA HIS A 826 4.57 -7.24 -29.76
C HIS A 826 5.69 -8.12 -29.23
N VAL A 827 5.34 -9.33 -28.80
CA VAL A 827 6.22 -10.21 -28.04
C VAL A 827 6.44 -11.52 -28.80
N PRO A 828 7.66 -11.81 -29.28
CA PRO A 828 8.00 -13.14 -29.73
C PRO A 828 8.15 -14.05 -28.51
N VAL A 829 7.28 -15.06 -28.39
CA VAL A 829 7.22 -15.92 -27.20
C VAL A 829 8.50 -16.73 -27.09
N LEU A 830 8.73 -17.70 -27.98
CA LEU A 830 9.98 -18.47 -28.00
C LEU A 830 11.14 -17.69 -28.60
N GLY A 831 10.88 -16.85 -29.61
CA GLY A 831 11.93 -16.11 -30.32
C GLY A 831 13.02 -17.02 -30.90
N LYS A 832 14.19 -16.44 -31.17
CA LYS A 832 15.33 -17.19 -31.74
C LYS A 832 16.07 -18.03 -30.71
N ASP A 833 16.05 -17.64 -29.43
CA ASP A 833 16.72 -18.36 -28.33
C ASP A 833 16.00 -19.66 -27.92
N GLY A 834 14.69 -19.75 -28.14
CA GLY A 834 13.88 -20.92 -27.83
C GLY A 834 13.84 -21.29 -26.36
N ALA A 835 14.15 -20.36 -25.46
CA ALA A 835 14.32 -20.61 -24.04
C ALA A 835 13.09 -20.14 -23.23
N PRO A 836 12.40 -21.02 -22.47
CA PRO A 836 11.23 -20.66 -21.66
C PRO A 836 11.50 -19.51 -20.66
N ALA A 837 12.66 -19.48 -20.01
CA ALA A 837 13.02 -18.41 -19.07
C ALA A 837 13.11 -17.03 -19.75
N ALA A 838 13.65 -16.99 -20.98
CA ALA A 838 13.72 -15.76 -21.77
C ALA A 838 12.33 -15.34 -22.28
N ALA A 839 11.47 -16.30 -22.62
CA ALA A 839 10.08 -16.06 -22.97
C ALA A 839 9.32 -15.40 -21.80
N LEU A 840 9.42 -15.95 -20.58
CA LEU A 840 8.83 -15.37 -19.36
C LEU A 840 9.32 -13.94 -19.12
N GLY A 841 10.62 -13.68 -19.27
CA GLY A 841 11.17 -12.34 -19.12
C GLY A 841 10.65 -11.33 -20.14
N ARG A 842 10.48 -11.74 -21.40
CA ARG A 842 9.87 -10.91 -22.46
C ARG A 842 8.38 -10.65 -22.21
N LEU A 843 7.65 -11.65 -21.74
CA LEU A 843 6.23 -11.53 -21.40
C LEU A 843 6.04 -10.51 -20.25
N PHE A 844 6.77 -10.69 -19.16
CA PHE A 844 6.72 -9.81 -18.00
C PHE A 844 7.03 -8.34 -18.37
N THR A 845 8.12 -8.12 -19.11
CA THR A 845 8.57 -6.77 -19.49
C THR A 845 7.67 -6.07 -20.51
N ALA A 846 6.87 -6.84 -21.26
CA ALA A 846 5.88 -6.32 -22.19
C ALA A 846 4.52 -6.00 -21.56
N GLY A 847 4.33 -6.28 -20.26
CA GLY A 847 3.07 -6.04 -19.56
C GLY A 847 2.15 -7.25 -19.47
N ALA A 848 2.54 -8.41 -20.00
CA ALA A 848 1.83 -9.64 -19.68
C ALA A 848 2.04 -9.99 -18.20
N THR A 849 1.03 -10.62 -17.59
CA THR A 849 1.03 -11.02 -16.18
C THR A 849 1.01 -12.55 -16.09
N PRO A 850 2.17 -13.23 -16.20
CA PRO A 850 2.22 -14.66 -15.92
C PRO A 850 1.71 -14.97 -14.52
N ASP A 851 1.02 -16.09 -14.37
CA ASP A 851 0.71 -16.67 -13.06
C ASP A 851 2.00 -17.25 -12.47
N TRP A 852 2.65 -16.46 -11.62
CA TRP A 852 3.94 -16.84 -11.04
C TRP A 852 3.85 -18.02 -10.07
N ASP A 853 2.68 -18.27 -9.48
CA ASP A 853 2.47 -19.44 -8.61
C ASP A 853 2.36 -20.72 -9.45
N ALA A 854 1.78 -20.65 -10.66
CA ALA A 854 1.79 -21.77 -11.61
C ALA A 854 3.19 -22.02 -12.19
N VAL A 855 3.95 -20.95 -12.49
CA VAL A 855 5.30 -21.04 -13.07
C VAL A 855 6.31 -21.58 -12.05
N ALA A 856 6.22 -21.13 -10.80
CA ALA A 856 7.17 -21.41 -9.73
C ALA A 856 6.42 -21.81 -8.46
N PRO A 857 5.85 -23.02 -8.39
CA PRO A 857 5.00 -23.43 -7.29
C PRO A 857 5.70 -23.32 -5.93
N PRO A 858 4.94 -23.12 -4.83
CA PRO A 858 5.48 -23.05 -3.48
C PRO A 858 6.30 -24.30 -3.15
N GLY A 859 7.47 -24.10 -2.54
CA GLY A 859 8.44 -25.17 -2.28
C GLY A 859 9.72 -24.63 -1.65
N GLY A 860 9.88 -24.82 -0.34
CA GLY A 860 11.02 -24.33 0.43
C GLY A 860 10.95 -22.83 0.78
N PRO A 861 11.76 -22.37 1.75
CA PRO A 861 11.74 -20.99 2.23
C PRO A 861 12.21 -20.00 1.16
N LEU A 862 11.62 -18.80 1.15
CA LEU A 862 12.06 -17.70 0.30
C LEU A 862 13.18 -16.90 0.97
N PRO A 863 14.19 -16.43 0.22
CA PRO A 863 15.20 -15.53 0.74
C PRO A 863 14.59 -14.17 1.06
N GLU A 864 15.13 -13.49 2.06
CA GLU A 864 14.74 -12.12 2.38
C GLU A 864 15.28 -11.16 1.31
N LEU A 865 14.38 -10.35 0.77
CA LEU A 865 14.68 -9.44 -0.33
C LEU A 865 14.74 -7.99 0.15
N PRO A 866 15.62 -7.15 -0.44
CA PRO A 866 15.55 -5.70 -0.25
C PRO A 866 14.14 -5.15 -0.57
N THR A 867 13.75 -4.11 0.17
CA THR A 867 12.52 -3.34 -0.08
C THR A 867 12.74 -2.30 -1.18
N TYR A 868 11.63 -1.70 -1.63
CA TYR A 868 11.58 -0.73 -2.70
C TYR A 868 12.56 0.45 -2.52
N PRO A 869 13.28 0.87 -3.59
CA PRO A 869 14.17 2.02 -3.55
C PRO A 869 13.41 3.33 -3.80
N PHE A 870 12.78 3.87 -2.76
CA PHE A 870 12.10 5.18 -2.83
C PHE A 870 13.04 6.28 -3.34
N GLN A 871 12.60 7.02 -4.35
CA GLN A 871 13.34 8.13 -4.97
C GLN A 871 13.03 9.42 -4.23
N ARG A 872 13.58 9.54 -3.02
CA ARG A 872 13.23 10.60 -2.07
C ARG A 872 13.73 11.97 -2.53
N GLU A 873 12.84 12.95 -2.45
CA GLU A 873 13.13 14.38 -2.62
C GLU A 873 12.87 15.14 -1.31
N ARG A 874 13.47 16.32 -1.16
CA ARG A 874 13.29 17.15 0.04
C ARG A 874 11.91 17.83 0.04
N HIS A 875 11.14 17.62 1.09
CA HIS A 875 9.86 18.26 1.38
C HIS A 875 9.84 18.84 2.80
N TRP A 876 9.82 20.17 2.91
CA TRP A 876 9.85 20.86 4.20
C TRP A 876 9.21 22.25 4.13
N LEU A 877 8.57 22.69 5.21
CA LEU A 877 8.07 24.06 5.37
C LEU A 877 9.23 25.00 5.74
N ASP A 878 9.62 25.88 4.83
CA ASP A 878 10.67 26.85 5.11
C ASP A 878 10.09 28.05 5.88
N ALA A 879 10.67 28.39 7.03
CA ALA A 879 10.28 29.56 7.81
C ALA A 879 10.84 30.84 7.16
N GLY A 880 9.97 31.76 6.73
CA GLY A 880 10.38 33.11 6.35
C GLY A 880 10.82 33.94 7.56
N PRO A 881 11.70 34.96 7.39
CA PRO A 881 12.03 35.89 8.48
C PRO A 881 10.77 36.64 8.93
N GLU A 882 10.62 36.86 10.25
CA GLU A 882 9.53 37.61 10.88
C GLU A 882 9.29 38.93 10.15
N ALA A 883 8.21 39.02 9.38
CA ALA A 883 7.79 40.26 8.75
C ALA A 883 7.06 41.12 9.79
N ALA A 884 7.70 42.24 10.14
CA ALA A 884 7.07 43.38 10.80
C ALA A 884 5.79 43.81 10.06
N GLY A 885 4.81 44.32 10.82
CA GLY A 885 3.42 44.52 10.40
C GLY A 885 3.22 45.26 9.07
N PRO A 886 2.11 44.99 8.36
CA PRO A 886 1.89 45.58 7.05
C PRO A 886 1.46 47.05 7.17
N GLU A 887 2.29 47.94 6.63
CA GLU A 887 1.90 49.29 6.23
C GLU A 887 0.84 49.23 5.11
N VAL A 888 -0.15 50.11 5.25
CA VAL A 888 -1.34 50.23 4.41
C VAL A 888 -0.97 50.68 3.00
N ALA A 889 -1.33 49.89 1.99
CA ALA A 889 -1.30 50.30 0.59
C ALA A 889 -2.72 50.63 0.09
N ASP A 890 -2.86 51.84 -0.47
CA ASP A 890 -4.06 52.50 -1.00
C ASP A 890 -4.64 51.79 -2.25
N PRO A 891 -5.95 51.46 -2.30
CA PRO A 891 -6.55 50.75 -3.42
C PRO A 891 -7.06 51.69 -4.51
N GLY A 892 -6.55 51.54 -5.73
CA GLY A 892 -7.01 52.33 -6.85
C GLY A 892 -6.83 51.66 -8.20
N ARG A 893 -7.73 50.73 -8.56
CA ARG A 893 -8.24 50.60 -9.94
C ARG A 893 -9.38 49.58 -10.08
N THR A 894 -10.56 50.11 -10.34
CA THR A 894 -11.79 49.42 -10.72
C THR A 894 -11.78 49.00 -12.20
N LEU A 895 -12.29 47.81 -12.49
CA LEU A 895 -12.83 47.43 -13.81
C LEU A 895 -14.24 46.83 -13.60
N PRO A 896 -15.16 47.01 -14.56
CA PRO A 896 -16.60 47.02 -14.30
C PRO A 896 -17.28 45.66 -14.45
N ALA A 897 -18.33 45.48 -13.66
CA ALA A 897 -19.27 44.36 -13.69
C ALA A 897 -20.14 44.33 -14.97
N PRO A 898 -20.60 43.15 -15.40
CA PRO A 898 -21.84 43.01 -16.15
C PRO A 898 -23.00 42.63 -15.22
N GLU A 899 -24.06 43.41 -15.29
CA GLU A 899 -25.37 43.20 -14.65
C GLU A 899 -26.30 42.31 -15.50
N PRO A 900 -27.39 41.77 -14.92
CA PRO A 900 -28.04 40.52 -15.32
C PRO A 900 -29.24 40.70 -16.26
N GLY A 901 -29.44 39.71 -17.14
CA GLY A 901 -30.64 39.58 -17.97
C GLY A 901 -31.58 38.49 -17.45
N ALA A 902 -32.73 38.90 -16.92
CA ALA A 902 -33.83 38.04 -16.50
C ALA A 902 -34.75 37.65 -17.67
N GLY A 903 -35.41 36.47 -17.60
CA GLY A 903 -36.68 36.27 -18.30
C GLY A 903 -37.12 34.86 -18.74
N THR A 904 -37.76 34.13 -17.83
CA THR A 904 -39.03 33.33 -17.97
C THR A 904 -39.14 32.05 -18.85
N ALA A 905 -39.47 30.93 -18.17
CA ALA A 905 -40.57 29.93 -18.31
C ALA A 905 -41.01 29.43 -19.73
N SER A 906 -41.46 28.20 -20.02
CA SER A 906 -41.97 27.05 -19.24
C SER A 906 -42.16 25.80 -20.15
N ALA A 907 -42.29 24.62 -19.52
CA ALA A 907 -43.13 23.45 -19.87
C ALA A 907 -42.63 22.30 -20.79
N SER A 908 -42.58 21.13 -20.11
CA SER A 908 -43.28 19.86 -20.39
C SER A 908 -42.44 18.66 -20.84
N ALA A 909 -42.76 17.55 -20.18
CA ALA A 909 -42.11 16.25 -20.21
C ALA A 909 -42.57 15.37 -21.38
N SER A 910 -41.69 14.50 -21.85
CA SER A 910 -41.86 13.03 -21.90
C SER A 910 -40.86 12.38 -22.86
N GLY A 911 -40.38 11.17 -22.53
CA GLY A 911 -39.88 10.21 -23.53
C GLY A 911 -38.45 9.68 -23.35
N SER A 912 -38.31 8.67 -22.49
CA SER A 912 -37.50 7.45 -22.64
C SER A 912 -36.76 7.23 -23.99
N ALA A 913 -35.43 7.33 -23.97
CA ALA A 913 -34.43 6.46 -24.63
C ALA A 913 -33.02 7.00 -24.30
N VAL A 914 -32.09 6.15 -23.86
CA VAL A 914 -30.68 6.55 -23.66
C VAL A 914 -30.04 6.79 -25.03
N ASP A 915 -29.61 8.02 -25.27
CA ASP A 915 -29.09 8.53 -26.54
C ASP A 915 -27.54 8.47 -26.54
N PRO A 916 -26.87 7.86 -27.54
CA PRO A 916 -25.40 7.92 -27.69
C PRO A 916 -24.84 9.35 -27.71
N LEU A 917 -25.65 10.35 -28.13
CA LEU A 917 -25.29 11.77 -28.03
C LEU A 917 -25.18 12.26 -26.58
N ARG A 918 -25.85 11.60 -25.63
CA ARG A 918 -25.84 11.96 -24.20
C ARG A 918 -24.52 11.57 -23.54
N GLU A 919 -24.00 10.38 -23.85
CA GLU A 919 -22.68 9.94 -23.38
C GLU A 919 -21.56 10.80 -23.97
N GLN A 920 -21.64 11.12 -25.27
CA GLN A 920 -20.66 11.98 -25.92
C GLN A 920 -20.62 13.37 -25.28
N ARG A 921 -21.79 13.95 -24.97
CA ARG A 921 -21.85 15.25 -24.28
C ARG A 921 -21.26 15.22 -22.87
N VAL A 922 -21.42 14.13 -22.12
CA VAL A 922 -20.78 13.98 -20.81
C VAL A 922 -19.26 13.98 -20.96
N VAL A 923 -18.74 13.25 -21.94
CA VAL A 923 -17.30 13.21 -22.26
C VAL A 923 -16.80 14.59 -22.72
N ASP A 924 -17.57 15.29 -23.54
CA ASP A 924 -17.24 16.63 -24.04
C ASP A 924 -17.20 17.66 -22.90
N GLU A 925 -18.13 17.60 -21.94
CA GLU A 925 -18.11 18.49 -20.76
C GLU A 925 -16.97 18.19 -19.81
N VAL A 926 -16.67 16.91 -19.55
CA VAL A 926 -15.48 16.53 -18.75
C VAL A 926 -14.21 17.03 -19.44
N ALA A 927 -14.08 16.82 -20.75
CA ALA A 927 -12.97 17.32 -21.54
C ALA A 927 -12.87 18.85 -21.51
N ALA A 928 -14.01 19.56 -21.57
CA ALA A 928 -14.05 21.02 -21.53
C ALA A 928 -13.64 21.61 -20.18
N VAL A 929 -14.05 21.01 -19.06
CA VAL A 929 -13.61 21.42 -17.70
C VAL A 929 -12.11 21.21 -17.52
N LEU A 930 -11.59 20.15 -18.11
CA LEU A 930 -10.15 19.83 -18.11
C LEU A 930 -9.33 20.60 -19.15
N GLY A 931 -9.98 21.41 -20.00
CA GLY A 931 -9.31 22.19 -21.04
C GLY A 931 -8.77 21.37 -22.23
N PHE A 932 -9.26 20.15 -22.44
CA PHE A 932 -8.95 19.37 -23.63
C PHE A 932 -9.70 19.90 -24.85
N ALA A 933 -8.97 20.36 -25.88
CA ALA A 933 -9.54 20.77 -27.17
C ALA A 933 -10.06 19.57 -28.01
N ASP A 934 -9.67 18.35 -27.65
CA ASP A 934 -10.09 17.10 -28.27
C ASP A 934 -10.51 16.09 -27.17
N PRO A 935 -11.82 15.78 -27.04
CA PRO A 935 -12.33 14.83 -26.05
C PRO A 935 -11.78 13.40 -26.20
N ALA A 936 -11.25 13.02 -27.36
CA ALA A 936 -10.64 11.69 -27.58
C ALA A 936 -9.32 11.50 -26.81
N ARG A 937 -8.74 12.59 -26.28
CA ARG A 937 -7.51 12.56 -25.45
C ARG A 937 -7.79 12.42 -23.96
N LEU A 938 -9.06 12.47 -23.55
CA LEU A 938 -9.48 12.28 -22.18
C LEU A 938 -9.31 10.80 -21.79
N ASP A 939 -8.49 10.52 -20.79
CA ASP A 939 -8.52 9.20 -20.14
C ASP A 939 -9.81 9.10 -19.33
N ARG A 940 -10.76 8.30 -19.84
CA ARG A 940 -12.09 8.15 -19.23
C ARG A 940 -12.08 7.34 -17.94
N THR A 941 -10.98 6.64 -17.68
CA THR A 941 -10.82 5.70 -16.56
C THR A 941 -9.98 6.28 -15.42
N ALA A 942 -9.15 7.28 -15.70
CA ALA A 942 -8.47 8.05 -14.67
C ALA A 942 -9.49 8.77 -13.78
N THR A 943 -9.18 8.89 -12.48
CA THR A 943 -10.05 9.65 -11.59
C THR A 943 -10.05 11.12 -11.98
N PHE A 944 -11.14 11.83 -11.73
CA PHE A 944 -11.21 13.28 -11.94
C PHE A 944 -10.04 14.00 -11.25
N LYS A 945 -9.64 13.50 -10.07
CA LYS A 945 -8.47 13.98 -9.31
C LYS A 945 -7.15 13.75 -10.06
N ASP A 946 -6.91 12.56 -10.59
CA ASP A 946 -5.67 12.25 -11.35
C ASP A 946 -5.57 13.05 -12.64
N LEU A 947 -6.72 13.43 -13.22
CA LEU A 947 -6.82 14.31 -14.37
C LEU A 947 -6.62 15.80 -14.02
N GLY A 948 -6.52 16.14 -12.74
CA GLY A 948 -6.28 17.51 -12.26
C GLY A 948 -7.55 18.30 -11.93
N ILE A 949 -8.72 17.66 -11.86
CA ILE A 949 -9.95 18.28 -11.33
C ILE A 949 -9.85 18.35 -9.81
N ASP A 950 -9.83 19.56 -9.27
CA ASP A 950 -9.94 19.82 -7.84
C ASP A 950 -11.42 19.87 -7.39
N SER A 951 -11.67 20.03 -6.10
CA SER A 951 -13.04 20.06 -5.56
C SER A 951 -13.92 21.15 -6.17
N LEU A 952 -13.33 22.25 -6.67
CA LEU A 952 -14.08 23.32 -7.35
C LEU A 952 -14.41 22.94 -8.79
N GLY A 953 -13.45 22.37 -9.50
CA GLY A 953 -13.65 21.81 -10.84
C GLY A 953 -14.67 20.66 -10.84
N LEU A 954 -14.81 19.91 -9.73
CA LEU A 954 -15.80 18.84 -9.58
C LEU A 954 -17.23 19.41 -9.45
N VAL A 955 -17.37 20.56 -8.78
CA VAL A 955 -18.65 21.31 -8.69
C VAL A 955 -19.00 21.93 -10.04
N GLU A 956 -18.03 22.55 -10.73
CA GLU A 956 -18.22 23.07 -12.09
C GLU A 956 -18.63 21.96 -13.07
N LEU A 957 -17.97 20.79 -12.97
CA LEU A 957 -18.31 19.62 -13.76
C LEU A 957 -19.72 19.12 -13.46
N ARG A 958 -20.13 19.03 -12.18
CA ARG A 958 -21.51 18.69 -11.80
C ARG A 958 -22.52 19.63 -12.43
N ASP A 959 -22.27 20.94 -12.38
CA ASP A 959 -23.21 21.95 -12.86
C ASP A 959 -23.38 21.89 -14.38
N ARG A 960 -22.25 21.74 -15.09
CA ARG A 960 -22.25 21.54 -16.55
C ARG A 960 -22.94 20.24 -16.95
N LEU A 961 -22.66 19.14 -16.25
CA LEU A 961 -23.31 17.85 -16.50
C LEU A 961 -24.82 17.90 -16.19
N SER A 962 -25.23 18.55 -15.11
CA SER A 962 -26.66 18.69 -14.75
C SER A 962 -27.41 19.50 -15.81
N ALA A 963 -26.80 20.58 -16.31
CA ALA A 963 -27.34 21.39 -17.40
C ALA A 963 -27.45 20.61 -18.72
N VAL A 964 -26.45 19.78 -19.03
CA VAL A 964 -26.37 19.02 -20.28
C VAL A 964 -27.24 17.76 -20.29
N LEU A 965 -27.37 17.10 -19.14
CA LEU A 965 -28.19 15.90 -18.98
C LEU A 965 -29.66 16.23 -18.73
N GLY A 966 -29.98 17.48 -18.36
CA GLY A 966 -31.34 17.91 -18.03
C GLY A 966 -31.89 17.26 -16.77
N THR A 967 -30.99 16.82 -15.88
CA THR A 967 -31.28 16.13 -14.61
C THR A 967 -30.38 16.71 -13.53
N ASP A 968 -30.93 17.06 -12.37
CA ASP A 968 -30.12 17.42 -11.21
C ASP A 968 -29.29 16.20 -10.77
N LEU A 969 -27.98 16.27 -10.95
CA LEU A 969 -27.06 15.26 -10.41
C LEU A 969 -26.77 15.60 -8.94
N PRO A 970 -27.11 14.72 -7.98
CA PRO A 970 -26.69 14.91 -6.60
C PRO A 970 -25.17 15.06 -6.51
N ALA A 971 -24.67 15.95 -5.64
CA ALA A 971 -23.24 16.21 -5.51
C ALA A 971 -22.41 14.94 -5.22
N ALA A 972 -22.99 13.98 -4.49
CA ALA A 972 -22.38 12.69 -4.18
C ALA A 972 -22.13 11.79 -5.40
N THR A 973 -22.81 12.03 -6.53
CA THR A 973 -22.72 11.18 -7.72
C THR A 973 -21.32 11.19 -8.32
N LEU A 974 -20.67 12.35 -8.42
CA LEU A 974 -19.31 12.45 -8.94
C LEU A 974 -18.26 11.90 -7.97
N PHE A 975 -18.58 11.80 -6.67
CA PHE A 975 -17.71 11.14 -5.68
C PHE A 975 -17.88 9.62 -5.69
N ALA A 976 -19.11 9.13 -5.81
CA ALA A 976 -19.42 7.70 -5.92
C ALA A 976 -18.96 7.11 -7.27
N HIS A 977 -18.85 7.96 -8.29
CA HIS A 977 -18.41 7.61 -9.64
C HIS A 977 -17.28 8.55 -10.08
N PRO A 978 -16.06 8.40 -9.51
CA PRO A 978 -14.98 9.37 -9.62
C PRO A 978 -14.24 9.36 -10.97
N THR A 979 -14.78 8.68 -11.98
CA THR A 979 -14.22 8.59 -13.33
C THR A 979 -15.32 8.86 -14.35
N THR A 980 -14.95 9.38 -15.52
CA THR A 980 -15.89 9.59 -16.63
C THR A 980 -16.61 8.30 -17.00
N GLU A 981 -15.92 7.16 -16.99
CA GLU A 981 -16.50 5.87 -17.34
C GLU A 981 -17.44 5.32 -16.24
N ALA A 982 -17.13 5.53 -14.96
CA ALA A 982 -18.03 5.16 -13.86
C ALA A 982 -19.32 6.00 -13.89
N LEU A 983 -19.21 7.29 -14.24
CA LEU A 983 -20.35 8.18 -14.41
C LEU A 983 -21.22 7.76 -15.60
N LEU A 984 -20.60 7.37 -16.72
CA LEU A 984 -21.30 6.81 -17.87
C LEU A 984 -21.92 5.45 -17.55
N GLY A 985 -21.25 4.62 -16.75
CA GLY A 985 -21.79 3.37 -16.22
C GLY A 985 -23.08 3.58 -15.40
N LEU A 986 -23.14 4.63 -14.60
CA LEU A 986 -24.37 5.02 -13.89
C LEU A 986 -25.48 5.45 -14.87
N LEU A 987 -25.13 6.20 -15.92
CA LEU A 987 -26.08 6.63 -16.95
C LEU A 987 -26.56 5.47 -17.84
N ARG A 988 -25.82 4.35 -17.86
CA ARG A 988 -26.13 3.11 -18.59
C ARG A 988 -26.96 2.11 -17.78
N ALA A 989 -26.95 2.20 -16.45
CA ALA A 989 -27.55 1.20 -15.57
C ALA A 989 -28.93 1.63 -15.06
N ASP A 990 -29.96 0.82 -15.32
CA ASP A 990 -31.10 0.70 -14.40
C ASP A 990 -30.58 0.00 -13.13
N ALA A 991 -30.67 0.70 -11.99
CA ALA A 991 -29.94 0.38 -10.76
C ALA A 991 -30.06 -1.10 -10.28
N PRO A 992 -28.94 -1.80 -9.98
CA PRO A 992 -28.98 -3.01 -9.17
C PRO A 992 -28.58 -2.73 -7.71
N GLU A 993 -29.37 -3.29 -6.78
CA GLU A 993 -29.06 -3.36 -5.34
C GLU A 993 -27.79 -4.19 -5.10
N LYS A 994 -26.81 -3.63 -4.37
CA LYS A 994 -25.64 -4.37 -3.88
C LYS A 994 -26.03 -5.24 -2.69
N ALA A 995 -25.64 -6.51 -2.77
CA ALA A 995 -25.81 -7.50 -1.71
C ALA A 995 -25.00 -7.13 -0.46
N VAL A 996 -25.69 -7.01 0.67
CA VAL A 996 -25.11 -6.87 2.02
C VAL A 996 -24.76 -8.26 2.55
N ALA A 997 -23.53 -8.45 3.01
CA ALA A 997 -23.10 -9.70 3.65
C ALA A 997 -23.89 -9.93 4.95
N VAL A 998 -24.47 -11.13 5.11
CA VAL A 998 -25.27 -11.52 6.27
C VAL A 998 -24.37 -11.76 7.48
N VAL A 999 -24.51 -10.95 8.52
CA VAL A 999 -23.87 -11.12 9.83
C VAL A 999 -24.56 -12.27 10.58
N ARG A 1000 -23.79 -13.19 11.16
CA ARG A 1000 -24.30 -14.21 12.09
C ARG A 1000 -24.69 -13.56 13.43
N GLU A 1001 -25.94 -13.74 13.86
CA GLU A 1001 -26.39 -13.43 15.22
C GLU A 1001 -25.61 -14.29 16.24
N ARG A 1002 -24.96 -13.64 17.20
CA ARG A 1002 -24.57 -14.26 18.47
C ARG A 1002 -25.50 -13.71 19.54
N ASP A 1003 -26.17 -14.61 20.27
CA ASP A 1003 -26.85 -14.25 21.51
C ASP A 1003 -25.82 -13.67 22.50
N VAL A 1004 -25.96 -12.40 22.85
CA VAL A 1004 -25.12 -11.75 23.88
C VAL A 1004 -25.80 -11.97 25.22
N GLU A 1005 -25.32 -12.94 26.00
CA GLU A 1005 -25.90 -13.29 27.30
C GLU A 1005 -25.83 -12.16 28.36
N ASP A 1006 -24.84 -11.25 28.26
CA ASP A 1006 -24.65 -10.13 29.20
C ASP A 1006 -24.23 -8.84 28.45
N PRO A 1007 -25.20 -8.03 27.96
CA PRO A 1007 -24.91 -6.85 27.15
C PRO A 1007 -24.29 -5.72 27.96
N VAL A 1008 -23.60 -4.81 27.27
CA VAL A 1008 -23.09 -3.57 27.89
C VAL A 1008 -24.20 -2.53 27.92
N VAL A 1009 -24.31 -1.82 29.04
CA VAL A 1009 -25.32 -0.80 29.31
C VAL A 1009 -24.69 0.53 29.64
N ILE A 1010 -25.39 1.61 29.28
CA ILE A 1010 -25.09 2.96 29.74
C ILE A 1010 -25.86 3.18 31.04
N VAL A 1011 -25.16 3.53 32.12
CA VAL A 1011 -25.73 3.75 33.45
C VAL A 1011 -25.61 5.19 33.95
N GLY A 1012 -24.76 5.99 33.32
CA GLY A 1012 -24.60 7.41 33.58
C GLY A 1012 -24.20 8.18 32.33
N MET A 1013 -24.51 9.47 32.29
CA MET A 1013 -24.10 10.37 31.22
C MET A 1013 -23.98 11.80 31.73
N GLY A 1014 -23.00 12.55 31.22
CA GLY A 1014 -22.79 13.97 31.45
C GLY A 1014 -22.40 14.66 30.15
N CYS A 1015 -22.79 15.93 29.98
CA CYS A 1015 -22.43 16.68 28.78
C CYS A 1015 -22.36 18.20 28.98
N ARG A 1016 -21.60 18.86 28.09
CA ARG A 1016 -21.52 20.30 27.89
C ARG A 1016 -21.64 20.60 26.40
N PHE A 1017 -22.66 21.34 26.01
CA PHE A 1017 -22.88 21.73 24.61
C PHE A 1017 -23.29 23.21 24.50
N PRO A 1018 -23.15 23.84 23.32
CA PRO A 1018 -23.57 25.21 23.09
C PRO A 1018 -25.05 25.45 23.41
N GLY A 1019 -25.41 26.71 23.67
CA GLY A 1019 -26.79 27.09 24.04
C GLY A 1019 -27.11 26.85 25.51
N GLY A 1020 -26.10 26.89 26.39
CA GLY A 1020 -26.26 26.73 27.84
C GLY A 1020 -26.58 25.31 28.28
N VAL A 1021 -26.22 24.29 27.49
CA VAL A 1021 -26.46 22.89 27.84
C VAL A 1021 -25.40 22.42 28.84
N ALA A 1022 -25.82 22.23 30.09
CA ALA A 1022 -24.97 21.73 31.18
C ALA A 1022 -25.32 20.29 31.59
N SER A 1023 -26.31 19.66 30.95
CA SER A 1023 -26.76 18.30 31.29
C SER A 1023 -27.48 17.60 30.14
N PRO A 1024 -27.62 16.26 30.19
CA PRO A 1024 -28.44 15.51 29.23
C PRO A 1024 -29.89 15.98 29.18
N GLU A 1025 -30.43 16.44 30.32
CA GLU A 1025 -31.78 17.01 30.39
C GLU A 1025 -31.87 18.36 29.66
N ASP A 1026 -30.83 19.20 29.74
CA ASP A 1026 -30.75 20.46 29.00
C ASP A 1026 -30.63 20.22 27.50
N LEU A 1027 -29.82 19.23 27.11
CA LEU A 1027 -29.70 18.79 25.72
C LEU A 1027 -31.06 18.36 25.18
N TRP A 1028 -31.79 17.53 25.94
CA TRP A 1028 -33.13 17.11 25.57
C TRP A 1028 -34.08 18.29 25.42
N ARG A 1029 -34.05 19.27 26.33
CA ARG A 1029 -34.87 20.49 26.24
C ARG A 1029 -34.52 21.34 25.01
N LEU A 1030 -33.23 21.49 24.70
CA LEU A 1030 -32.75 22.22 23.52
C LEU A 1030 -33.27 21.57 22.22
N VAL A 1031 -33.07 20.25 22.09
CA VAL A 1031 -33.48 19.49 20.90
C VAL A 1031 -35.01 19.42 20.77
N ALA A 1032 -35.73 19.07 21.85
CA ALA A 1032 -37.19 18.99 21.84
C ALA A 1032 -37.87 20.35 21.63
N GLY A 1033 -37.19 21.45 22.03
CA GLY A 1033 -37.63 22.82 21.79
C GLY A 1033 -37.30 23.35 20.41
N GLY A 1034 -36.50 22.64 19.59
CA GLY A 1034 -36.04 23.11 18.28
C GLY A 1034 -35.17 24.36 18.37
N VAL A 1035 -34.40 24.51 19.47
CA VAL A 1035 -33.57 25.70 19.71
C VAL A 1035 -32.26 25.60 18.92
N ASP A 1036 -31.95 26.65 18.17
CA ASP A 1036 -30.68 26.82 17.48
C ASP A 1036 -29.62 27.41 18.42
N ALA A 1037 -28.51 26.69 18.58
CA ALA A 1037 -27.41 27.06 19.47
C ALA A 1037 -26.24 27.75 18.76
N ILE A 1038 -26.36 28.04 17.46
CA ILE A 1038 -25.32 28.73 16.69
C ILE A 1038 -25.38 30.23 16.98
N GLY A 1039 -24.25 30.77 17.45
CA GLY A 1039 -24.10 32.17 17.84
C GLY A 1039 -22.88 32.83 17.18
N PRO A 1040 -22.64 34.13 17.46
CA PRO A 1040 -21.45 34.82 16.99
C PRO A 1040 -20.17 34.24 17.63
N PHE A 1041 -19.02 34.48 17.01
CA PHE A 1041 -17.72 34.12 17.57
C PHE A 1041 -17.49 34.71 18.98
N PRO A 1042 -16.79 33.98 19.87
CA PRO A 1042 -16.59 34.38 21.25
C PRO A 1042 -15.64 35.59 21.35
N THR A 1043 -15.92 36.48 22.31
CA THR A 1043 -15.12 37.71 22.55
C THR A 1043 -14.08 37.56 23.67
N ASP A 1044 -14.08 36.43 24.37
CA ASP A 1044 -13.27 36.17 25.57
C ASP A 1044 -11.99 35.35 25.29
N ARG A 1045 -11.75 34.95 24.03
CA ARG A 1045 -10.59 34.15 23.60
C ARG A 1045 -9.41 34.97 23.04
N GLY A 1046 -9.53 36.31 23.03
CA GLY A 1046 -8.49 37.20 22.48
C GLY A 1046 -8.38 37.19 20.96
N TRP A 1047 -9.41 36.73 20.25
CA TRP A 1047 -9.45 36.73 18.78
C TRP A 1047 -9.64 38.14 18.24
N ASN A 1048 -8.89 38.51 17.19
CA ASN A 1048 -9.11 39.77 16.48
C ASN A 1048 -10.24 39.63 15.46
N LEU A 1049 -11.49 39.72 15.94
CA LEU A 1049 -12.72 39.52 15.16
C LEU A 1049 -12.90 40.53 14.02
N ASP A 1050 -12.28 41.71 14.11
CA ASP A 1050 -12.34 42.74 13.07
C ASP A 1050 -11.54 42.33 11.83
N SER A 1051 -10.35 41.74 12.05
CA SER A 1051 -9.48 41.25 10.97
C SER A 1051 -9.79 39.84 10.50
N LEU A 1052 -10.53 39.07 11.30
CA LEU A 1052 -10.73 37.63 11.08
C LEU A 1052 -11.71 37.33 9.95
N PHE A 1053 -12.60 38.24 9.57
CA PHE A 1053 -13.64 37.96 8.58
C PHE A 1053 -13.37 38.60 7.22
N ALA A 1054 -13.63 37.85 6.15
CA ALA A 1054 -13.75 38.38 4.81
C ALA A 1054 -14.71 37.53 3.96
N ASP A 1055 -15.47 38.19 3.08
CA ASP A 1055 -16.37 37.51 2.13
C ASP A 1055 -15.59 36.72 1.06
N ASP A 1056 -14.32 37.07 0.85
CA ASP A 1056 -13.43 36.41 -0.11
C ASP A 1056 -12.72 35.20 0.55
N PRO A 1057 -13.09 33.95 0.21
CA PRO A 1057 -12.43 32.75 0.74
C PRO A 1057 -10.95 32.64 0.34
N ASP A 1058 -10.52 33.36 -0.70
CA ASP A 1058 -9.14 33.34 -1.18
C ASP A 1058 -8.24 34.28 -0.36
N ARG A 1059 -8.81 35.16 0.48
CA ARG A 1059 -8.06 36.07 1.37
C ARG A 1059 -7.39 35.28 2.50
N PRO A 1060 -6.04 35.23 2.55
CA PRO A 1060 -5.33 34.46 3.57
C PRO A 1060 -5.63 34.93 5.00
N GLY A 1061 -5.74 33.99 5.94
CA GLY A 1061 -5.90 34.29 7.37
C GLY A 1061 -7.29 34.75 7.79
N THR A 1062 -8.28 34.67 6.90
CA THR A 1062 -9.66 35.10 7.17
C THR A 1062 -10.66 33.96 7.11
N SER A 1063 -11.82 34.14 7.74
CA SER A 1063 -12.96 33.25 7.74
C SER A 1063 -14.12 33.87 6.96
N THR A 1064 -14.85 33.04 6.22
CA THR A 1064 -16.09 33.43 5.50
C THR A 1064 -17.34 33.39 6.36
N THR A 1065 -17.22 33.03 7.64
CA THR A 1065 -18.32 33.11 8.61
C THR A 1065 -17.90 33.84 9.88
N ARG A 1066 -18.89 34.28 10.64
CA ARG A 1066 -18.74 34.86 11.99
C ARG A 1066 -19.48 34.04 13.05
N HIS A 1067 -19.97 32.85 12.68
CA HIS A 1067 -20.88 32.07 13.50
C HIS A 1067 -20.36 30.66 13.76
N GLY A 1068 -20.70 30.12 14.93
CA GLY A 1068 -20.38 28.77 15.36
C GLY A 1068 -21.08 28.43 16.68
N GLY A 1069 -20.93 27.18 17.14
CA GLY A 1069 -21.41 26.75 18.45
C GLY A 1069 -20.28 26.82 19.49
N PHE A 1070 -20.42 27.63 20.53
CA PHE A 1070 -19.37 27.80 21.54
C PHE A 1070 -19.89 27.47 22.94
N LEU A 1071 -19.02 26.95 23.79
CA LEU A 1071 -19.31 26.75 25.20
C LEU A 1071 -19.17 28.07 25.96
N ASP A 1072 -20.16 28.37 26.80
CA ASP A 1072 -20.07 29.46 27.75
C ASP A 1072 -19.07 29.10 28.87
N ALA A 1073 -18.40 30.10 29.44
CA ALA A 1073 -17.58 29.95 30.65
C ALA A 1073 -16.47 28.87 30.58
N VAL A 1074 -15.95 28.56 29.39
CA VAL A 1074 -14.87 27.57 29.15
C VAL A 1074 -13.56 27.85 29.92
N ALA A 1075 -13.38 29.08 30.39
CA ALA A 1075 -12.24 29.49 31.21
C ALA A 1075 -12.40 29.12 32.70
N GLU A 1076 -13.63 28.85 33.15
CA GLU A 1076 -13.95 28.54 34.54
C GLU A 1076 -13.63 27.08 34.89
N PHE A 1077 -13.03 26.85 36.06
CA PHE A 1077 -12.69 25.52 36.55
C PHE A 1077 -12.51 25.53 38.07
N ASP A 1078 -13.13 24.59 38.76
CA ASP A 1078 -12.99 24.41 40.21
C ASP A 1078 -11.71 23.61 40.52
N ALA A 1079 -10.56 24.29 40.49
CA ALA A 1079 -9.27 23.65 40.66
C ALA A 1079 -9.08 23.05 42.06
N GLU A 1080 -9.57 23.72 43.11
CA GLU A 1080 -9.43 23.26 44.50
C GLU A 1080 -10.18 21.95 44.73
N PHE A 1081 -11.39 21.81 44.17
CA PHE A 1081 -12.17 20.58 44.24
C PHE A 1081 -11.41 19.35 43.69
N PHE A 1082 -10.66 19.52 42.60
CA PHE A 1082 -9.87 18.43 41.99
C PHE A 1082 -8.44 18.32 42.56
N GLY A 1083 -8.09 19.10 43.59
CA GLY A 1083 -6.75 19.09 44.17
C GLY A 1083 -5.67 19.67 43.25
N ILE A 1084 -6.05 20.54 42.33
CA ILE A 1084 -5.18 21.15 41.32
C ILE A 1084 -4.81 22.57 41.76
N SER A 1085 -3.53 22.90 41.75
CA SER A 1085 -3.09 24.24 42.13
C SER A 1085 -3.54 25.30 41.11
N PRO A 1086 -3.79 26.57 41.50
CA PRO A 1086 -4.15 27.63 40.55
C PRO A 1086 -3.13 27.81 39.41
N ARG A 1087 -1.85 27.57 39.69
CA ARG A 1087 -0.76 27.64 38.71
C ARG A 1087 -0.84 26.52 37.67
N GLU A 1088 -1.13 25.30 38.12
CA GLU A 1088 -1.35 24.17 37.22
C GLU A 1088 -2.63 24.37 36.42
N ALA A 1089 -3.72 24.79 37.06
CA ALA A 1089 -5.01 25.03 36.42
C ALA A 1089 -4.91 25.99 35.23
N LEU A 1090 -4.12 27.07 35.33
CA LEU A 1090 -3.87 28.00 34.22
C LEU A 1090 -3.20 27.33 33.01
N ALA A 1091 -2.31 26.36 33.25
CA ALA A 1091 -1.59 25.61 32.23
C ALA A 1091 -2.41 24.45 31.64
N LEU A 1092 -3.48 24.00 32.30
CA LEU A 1092 -4.33 22.92 31.80
C LEU A 1092 -5.14 23.36 30.58
N ASP A 1093 -5.15 22.56 29.53
CA ASP A 1093 -6.09 22.69 28.41
C ASP A 1093 -7.54 22.66 28.95
N PRO A 1094 -8.41 23.61 28.55
CA PRO A 1094 -9.83 23.59 28.87
C PRO A 1094 -10.51 22.25 28.57
N GLN A 1095 -10.04 21.51 27.55
CA GLN A 1095 -10.53 20.17 27.27
C GLN A 1095 -10.35 19.22 28.47
N GLN A 1096 -9.17 19.22 29.12
CA GLN A 1096 -8.91 18.39 30.30
C GLN A 1096 -9.80 18.81 31.49
N ARG A 1097 -10.03 20.11 31.66
CA ARG A 1097 -10.88 20.66 32.73
C ARG A 1097 -12.33 20.21 32.58
N LEU A 1098 -12.88 20.36 31.37
CA LEU A 1098 -14.24 19.93 31.04
C LEU A 1098 -14.40 18.42 31.22
N LEU A 1099 -13.41 17.64 30.81
CA LEU A 1099 -13.43 16.18 30.97
C LEU A 1099 -13.46 15.75 32.44
N LEU A 1100 -12.71 16.40 33.32
CA LEU A 1100 -12.74 16.13 34.77
C LEU A 1100 -14.12 16.39 35.37
N GLN A 1101 -14.67 17.58 35.12
CA GLN A 1101 -16.01 17.97 35.60
C GLN A 1101 -17.09 17.04 35.06
N THR A 1102 -17.09 16.78 33.75
CA THR A 1102 -18.11 15.97 33.09
C THR A 1102 -18.03 14.50 33.51
N SER A 1103 -16.82 13.98 33.77
CA SER A 1103 -16.63 12.61 34.28
C SER A 1103 -17.16 12.46 35.70
N TRP A 1104 -16.87 13.43 36.57
CA TRP A 1104 -17.42 13.45 37.94
C TRP A 1104 -18.95 13.42 37.93
N GLU A 1105 -19.56 14.32 37.16
CA GLU A 1105 -21.02 14.43 37.07
C GLU A 1105 -21.68 13.19 36.46
N ALA A 1106 -21.04 12.56 35.46
CA ALA A 1106 -21.55 11.34 34.86
C ALA A 1106 -21.61 10.18 35.87
N LEU A 1107 -20.62 10.08 36.77
CA LEU A 1107 -20.59 9.10 37.85
C LEU A 1107 -21.66 9.37 38.91
N GLU A 1108 -21.79 10.62 39.38
CA GLU A 1108 -22.85 10.99 40.33
C GLU A 1108 -24.25 10.71 39.76
N ARG A 1109 -24.46 10.99 38.47
CA ARG A 1109 -25.71 10.68 37.76
C ARG A 1109 -25.97 9.18 37.63
N ALA A 1110 -24.94 8.35 37.61
CA ALA A 1110 -25.07 6.90 37.66
C ALA A 1110 -25.44 6.38 39.06
N GLY A 1111 -25.39 7.24 40.09
CA GLY A 1111 -25.53 6.84 41.50
C GLY A 1111 -24.26 6.23 42.07
N ILE A 1112 -23.10 6.49 41.44
CA ILE A 1112 -21.80 5.97 41.86
C ILE A 1112 -21.05 7.08 42.60
N ASP A 1113 -20.60 6.80 43.83
CA ASP A 1113 -19.66 7.66 44.53
C ASP A 1113 -18.28 7.59 43.83
N PRO A 1114 -17.77 8.68 43.21
CA PRO A 1114 -16.50 8.64 42.48
C PRO A 1114 -15.32 8.17 43.34
N HIS A 1115 -15.34 8.44 44.66
CA HIS A 1115 -14.27 7.99 45.56
C HIS A 1115 -14.27 6.48 45.82
N SER A 1116 -15.44 5.82 45.67
CA SER A 1116 -15.56 4.36 45.82
C SER A 1116 -14.85 3.59 44.69
N LEU A 1117 -14.52 4.25 43.58
CA LEU A 1117 -13.83 3.66 42.44
C LEU A 1117 -12.30 3.66 42.57
N LYS A 1118 -11.76 4.27 43.63
CA LYS A 1118 -10.32 4.25 43.88
C LYS A 1118 -9.81 2.81 43.91
N ASP A 1119 -8.69 2.58 43.23
CA ASP A 1119 -8.02 1.28 43.08
C ASP A 1119 -8.80 0.23 42.27
N SER A 1120 -9.98 0.57 41.74
CA SER A 1120 -10.78 -0.31 40.89
C SER A 1120 -10.19 -0.45 39.49
N ASP A 1121 -10.60 -1.49 38.77
CA ASP A 1121 -10.23 -1.71 37.37
C ASP A 1121 -10.99 -0.84 36.37
N THR A 1122 -11.63 0.26 36.80
CA THR A 1122 -12.43 1.12 35.92
C THR A 1122 -11.56 1.74 34.82
N GLY A 1123 -11.99 1.61 33.56
CA GLY A 1123 -11.29 2.17 32.41
C GLY A 1123 -11.73 3.59 32.03
N VAL A 1124 -10.90 4.30 31.27
CA VAL A 1124 -11.15 5.65 30.75
C VAL A 1124 -10.78 5.71 29.27
N PHE A 1125 -11.74 6.03 28.41
CA PHE A 1125 -11.57 6.06 26.95
C PHE A 1125 -12.09 7.39 26.41
N ILE A 1126 -11.19 8.23 25.91
CA ILE A 1126 -11.50 9.60 25.48
C ILE A 1126 -11.15 9.79 24.00
N GLY A 1127 -12.11 10.31 23.23
CA GLY A 1127 -11.86 10.90 21.92
C GLY A 1127 -11.53 12.38 22.05
N ALA A 1128 -10.32 12.80 21.68
CA ALA A 1128 -9.91 14.20 21.74
C ALA A 1128 -8.90 14.52 20.64
N THR A 1129 -8.97 15.73 20.10
CA THR A 1129 -8.01 16.25 19.13
C THR A 1129 -7.07 17.27 19.79
N ALA A 1130 -5.93 17.53 19.13
CA ALA A 1130 -4.99 18.55 19.60
C ALA A 1130 -5.66 19.92 19.68
N SER A 1131 -5.42 20.62 20.79
CA SER A 1131 -5.88 21.97 21.04
C SER A 1131 -4.74 22.97 20.84
N ASP A 1132 -5.07 24.13 20.30
CA ASP A 1132 -4.15 25.26 20.19
C ASP A 1132 -4.07 26.09 21.50
N TYR A 1133 -4.58 25.58 22.63
CA TYR A 1133 -4.62 26.34 23.90
C TYR A 1133 -3.24 26.61 24.49
N ALA A 1134 -2.29 25.69 24.31
CA ALA A 1134 -0.96 25.87 24.87
C ALA A 1134 -0.33 27.17 24.32
N PRO A 1135 0.14 28.10 25.18
CA PRO A 1135 0.84 29.27 24.70
C PRO A 1135 2.01 28.81 23.84
N ARG A 1136 2.36 29.61 22.83
CA ARG A 1136 3.62 29.48 22.13
C ARG A 1136 4.70 29.16 23.16
N LEU A 1137 5.36 28.00 23.06
CA LEU A 1137 6.29 27.48 24.09
C LEU A 1137 7.42 28.47 24.47
N HIS A 1138 7.61 29.55 23.70
CA HIS A 1138 8.54 30.66 23.93
C HIS A 1138 7.96 31.88 24.68
N GLU A 1139 6.64 31.99 24.86
CA GLU A 1139 5.94 33.12 25.52
C GLU A 1139 5.55 32.79 26.97
N GLY A 1140 6.42 32.11 27.71
CA GLY A 1140 6.18 31.74 29.12
C GLY A 1140 5.90 32.97 29.99
N GLY A 1141 4.66 33.09 30.47
CA GLY A 1141 4.33 33.98 31.58
C GLY A 1141 4.99 33.50 32.87
N ALA A 1142 5.58 34.42 33.63
CA ALA A 1142 6.34 34.11 34.85
C ALA A 1142 5.56 33.19 35.81
N GLY A 1143 5.97 31.92 35.90
CA GLY A 1143 5.55 31.00 36.95
C GLY A 1143 4.72 29.76 36.53
N SER A 1144 4.50 29.47 35.25
CA SER A 1144 3.74 28.26 34.81
C SER A 1144 4.60 27.14 34.16
N ASP A 1145 5.90 27.39 33.97
CA ASP A 1145 6.84 26.61 33.14
C ASP A 1145 6.93 25.10 33.44
N GLY A 1146 6.59 24.63 34.65
CA GLY A 1146 6.64 23.22 35.03
C GLY A 1146 5.39 22.38 34.69
N TYR A 1147 4.26 23.03 34.39
CA TYR A 1147 2.97 22.35 34.19
C TYR A 1147 2.52 22.31 32.72
N LEU A 1148 3.19 23.06 31.83
CA LEU A 1148 2.79 23.16 30.43
C LEU A 1148 2.79 21.82 29.70
N LEU A 1149 3.76 20.94 29.97
CA LEU A 1149 3.84 19.61 29.35
C LEU A 1149 2.62 18.75 29.71
N THR A 1150 2.32 18.59 31.01
CA THR A 1150 1.19 17.78 31.48
C THR A 1150 -0.17 18.44 31.25
N GLY A 1151 -0.22 19.77 31.16
CA GLY A 1151 -1.43 20.53 30.93
C GLY A 1151 -1.89 20.58 29.47
N SER A 1152 -0.97 20.45 28.50
CA SER A 1152 -1.29 20.55 27.07
C SER A 1152 -1.25 19.21 26.31
N THR A 1153 -0.63 18.18 26.88
CA THR A 1153 -0.53 16.86 26.22
C THR A 1153 -1.88 16.13 26.26
N ILE A 1154 -2.37 15.67 25.10
CA ILE A 1154 -3.70 15.06 24.94
C ILE A 1154 -3.78 13.67 25.59
N SER A 1155 -2.71 12.86 25.54
CA SER A 1155 -2.66 11.57 26.25
C SER A 1155 -2.83 11.70 27.76
N VAL A 1156 -2.50 12.86 28.32
CA VAL A 1156 -2.70 13.12 29.75
C VAL A 1156 -4.18 13.32 30.09
N ALA A 1157 -5.07 13.59 29.13
CA ALA A 1157 -6.49 13.80 29.41
C ALA A 1157 -7.17 12.58 30.06
N SER A 1158 -7.01 11.39 29.46
CA SER A 1158 -7.54 10.13 30.03
C SER A 1158 -6.78 9.74 31.30
N GLY A 1159 -5.45 9.87 31.29
CA GLY A 1159 -4.59 9.61 32.45
C GLY A 1159 -4.89 10.48 33.67
N ARG A 1160 -5.24 11.76 33.47
CA ARG A 1160 -5.59 12.69 34.55
C ARG A 1160 -6.92 12.35 35.20
N ILE A 1161 -7.92 11.91 34.43
CA ILE A 1161 -9.16 11.36 34.99
C ILE A 1161 -8.83 10.14 35.86
N ALA A 1162 -8.03 9.20 35.32
CA ALA A 1162 -7.63 8.01 36.06
C ALA A 1162 -6.85 8.34 37.33
N TYR A 1163 -5.94 9.32 37.29
CA TYR A 1163 -5.15 9.78 38.44
C TYR A 1163 -6.03 10.42 39.53
N VAL A 1164 -6.88 11.37 39.15
CA VAL A 1164 -7.75 12.12 40.09
C VAL A 1164 -8.77 11.19 40.76
N LEU A 1165 -9.31 10.23 40.02
CA LEU A 1165 -10.31 9.27 40.54
C LEU A 1165 -9.68 7.98 41.08
N GLY A 1166 -8.38 7.77 40.91
CA GLY A 1166 -7.65 6.58 41.36
C GLY A 1166 -7.98 5.30 40.58
N LEU A 1167 -8.28 5.39 39.29
CA LEU A 1167 -8.70 4.26 38.47
C LEU A 1167 -7.50 3.51 37.89
N ARG A 1168 -7.52 2.18 37.98
CA ARG A 1168 -6.43 1.29 37.52
C ARG A 1168 -6.74 0.53 36.22
N GLY A 1169 -7.90 0.77 35.60
CA GLY A 1169 -8.21 0.18 34.29
C GLY A 1169 -7.43 0.84 33.15
N PRO A 1170 -7.65 0.41 31.89
CA PRO A 1170 -7.04 1.04 30.72
C PRO A 1170 -7.42 2.52 30.64
N ALA A 1171 -6.46 3.41 30.39
CA ALA A 1171 -6.70 4.84 30.17
C ALA A 1171 -6.12 5.26 28.80
N LEU A 1172 -7.01 5.50 27.83
CA LEU A 1172 -6.67 5.71 26.42
C LEU A 1172 -7.25 7.02 25.91
N THR A 1173 -6.42 7.77 25.16
CA THR A 1173 -6.91 8.85 24.29
C THR A 1173 -6.69 8.48 22.83
N VAL A 1174 -7.73 8.62 22.00
CA VAL A 1174 -7.71 8.25 20.58
C VAL A 1174 -8.10 9.42 19.69
N ASP A 1175 -7.49 9.48 18.50
CA ASP A 1175 -7.81 10.45 17.45
C ASP A 1175 -8.11 9.71 16.14
N THR A 1176 -9.37 9.79 15.73
CA THR A 1176 -9.92 9.33 14.44
C THR A 1176 -10.72 10.47 13.79
N ALA A 1177 -10.28 11.72 14.02
CA ALA A 1177 -10.98 12.96 13.67
C ALA A 1177 -12.41 13.00 14.26
N CYS A 1178 -13.43 13.34 13.47
CA CYS A 1178 -14.80 13.55 13.94
C CYS A 1178 -15.45 12.30 14.60
N SER A 1179 -14.91 11.10 14.36
CA SER A 1179 -15.46 9.84 14.91
C SER A 1179 -14.89 9.44 16.29
N SER A 1180 -13.95 10.22 16.83
CA SER A 1180 -13.13 9.84 18.00
C SER A 1180 -13.93 9.44 19.24
N SER A 1181 -15.02 10.14 19.57
CA SER A 1181 -15.83 9.85 20.76
C SER A 1181 -16.57 8.51 20.65
N LEU A 1182 -17.00 8.13 19.44
CA LEU A 1182 -17.71 6.88 19.20
C LEU A 1182 -16.74 5.70 19.10
N VAL A 1183 -15.53 5.92 18.55
CA VAL A 1183 -14.43 4.95 18.62
C VAL A 1183 -14.00 4.72 20.06
N ALA A 1184 -13.94 5.76 20.90
CA ALA A 1184 -13.66 5.62 22.32
C ALA A 1184 -14.73 4.79 23.06
N LEU A 1185 -16.01 4.98 22.74
CA LEU A 1185 -17.09 4.14 23.25
C LEU A 1185 -16.97 2.68 22.79
N ASP A 1186 -16.64 2.45 21.53
CA ASP A 1186 -16.40 1.10 21.01
C ASP A 1186 -15.26 0.40 21.78
N LEU A 1187 -14.13 1.08 22.00
CA LEU A 1187 -13.02 0.56 22.81
C LEU A 1187 -13.44 0.27 24.26
N ALA A 1188 -14.23 1.15 24.88
CA ALA A 1188 -14.72 0.94 26.24
C ALA A 1188 -15.67 -0.27 26.35
N VAL A 1189 -16.62 -0.38 25.43
CA VAL A 1189 -17.56 -1.51 25.35
C VAL A 1189 -16.80 -2.82 25.17
N ARG A 1190 -15.73 -2.81 24.36
CA ARG A 1190 -14.87 -3.96 24.14
C ARG A 1190 -14.10 -4.37 25.38
N ALA A 1191 -13.50 -3.43 26.09
CA ALA A 1191 -12.75 -3.69 27.33
C ALA A 1191 -13.66 -4.22 28.44
N VAL A 1192 -14.89 -3.69 28.55
CA VAL A 1192 -15.90 -4.19 29.51
C VAL A 1192 -16.37 -5.60 29.16
N ARG A 1193 -16.54 -5.90 27.87
CA ARG A 1193 -16.94 -7.23 27.37
C ARG A 1193 -15.84 -8.28 27.52
N SER A 1194 -14.58 -7.94 27.25
CA SER A 1194 -13.43 -8.85 27.43
C SER A 1194 -13.05 -9.04 28.89
N GLY A 1195 -13.54 -8.18 29.79
CA GLY A 1195 -13.21 -8.21 31.21
C GLY A 1195 -11.85 -7.56 31.55
N GLU A 1196 -11.31 -6.75 30.64
CA GLU A 1196 -10.14 -5.90 30.92
C GLU A 1196 -10.46 -4.84 32.00
N CYS A 1197 -11.71 -4.37 32.02
CA CYS A 1197 -12.29 -3.55 33.07
C CYS A 1197 -13.73 -3.98 33.39
N SER A 1198 -14.20 -3.67 34.59
CA SER A 1198 -15.58 -3.95 35.01
C SER A 1198 -16.57 -2.82 34.70
N THR A 1199 -16.06 -1.59 34.66
CA THR A 1199 -16.78 -0.33 34.38
C THR A 1199 -15.86 0.53 33.51
N ALA A 1200 -16.41 1.39 32.66
CA ALA A 1200 -15.61 2.35 31.90
C ALA A 1200 -16.30 3.71 31.74
N LEU A 1201 -15.48 4.76 31.75
CA LEU A 1201 -15.83 6.10 31.28
C LEU A 1201 -15.49 6.18 29.79
N ALA A 1202 -16.45 6.54 28.95
CA ALA A 1202 -16.28 6.68 27.51
C ALA A 1202 -16.82 8.01 27.03
N GLY A 1203 -16.06 8.78 26.25
CA GLY A 1203 -16.55 10.08 25.81
C GLY A 1203 -15.63 10.82 24.86
N GLY A 1204 -15.90 12.10 24.67
CA GLY A 1204 -15.02 12.97 23.90
C GLY A 1204 -15.23 14.45 24.17
N VAL A 1205 -14.27 15.24 23.69
CA VAL A 1205 -14.23 16.69 23.89
C VAL A 1205 -13.64 17.38 22.67
N ALA A 1206 -14.14 18.58 22.36
CA ALA A 1206 -13.61 19.49 21.38
C ALA A 1206 -13.78 20.93 21.87
N VAL A 1207 -12.68 21.69 21.97
CA VAL A 1207 -12.66 23.12 22.30
C VAL A 1207 -11.80 23.86 21.29
N MET A 1208 -12.31 24.95 20.74
CA MET A 1208 -11.64 25.80 19.77
C MET A 1208 -10.97 26.97 20.50
N ALA A 1209 -9.71 26.80 20.91
CA ALA A 1209 -8.93 27.87 21.53
C ALA A 1209 -8.50 28.96 20.53
N SER A 1210 -8.30 28.60 19.26
CA SER A 1210 -7.89 29.49 18.17
C SER A 1210 -8.93 29.47 17.04
N PRO A 1211 -8.97 30.50 16.16
CA PRO A 1211 -9.88 30.51 15.02
C PRO A 1211 -9.38 29.67 13.83
N GLY A 1212 -8.28 28.91 13.98
CA GLY A 1212 -7.58 28.26 12.86
C GLY A 1212 -8.44 27.33 12.02
N MET A 1213 -9.34 26.56 12.65
CA MET A 1213 -10.26 25.65 11.97
C MET A 1213 -11.24 26.39 11.05
N PHE A 1214 -11.73 27.55 11.48
CA PHE A 1214 -12.60 28.39 10.65
C PHE A 1214 -11.85 28.99 9.46
N VAL A 1215 -10.62 29.49 9.69
CA VAL A 1215 -9.79 30.04 8.61
C VAL A 1215 -9.51 28.98 7.55
N GLU A 1216 -9.14 27.77 7.95
CA GLU A 1216 -8.77 26.71 7.02
C GLU A 1216 -9.96 26.21 6.19
N PHE A 1217 -11.10 25.93 6.82
CA PHE A 1217 -12.30 25.49 6.08
C PHE A 1217 -12.90 26.58 5.20
N SER A 1218 -12.68 27.85 5.51
CA SER A 1218 -13.08 28.97 4.64
C SER A 1218 -12.33 28.91 3.31
N ARG A 1219 -11.02 28.61 3.33
CA ARG A 1219 -10.22 28.44 2.10
C ARG A 1219 -10.64 27.23 1.28
N GLN A 1220 -11.14 26.19 1.95
CA GLN A 1220 -11.66 24.99 1.30
C GLN A 1220 -13.11 25.15 0.82
N ARG A 1221 -13.74 26.31 1.06
CA ARG A 1221 -15.16 26.59 0.79
C ARG A 1221 -16.08 25.56 1.45
N GLY A 1222 -15.66 25.05 2.60
CA GLY A 1222 -16.38 24.02 3.35
C GLY A 1222 -17.30 24.57 4.43
N LEU A 1223 -17.22 25.85 4.77
CA LEU A 1223 -18.08 26.48 5.79
C LEU A 1223 -19.37 27.03 5.21
N SER A 1224 -20.46 26.83 5.96
CA SER A 1224 -21.68 27.58 5.72
C SER A 1224 -21.50 29.05 6.13
N ALA A 1225 -22.00 29.99 5.32
CA ALA A 1225 -21.82 31.42 5.57
C ALA A 1225 -22.44 31.86 6.92
N ASP A 1226 -23.56 31.25 7.32
CA ASP A 1226 -24.23 31.53 8.58
C ASP A 1226 -23.87 30.53 9.71
N GLY A 1227 -22.90 29.65 9.45
CA GLY A 1227 -22.39 28.67 10.41
C GLY A 1227 -23.36 27.53 10.74
N ARG A 1228 -24.44 27.34 9.96
CA ARG A 1228 -25.44 26.30 10.22
C ARG A 1228 -25.27 25.08 9.31
N CYS A 1229 -25.39 23.89 9.91
CA CYS A 1229 -25.47 22.65 9.15
C CYS A 1229 -26.90 22.41 8.67
N ARG A 1230 -27.12 22.44 7.35
CA ARG A 1230 -28.41 22.11 6.72
C ARG A 1230 -28.43 20.66 6.22
N ALA A 1231 -28.26 19.72 7.15
CA ALA A 1231 -28.11 18.30 6.81
C ALA A 1231 -29.28 17.80 5.95
N PHE A 1232 -28.97 17.20 4.81
CA PHE A 1232 -29.94 16.66 3.83
C PHE A 1232 -30.87 17.71 3.18
N GLY A 1233 -30.64 19.01 3.41
CA GLY A 1233 -31.37 20.10 2.78
C GLY A 1233 -30.86 20.39 1.37
N ALA A 1234 -31.76 20.81 0.46
CA ALA A 1234 -31.38 21.24 -0.89
C ALA A 1234 -30.54 22.54 -0.89
N ASP A 1235 -30.60 23.30 0.20
CA ASP A 1235 -29.87 24.54 0.45
C ASP A 1235 -28.59 24.32 1.29
N ALA A 1236 -28.09 23.08 1.40
CA ALA A 1236 -26.84 22.80 2.09
C ALA A 1236 -25.65 23.48 1.40
N ASP A 1237 -25.02 24.42 2.12
CA ASP A 1237 -23.98 25.31 1.62
C ASP A 1237 -22.63 25.16 2.36
N GLY A 1238 -22.55 24.25 3.33
CA GLY A 1238 -21.33 23.94 4.07
C GLY A 1238 -21.61 23.40 5.48
N THR A 1239 -20.55 23.30 6.28
CA THR A 1239 -20.61 22.89 7.69
C THR A 1239 -20.51 24.09 8.64
N GLY A 1240 -21.16 23.96 9.79
CA GLY A 1240 -20.87 24.75 10.99
C GLY A 1240 -19.91 24.01 11.91
N TRP A 1241 -19.10 24.74 12.67
CA TRP A 1241 -18.24 24.17 13.71
C TRP A 1241 -18.78 24.49 15.10
N ALA A 1242 -18.66 23.52 16.01
CA ALA A 1242 -19.11 23.66 17.37
C ALA A 1242 -18.16 23.00 18.38
N GLU A 1243 -18.12 23.53 19.60
CA GLU A 1243 -17.44 22.96 20.76
C GLU A 1243 -18.38 21.99 21.52
N GLY A 1244 -17.81 21.13 22.36
CA GLY A 1244 -18.61 20.29 23.24
C GLY A 1244 -17.80 19.24 24.00
N ALA A 1245 -18.41 18.70 25.06
CA ALA A 1245 -17.89 17.56 25.81
C ALA A 1245 -19.03 16.60 26.20
N GLY A 1246 -18.77 15.29 26.17
CA GLY A 1246 -19.73 14.29 26.62
C GLY A 1246 -19.04 13.05 27.18
N ILE A 1247 -19.52 12.53 28.30
CA ILE A 1247 -19.03 11.31 28.97
C ILE A 1247 -20.20 10.37 29.24
N LEU A 1248 -19.98 9.08 29.03
CA LEU A 1248 -20.86 7.96 29.34
C LEU A 1248 -20.18 7.04 30.37
N VAL A 1249 -20.96 6.53 31.32
CA VAL A 1249 -20.55 5.45 32.22
C VAL A 1249 -21.14 4.15 31.68
N VAL A 1250 -20.29 3.18 31.33
CA VAL A 1250 -20.71 1.89 30.78
C VAL A 1250 -20.25 0.72 31.64
N GLU A 1251 -21.11 -0.29 31.77
CA GLU A 1251 -20.81 -1.53 32.49
C GLU A 1251 -21.62 -2.71 31.92
N ARG A 1252 -21.38 -3.94 32.40
CA ARG A 1252 -22.21 -5.09 32.04
C ARG A 1252 -23.59 -5.01 32.71
N LEU A 1253 -24.64 -5.46 32.03
CA LEU A 1253 -26.01 -5.47 32.55
C LEU A 1253 -26.11 -6.26 33.85
N SER A 1254 -25.41 -7.38 33.97
CA SER A 1254 -25.34 -8.18 35.20
C SER A 1254 -24.78 -7.40 36.39
N ARG A 1255 -23.78 -6.54 36.16
CA ARG A 1255 -23.20 -5.65 37.17
C ARG A 1255 -24.17 -4.53 37.53
N ALA A 1256 -24.72 -3.82 36.55
CA ALA A 1256 -25.70 -2.75 36.80
C ALA A 1256 -26.86 -3.22 37.66
N ARG A 1257 -27.38 -4.42 37.39
CA ARG A 1257 -28.45 -5.04 38.18
C ARG A 1257 -28.00 -5.41 39.59
N ARG A 1258 -26.77 -5.90 39.76
CA ARG A 1258 -26.22 -6.31 41.07
C ARG A 1258 -25.98 -5.09 41.96
N GLU A 1259 -25.42 -4.02 41.41
CA GLU A 1259 -25.11 -2.79 42.15
C GLU A 1259 -26.32 -1.85 42.27
N GLY A 1260 -27.43 -2.15 41.57
CA GLY A 1260 -28.66 -1.35 41.60
C GLY A 1260 -28.59 -0.06 40.77
N HIS A 1261 -27.65 0.03 39.84
CA HIS A 1261 -27.51 1.19 38.95
C HIS A 1261 -28.64 1.24 37.92
N ARG A 1262 -29.11 2.46 37.63
CA ARG A 1262 -30.17 2.68 36.65
C ARG A 1262 -29.63 2.46 35.23
N VAL A 1263 -30.21 1.52 34.49
CA VAL A 1263 -29.91 1.34 33.07
C VAL A 1263 -30.62 2.41 32.24
N LEU A 1264 -29.85 3.24 31.55
CA LEU A 1264 -30.34 4.30 30.65
C LEU A 1264 -30.53 3.77 29.23
N ALA A 1265 -29.60 2.94 28.75
CA ALA A 1265 -29.65 2.32 27.43
C ALA A 1265 -28.81 1.04 27.37
N VAL A 1266 -29.07 0.20 26.36
CA VAL A 1266 -28.28 -1.00 26.05
C VAL A 1266 -27.47 -0.75 24.77
N VAL A 1267 -26.17 -1.02 24.80
CA VAL A 1267 -25.30 -1.00 23.61
C VAL A 1267 -25.33 -2.39 22.98
N ALA A 1268 -26.18 -2.56 21.96
CA ALA A 1268 -26.34 -3.83 21.26
C ALA A 1268 -25.06 -4.24 20.52
N GLY A 1269 -24.41 -3.30 19.82
CA GLY A 1269 -23.15 -3.52 19.13
C GLY A 1269 -22.51 -2.21 18.67
N SER A 1270 -21.24 -2.29 18.33
CA SER A 1270 -20.42 -1.21 17.78
C SER A 1270 -19.45 -1.81 16.76
N ALA A 1271 -19.02 -1.00 15.80
CA ALA A 1271 -18.05 -1.39 14.78
C ALA A 1271 -17.27 -0.15 14.33
N VAL A 1272 -16.02 -0.37 13.88
CA VAL A 1272 -15.14 0.66 13.35
C VAL A 1272 -14.56 0.15 12.03
N ASN A 1273 -14.64 0.96 10.99
CA ASN A 1273 -14.09 0.67 9.67
C ASN A 1273 -13.50 1.95 9.03
N GLN A 1274 -12.95 1.80 7.82
CA GLN A 1274 -12.49 2.88 6.95
C GLN A 1274 -13.03 2.67 5.53
N ASP A 1275 -13.24 3.77 4.82
CA ASP A 1275 -13.81 3.71 3.46
C ASP A 1275 -12.77 3.23 2.42
N GLY A 1276 -11.47 3.44 2.69
CA GLY A 1276 -10.38 3.21 1.74
C GLY A 1276 -10.28 4.34 0.70
N ALA A 1277 -9.46 4.15 -0.33
CA ALA A 1277 -9.40 5.06 -1.49
C ALA A 1277 -10.41 4.70 -2.59
#